data_AF-A0A2P1PY92-F1
#
_entry.id   AF-A0A2P1PY92-F1
#
_cell.length_a   1.000
_cell.length_b   1.000
_cell.length_c   1.000
_cell.angle_alpha   90.00
_cell.angle_beta   90.00
_cell.angle_gamma   90.00
#
_symmetry.space_group_name_H-M   'P 1'
#
loop_
_entity.id
_entity.type
_entity.pdbx_description
1 polymer ?
#
loop_
_entity_poly.entity_id
_entity_poly.type
_entity_poly.pdbx_seq_one_letter_code
_entity_poly.pdbx_strand_id
1 'polypeptide(L)'
;MSQPISKVRLQGALSVLLCASVGVAQAATLVVNSADDADDGTCNTTHCSLREAITAANATTTADTINFAIALPARGEILIRPNTVLPTINQPLTINGQSQNGTSDNTDPTFSNANLRIRLDGGAAGAPAVGLSVCANNTTIRGLILTGFVGTRTAVRFGKTNAGAACPSALTGAAFHGNYVGMNSTNNATLGNNSGLSLDNTLANVGSTALADRNAFGKNSIGIQVNNAAVNTFIVGNLFGMSETGAVDLGNTTAVSISASNVRVGTTAAPNRFRFNNIAIRLSGSGVDNQLYANVIQDSNQIPITFDGGIAVPPNDPDDADSGPNGLANYPEISAVSRISGGLHIEGRIDAPVSVTPQLYRLGLYASFGCHISGNGEGELFLGIQDVAIRGNTNETFAFNVTPSITIPVGYVLTMTVDGPDGTSPFSECVNIDSVSGFAVNSTNDLTDAAGCDNTHCSLREAITAANDRPGPDGVRFAIPVAGTSEQLITLTAPLPEITETLTIDGYSQAGTSVNTDPVVSNAVPRIRIHGQALSPEYLLRVCADDVVIRGLAFTGANPVGGPNLDFVTTCPIGNKARLKVIGNFFGLQTDGVTAVASQGGVNLSGADAVIGGTDPKDRNVFAAGGVRVDDLALSMQILGNLFGTDKSGTLDRGQSTAVQFDGGLNGGPLNLQIGSETAPNLFRFNSVGIRARADANPGPAFFPFNRFLDQDGLAVDFGNSPGVSPNDSNDVDFGANSGQNFPVISEAFETPTGVRVAGSLDVTTTTINVPYQISIYANSSCDSSGNGEGDRLLAVLTQNLTQTTGESFEFVIDTKDPVNVGQFITALATGPDGTSEFSACRVVADPIEQFTVNTTTDTSDGTCNGTHCSLREAITLANSTAGPQEIIFSIPGDGPHTIPLTSLLPIITENLTIDAYTEPGASPNSAALGSNAVIKVAIDGGSQANILRTCTAERIEVRGLAFVGAEGPAIATNQDTINCAGQQSLVLRGNWFGIAPDGSANGNVNAVSALSQKVEIGSGNLADRNLFGNSAGFAVRIAEFSANSSAINNNLFGVGPDGVSDHGNSGTALELSSVDLLDVGGPGFEANVFRFNERGIVLKQGTAPGSQANSLFGNEFVGQTGLSIDLSANGTDTDGVTPNDVDDLDSGPNSLQNAPVLTIAIPDPGNGTITVSGNLDVGNPVTQARNLAFYLSRSCNNTLRNEAEQLVHVQGVNFSTSQESFSVSVPDSLGSNPVFVSATVTGSDGTSEFSNCLQAVLPDTLFANSFE
;
A
#
# COMPACT_ATOMS: atom_id res chain seq x y z
N MET A 1 -54.79 15.78 -2.63
CA MET A 1 -55.42 16.86 -1.84
C MET A 1 -55.66 16.36 -0.41
N SER A 2 -55.02 17.01 0.56
CA SER A 2 -55.49 17.33 1.93
C SER A 2 -56.27 16.28 2.77
N GLN A 3 -55.56 15.61 3.72
CA GLN A 3 -55.73 15.61 5.22
C GLN A 3 -57.15 15.53 5.90
N PRO A 4 -57.30 15.27 7.24
CA PRO A 4 -56.73 14.27 8.17
C PRO A 4 -57.64 13.85 9.41
N ILE A 5 -57.11 13.04 10.36
CA ILE A 5 -57.31 12.99 11.86
C ILE A 5 -58.70 12.61 12.50
N SER A 6 -58.79 11.56 13.35
CA SER A 6 -58.67 11.64 14.85
C SER A 6 -59.10 10.39 15.67
N LYS A 7 -58.52 10.35 16.88
CA LYS A 7 -58.53 9.42 18.03
C LYS A 7 -59.89 9.17 18.70
N VAL A 8 -60.04 8.02 19.37
CA VAL A 8 -60.56 7.91 20.78
C VAL A 8 -59.94 6.69 21.49
N ARG A 9 -59.50 6.87 22.75
CA ARG A 9 -58.95 5.85 23.67
C ARG A 9 -59.87 5.67 24.90
N LEU A 10 -59.97 4.41 25.35
CA LEU A 10 -60.06 3.84 26.72
C LEU A 10 -61.07 4.33 27.78
N GLN A 11 -61.75 3.37 28.44
CA GLN A 11 -61.54 2.86 29.83
C GLN A 11 -62.71 1.91 30.21
N GLY A 12 -62.53 0.66 30.69
CA GLY A 12 -62.15 0.18 32.04
C GLY A 12 -63.38 -0.48 32.71
N ALA A 13 -63.42 -1.59 33.46
CA ALA A 13 -62.49 -2.35 34.31
C ALA A 13 -63.01 -3.82 34.45
N LEU A 14 -62.19 -4.88 34.36
CA LEU A 14 -61.34 -5.57 35.37
C LEU A 14 -62.05 -6.64 36.24
N SER A 15 -61.64 -7.90 36.06
CA SER A 15 -61.63 -8.97 37.08
C SER A 15 -60.45 -9.90 36.79
N VAL A 16 -59.64 -10.13 37.82
CA VAL A 16 -58.30 -10.75 37.78
C VAL A 16 -58.40 -12.28 37.76
N LEU A 17 -57.70 -12.92 36.83
CA LEU A 17 -57.25 -14.31 36.93
C LEU A 17 -55.77 -14.36 36.51
N LEU A 18 -54.91 -14.80 37.43
CA LEU A 18 -53.50 -15.08 37.20
C LEU A 18 -53.35 -16.10 36.06
N CYS A 19 -52.87 -15.64 34.91
CA CYS A 19 -52.12 -16.46 33.96
C CYS A 19 -50.76 -15.77 33.83
N ALA A 20 -49.69 -16.52 34.09
CA ALA A 20 -48.33 -16.05 33.85
C ALA A 20 -48.26 -15.46 32.45
N SER A 21 -47.88 -14.18 32.36
CA SER A 21 -47.46 -13.59 31.10
C SER A 21 -46.19 -14.35 30.69
N VAL A 22 -46.34 -15.30 29.77
CA VAL A 22 -45.23 -15.73 28.94
C VAL A 22 -44.79 -14.46 28.23
N GLY A 23 -43.74 -13.83 28.75
CA GLY A 23 -43.10 -12.71 28.08
C GLY A 23 -42.71 -13.21 26.71
N VAL A 24 -43.25 -12.57 25.67
CA VAL A 24 -42.80 -12.81 24.31
C VAL A 24 -41.31 -12.45 24.33
N ALA A 25 -40.43 -13.45 24.15
CA ALA A 25 -39.00 -13.21 24.08
C ALA A 25 -38.75 -12.17 22.98
N GLN A 26 -37.99 -11.13 23.30
CA GLN A 26 -37.63 -10.07 22.38
C GLN A 26 -36.34 -10.46 21.68
N ALA A 27 -36.24 -10.15 20.38
CA ALA A 27 -35.01 -10.35 19.61
C ALA A 27 -33.81 -9.72 20.33
N ALA A 28 -32.77 -10.52 20.56
CA ALA A 28 -31.56 -10.09 21.25
C ALA A 28 -30.52 -9.59 20.24
N THR A 29 -29.76 -8.59 20.66
CA THR A 29 -28.51 -8.19 19.98
C THR A 29 -27.35 -8.72 20.80
N LEU A 30 -26.65 -9.71 20.26
CA LEU A 30 -25.44 -10.30 20.83
C LEU A 30 -24.24 -9.56 20.24
N VAL A 31 -23.25 -9.23 21.08
CA VAL A 31 -22.08 -8.45 20.65
C VAL A 31 -20.83 -9.27 20.87
N VAL A 32 -20.23 -9.74 19.78
CA VAL A 32 -18.92 -10.40 19.79
C VAL A 32 -17.87 -9.35 20.13
N ASN A 33 -17.14 -9.55 21.21
CA ASN A 33 -16.12 -8.62 21.71
C ASN A 33 -14.73 -9.27 21.84
N SER A 34 -14.60 -10.57 21.58
CA SER A 34 -13.33 -11.27 21.45
C SER A 34 -13.12 -11.85 20.04
N ALA A 35 -11.88 -11.84 19.57
CA ALA A 35 -11.46 -12.43 18.29
C ALA A 35 -11.06 -13.92 18.41
N ASP A 36 -10.90 -14.43 19.63
CA ASP A 36 -10.59 -15.85 19.86
C ASP A 36 -11.80 -16.78 19.58
N ASP A 37 -11.56 -18.09 19.62
CA ASP A 37 -12.58 -19.14 19.54
C ASP A 37 -12.76 -19.86 20.89
N ALA A 38 -12.53 -19.17 22.01
CA ALA A 38 -12.80 -19.72 23.34
C ALA A 38 -14.31 -19.78 23.59
N ASP A 39 -14.73 -20.79 24.35
CA ASP A 39 -16.12 -21.00 24.77
C ASP A 39 -16.14 -21.13 26.31
N ASP A 40 -16.42 -20.02 26.99
CA ASP A 40 -16.65 -19.96 28.44
C ASP A 40 -18.09 -20.32 28.82
N GLY A 41 -18.95 -20.50 27.81
CA GLY A 41 -20.35 -20.88 27.94
C GLY A 41 -21.32 -19.71 28.02
N THR A 42 -20.84 -18.45 27.99
CA THR A 42 -21.68 -17.26 28.14
C THR A 42 -21.21 -16.04 27.33
N CYS A 43 -21.95 -15.67 26.28
CA CYS A 43 -21.71 -14.39 25.58
C CYS A 43 -22.09 -13.18 26.46
N ASN A 44 -21.11 -12.47 27.02
CA ASN A 44 -21.30 -11.31 27.89
C ASN A 44 -20.25 -10.19 27.66
N THR A 45 -20.27 -9.12 28.46
CA THR A 45 -19.36 -7.97 28.28
C THR A 45 -17.90 -8.26 28.60
N THR A 46 -17.62 -9.33 29.34
CA THR A 46 -16.26 -9.78 29.69
C THR A 46 -15.64 -10.52 28.52
N HIS A 47 -16.40 -11.44 27.93
CA HIS A 47 -16.00 -12.24 26.78
C HIS A 47 -17.25 -12.72 26.04
N CYS A 48 -17.19 -12.67 24.72
CA CYS A 48 -18.14 -13.25 23.80
C CYS A 48 -17.43 -13.49 22.47
N SER A 49 -17.14 -14.76 22.16
CA SER A 49 -16.67 -15.21 20.86
C SER A 49 -17.83 -15.39 19.87
N LEU A 50 -17.51 -15.50 18.57
CA LEU A 50 -18.52 -15.79 17.55
C LEU A 50 -19.23 -17.13 17.80
N ARG A 51 -18.52 -18.12 18.35
CA ARG A 51 -19.09 -19.42 18.71
C ARG A 51 -20.16 -19.28 19.78
N GLU A 52 -19.85 -18.56 20.86
CA GLU A 52 -20.79 -18.34 21.96
C GLU A 52 -21.99 -17.52 21.52
N ALA A 53 -21.78 -16.50 20.69
CA ALA A 53 -22.86 -15.71 20.12
C ALA A 53 -23.82 -16.58 19.28
N ILE A 54 -23.31 -17.48 18.44
CA ILE A 54 -24.16 -18.41 17.68
C ILE A 54 -24.89 -19.39 18.61
N THR A 55 -24.20 -19.93 19.62
CA THR A 55 -24.80 -20.83 20.61
C THR A 55 -25.94 -20.14 21.37
N ALA A 56 -25.74 -18.89 21.80
CA ALA A 56 -26.74 -18.10 22.49
C ALA A 56 -27.94 -17.77 21.60
N ALA A 57 -27.72 -17.39 20.33
CA ALA A 57 -28.81 -17.16 19.37
C ALA A 57 -29.61 -18.44 19.09
N ASN A 58 -28.95 -19.58 18.95
CA ASN A 58 -29.61 -20.87 18.74
C ASN A 58 -30.47 -21.32 19.94
N ALA A 59 -30.24 -20.77 21.13
CA ALA A 59 -31.03 -21.07 22.33
C ALA A 59 -32.36 -20.31 22.39
N THR A 60 -32.61 -19.36 21.48
CA THR A 60 -33.86 -18.60 21.39
C THR A 60 -34.75 -19.10 20.25
N THR A 61 -35.90 -18.47 20.04
CA THR A 61 -36.72 -18.69 18.83
C THR A 61 -36.99 -17.37 18.09
N THR A 62 -36.29 -16.31 18.49
CA THR A 62 -36.43 -14.96 17.95
C THR A 62 -35.39 -14.71 16.86
N ALA A 63 -35.68 -13.78 15.95
CA ALA A 63 -34.72 -13.36 14.93
C ALA A 63 -33.65 -12.46 15.56
N ASP A 64 -32.62 -13.08 16.13
CA ASP A 64 -31.56 -12.37 16.85
C ASP A 64 -30.54 -11.75 15.88
N THR A 65 -29.73 -10.81 16.38
CA THR A 65 -28.66 -10.17 15.61
C THR A 65 -27.33 -10.32 16.34
N ILE A 66 -26.31 -10.79 15.63
CA ILE A 66 -24.92 -10.78 16.08
C ILE A 66 -24.21 -9.58 15.45
N ASN A 67 -23.77 -8.68 16.31
CA ASN A 67 -22.90 -7.56 15.99
C ASN A 67 -21.48 -7.82 16.53
N PHE A 68 -20.51 -7.04 16.06
CA PHE A 68 -19.11 -7.10 16.45
C PHE A 68 -18.69 -5.75 17.04
N ALA A 69 -18.01 -5.81 18.18
CA ALA A 69 -17.36 -4.67 18.83
C ALA A 69 -16.08 -5.14 19.52
N ILE A 70 -15.22 -5.80 18.75
CA ILE A 70 -13.94 -6.31 19.24
C ILE A 70 -12.98 -5.13 19.42
N ALA A 71 -12.35 -5.04 20.60
CA ALA A 71 -11.40 -3.99 20.93
C ALA A 71 -10.20 -4.04 19.95
N LEU A 72 -9.91 -2.90 19.32
CA LEU A 72 -8.98 -2.81 18.21
C LEU A 72 -7.52 -2.70 18.68
N PRO A 73 -6.58 -3.48 18.12
CA PRO A 73 -5.25 -2.94 17.85
C PRO A 73 -5.36 -1.88 16.73
N ALA A 74 -4.47 -0.89 16.70
CA ALA A 74 -4.48 0.17 15.69
C ALA A 74 -4.54 -0.40 14.25
N ARG A 75 -5.60 -0.06 13.49
CA ARG A 75 -5.92 -0.37 12.07
C ARG A 75 -5.51 -1.76 11.53
N GLY A 76 -6.48 -2.61 11.20
CA GLY A 76 -6.29 -3.86 10.44
C GLY A 76 -7.58 -4.67 10.25
N GLU A 77 -7.50 -5.84 9.62
CA GLU A 77 -8.56 -6.89 9.70
C GLU A 77 -8.52 -7.52 11.10
N ILE A 78 -9.69 -7.73 11.71
CA ILE A 78 -9.83 -8.56 12.90
C ILE A 78 -10.01 -10.00 12.45
N LEU A 79 -9.00 -10.82 12.73
CA LEU A 79 -8.94 -12.21 12.32
C LEU A 79 -9.54 -13.13 13.39
N ILE A 80 -10.63 -13.81 13.06
CA ILE A 80 -11.25 -14.86 13.85
C ILE A 80 -10.89 -16.21 13.23
N ARG A 81 -10.19 -17.06 13.99
CA ARG A 81 -9.78 -18.41 13.57
C ARG A 81 -10.49 -19.46 14.43
N PRO A 82 -11.57 -20.08 13.94
CA PRO A 82 -12.20 -21.18 14.65
C PRO A 82 -11.22 -22.36 14.76
N ASN A 83 -11.00 -22.84 15.98
CA ASN A 83 -10.18 -24.01 16.28
C ASN A 83 -10.95 -25.31 16.00
N THR A 84 -12.28 -25.23 15.99
CA THR A 84 -13.19 -26.33 15.59
C THR A 84 -14.36 -25.78 14.77
N VAL A 85 -15.17 -26.65 14.16
CA VAL A 85 -16.38 -26.23 13.43
C VAL A 85 -17.31 -25.40 14.31
N LEU A 86 -17.75 -24.24 13.83
CA LEU A 86 -18.73 -23.38 14.53
C LEU A 86 -20.10 -24.06 14.60
N PRO A 87 -20.95 -23.79 15.60
CA PRO A 87 -22.27 -24.42 15.71
C PRO A 87 -23.15 -24.15 14.48
N THR A 88 -23.95 -25.13 14.07
CA THR A 88 -24.95 -24.92 12.99
C THR A 88 -26.00 -23.91 13.45
N ILE A 89 -26.24 -22.87 12.65
CA ILE A 89 -27.27 -21.86 12.87
C ILE A 89 -28.63 -22.51 12.61
N ASN A 90 -29.46 -22.67 13.64
CA ASN A 90 -30.75 -23.37 13.56
C ASN A 90 -31.95 -22.50 13.97
N GLN A 91 -31.71 -21.23 14.30
CA GLN A 91 -32.72 -20.19 14.52
C GLN A 91 -32.51 -19.01 13.56
N PRO A 92 -33.56 -18.24 13.22
CA PRO A 92 -33.42 -17.05 12.39
C PRO A 92 -32.38 -16.09 12.97
N LEU A 93 -31.45 -15.62 12.14
CA LEU A 93 -30.25 -14.91 12.64
C LEU A 93 -29.71 -13.92 11.61
N THR A 94 -29.38 -12.71 12.05
CA THR A 94 -28.55 -11.79 11.27
C THR A 94 -27.14 -11.76 11.85
N ILE A 95 -26.13 -12.09 11.06
CA ILE A 95 -24.72 -11.87 11.39
C ILE A 95 -24.27 -10.62 10.63
N ASN A 96 -23.95 -9.56 11.37
CA ASN A 96 -23.67 -8.24 10.83
C ASN A 96 -22.23 -7.79 11.13
N GLY A 97 -21.28 -8.18 10.27
CA GLY A 97 -19.89 -7.75 10.35
C GLY A 97 -19.68 -6.24 10.18
N GLN A 98 -20.62 -5.54 9.55
CA GLN A 98 -20.57 -4.07 9.36
C GLN A 98 -20.83 -3.27 10.65
N SER A 99 -21.18 -3.95 11.74
CA SER A 99 -21.32 -3.29 13.04
C SER A 99 -19.96 -3.00 13.70
N GLN A 100 -18.87 -3.62 13.22
CA GLN A 100 -17.53 -3.38 13.74
C GLN A 100 -17.07 -1.97 13.41
N ASN A 101 -16.45 -1.28 14.38
CA ASN A 101 -15.92 0.05 14.16
C ASN A 101 -14.84 0.04 13.05
N GLY A 102 -14.90 1.02 12.14
CA GLY A 102 -13.99 1.14 10.99
C GLY A 102 -14.43 0.43 9.72
N THR A 103 -15.63 -0.16 9.66
CA THR A 103 -16.22 -0.69 8.41
C THR A 103 -17.03 0.37 7.65
N SER A 104 -17.13 0.23 6.32
CA SER A 104 -18.01 1.04 5.47
C SER A 104 -18.68 0.22 4.37
N ASP A 105 -19.90 0.59 4.01
CA ASP A 105 -20.66 -0.01 2.91
C ASP A 105 -20.06 0.33 1.55
N ASN A 106 -20.29 -0.56 0.57
CA ASN A 106 -19.98 -0.25 -0.82
C ASN A 106 -20.94 0.82 -1.37
N THR A 107 -20.35 1.86 -1.97
CA THR A 107 -21.04 2.92 -2.70
C THR A 107 -20.65 2.97 -4.18
N ASP A 108 -19.69 2.16 -4.61
CA ASP A 108 -19.26 2.10 -6.01
C ASP A 108 -20.29 1.35 -6.89
N PRO A 109 -20.75 1.95 -8.01
CA PRO A 109 -21.75 1.36 -8.89
C PRO A 109 -21.19 0.25 -9.79
N THR A 110 -19.89 0.22 -10.02
CA THR A 110 -19.23 -0.66 -10.98
C THR A 110 -18.52 -1.80 -10.26
N PHE A 111 -17.67 -1.47 -9.29
CA PHE A 111 -16.85 -2.41 -8.53
C PHE A 111 -17.24 -2.39 -7.04
N SER A 112 -16.27 -2.36 -6.12
CA SER A 112 -16.55 -2.33 -4.68
C SER A 112 -15.58 -1.39 -3.97
N ASN A 113 -16.04 -0.54 -3.06
CA ASN A 113 -15.20 0.22 -2.14
C ASN A 113 -15.58 -0.04 -0.67
N ALA A 114 -16.21 -1.19 -0.39
CA ALA A 114 -16.55 -1.58 0.97
C ALA A 114 -15.27 -1.82 1.79
N ASN A 115 -15.23 -1.22 2.98
CA ASN A 115 -14.19 -1.49 3.97
C ASN A 115 -14.74 -2.51 4.97
N LEU A 116 -14.33 -3.76 4.87
CA LEU A 116 -14.75 -4.82 5.79
C LEU A 116 -13.62 -5.12 6.80
N ARG A 117 -13.99 -5.40 8.05
CA ARG A 117 -13.02 -5.56 9.15
C ARG A 117 -13.01 -6.96 9.75
N ILE A 118 -14.12 -7.69 9.72
CA ILE A 118 -14.21 -9.00 10.37
C ILE A 118 -13.86 -10.09 9.37
N ARG A 119 -12.72 -10.74 9.59
CA ARG A 119 -12.26 -11.87 8.77
C ARG A 119 -12.40 -13.18 9.52
N LEU A 120 -13.20 -14.08 8.97
CA LEU A 120 -13.32 -15.47 9.41
C LEU A 120 -12.42 -16.36 8.55
N ASP A 121 -11.43 -16.98 9.16
CA ASP A 121 -10.44 -17.82 8.47
C ASP A 121 -10.52 -19.29 8.91
N GLY A 122 -10.69 -20.17 7.93
CA GLY A 122 -10.90 -21.61 8.12
C GLY A 122 -9.65 -22.47 8.27
N GLY A 123 -8.44 -21.88 8.33
CA GLY A 123 -7.18 -22.62 8.33
C GLY A 123 -7.04 -23.62 9.49
N ALA A 124 -7.58 -23.27 10.66
CA ALA A 124 -7.47 -24.05 11.91
C ALA A 124 -8.69 -24.96 12.22
N ALA A 125 -9.80 -24.86 11.48
CA ALA A 125 -11.09 -25.45 11.88
C ALA A 125 -11.21 -26.99 11.77
N GLY A 126 -10.13 -27.70 11.39
CA GLY A 126 -10.14 -29.15 11.17
C GLY A 126 -10.79 -29.60 9.84
N ALA A 127 -10.92 -30.90 9.57
CA ALA A 127 -11.61 -31.44 8.39
C ALA A 127 -12.62 -32.53 8.78
N PRO A 128 -13.81 -32.62 8.12
CA PRO A 128 -14.35 -31.75 7.07
C PRO A 128 -15.06 -30.52 7.67
N ALA A 129 -14.46 -29.34 7.57
CA ALA A 129 -15.00 -28.11 8.17
C ALA A 129 -15.81 -27.26 7.17
N VAL A 130 -16.98 -26.80 7.62
CA VAL A 130 -17.73 -25.67 7.05
C VAL A 130 -17.55 -24.49 8.00
N GLY A 131 -17.30 -23.29 7.48
CA GLY A 131 -17.18 -22.09 8.31
C GLY A 131 -18.48 -21.75 9.02
N LEU A 132 -19.51 -21.41 8.24
CA LEU A 132 -20.87 -21.19 8.75
C LEU A 132 -21.86 -22.14 8.06
N SER A 133 -22.54 -22.96 8.85
CA SER A 133 -23.60 -23.86 8.40
C SER A 133 -24.96 -23.30 8.84
N VAL A 134 -25.88 -23.13 7.89
CA VAL A 134 -27.19 -22.52 8.12
C VAL A 134 -28.30 -23.52 7.86
N CYS A 135 -29.15 -23.73 8.86
CA CYS A 135 -30.39 -24.51 8.83
C CYS A 135 -31.62 -23.72 9.31
N ALA A 136 -31.57 -22.39 9.25
CA ALA A 136 -32.64 -21.52 9.67
C ALA A 136 -33.16 -20.64 8.51
N ASN A 137 -34.47 -20.36 8.56
CA ASN A 137 -35.12 -19.40 7.67
C ASN A 137 -34.78 -17.97 8.10
N ASN A 138 -34.87 -17.02 7.15
CA ASN A 138 -34.65 -15.59 7.40
C ASN A 138 -33.27 -15.28 8.01
N THR A 139 -32.25 -16.04 7.61
CA THR A 139 -30.86 -15.80 8.04
C THR A 139 -30.16 -14.86 7.07
N THR A 140 -29.53 -13.81 7.60
CA THR A 140 -28.72 -12.87 6.82
C THR A 140 -27.26 -12.94 7.27
N ILE A 141 -26.33 -13.08 6.32
CA ILE A 141 -24.89 -12.98 6.58
C ILE A 141 -24.36 -11.80 5.77
N ARG A 142 -23.79 -10.80 6.45
CA ARG A 142 -23.27 -9.58 5.82
C ARG A 142 -22.01 -9.02 6.45
N GLY A 143 -21.21 -8.31 5.64
CA GLY A 143 -20.05 -7.55 6.08
C GLY A 143 -18.88 -8.38 6.58
N LEU A 144 -18.77 -9.64 6.13
CA LEU A 144 -17.69 -10.55 6.52
C LEU A 144 -16.69 -10.74 5.39
N ILE A 145 -15.44 -11.00 5.79
CA ILE A 145 -14.37 -11.51 4.94
C ILE A 145 -14.20 -13.01 5.25
N LEU A 146 -14.21 -13.87 4.23
CA LEU A 146 -14.31 -15.33 4.37
C LEU A 146 -13.18 -16.02 3.60
N THR A 147 -12.18 -16.58 4.29
CA THR A 147 -10.92 -17.08 3.68
C THR A 147 -10.41 -18.38 4.32
N GLY A 148 -9.41 -19.02 3.72
CA GLY A 148 -8.70 -20.15 4.35
C GLY A 148 -9.45 -21.49 4.38
N PHE A 149 -10.63 -21.60 3.75
CA PHE A 149 -11.40 -22.84 3.65
C PHE A 149 -10.94 -23.71 2.47
N VAL A 150 -9.68 -24.16 2.49
CA VAL A 150 -9.03 -24.95 1.42
C VAL A 150 -9.36 -26.45 1.47
N GLY A 151 -8.99 -27.20 0.44
CA GLY A 151 -9.21 -28.65 0.36
C GLY A 151 -10.66 -29.00 0.00
N THR A 152 -11.39 -29.70 0.86
CA THR A 152 -12.84 -29.99 0.64
C THR A 152 -13.76 -29.09 1.46
N ARG A 153 -13.23 -28.01 2.05
CA ARG A 153 -13.93 -27.13 2.98
C ARG A 153 -14.81 -26.11 2.24
N THR A 154 -15.79 -25.54 2.93
CA THR A 154 -16.70 -24.52 2.38
C THR A 154 -16.81 -23.37 3.37
N ALA A 155 -16.69 -22.12 2.92
CA ALA A 155 -16.76 -20.98 3.85
C ALA A 155 -18.16 -20.82 4.44
N VAL A 156 -19.20 -20.82 3.59
CA VAL A 156 -20.60 -20.76 4.04
C VAL A 156 -21.46 -21.78 3.31
N ARG A 157 -22.30 -22.52 4.04
CA ARG A 157 -23.22 -23.51 3.47
C ARG A 157 -24.63 -23.33 4.02
N PHE A 158 -25.59 -23.08 3.12
CA PHE A 158 -27.02 -23.07 3.44
C PHE A 158 -27.66 -24.42 3.13
N GLY A 159 -28.55 -24.87 4.01
CA GLY A 159 -29.42 -26.04 3.81
C GLY A 159 -28.81 -27.40 4.16
N LYS A 160 -27.60 -27.41 4.75
CA LYS A 160 -27.00 -28.59 5.38
C LYS A 160 -26.37 -28.24 6.73
N THR A 161 -26.42 -29.18 7.66
CA THR A 161 -25.72 -29.11 8.96
C THR A 161 -24.21 -29.27 8.79
N ASN A 162 -23.43 -29.04 9.86
CA ASN A 162 -21.98 -29.28 9.88
C ASN A 162 -21.61 -30.72 9.50
N ALA A 163 -22.45 -31.69 9.87
CA ALA A 163 -22.27 -33.10 9.52
C ALA A 163 -22.60 -33.43 8.06
N GLY A 164 -23.02 -32.44 7.26
CA GLY A 164 -23.41 -32.60 5.86
C GLY A 164 -24.83 -33.14 5.65
N ALA A 165 -25.59 -33.39 6.72
CA ALA A 165 -26.99 -33.81 6.62
C ALA A 165 -27.87 -32.64 6.16
N ALA A 166 -28.86 -32.90 5.32
CA ALA A 166 -29.83 -31.89 4.88
C ALA A 166 -30.59 -31.31 6.08
N CYS A 167 -30.89 -30.01 6.03
CA CYS A 167 -31.75 -29.37 7.03
C CYS A 167 -33.19 -29.94 6.97
N PRO A 168 -33.97 -29.85 8.06
CA PRO A 168 -35.30 -30.47 8.14
C PRO A 168 -36.32 -29.98 7.10
N SER A 169 -36.14 -28.78 6.57
CA SER A 169 -36.99 -28.19 5.53
C SER A 169 -36.15 -27.31 4.59
N ALA A 170 -36.70 -26.99 3.42
CA ALA A 170 -36.10 -26.01 2.53
C ALA A 170 -36.02 -24.65 3.21
N LEU A 171 -34.90 -23.96 3.04
CA LEU A 171 -34.67 -22.65 3.65
C LEU A 171 -35.28 -21.53 2.80
N THR A 172 -35.95 -20.58 3.43
CA THR A 172 -36.51 -19.38 2.77
C THR A 172 -36.01 -18.11 3.43
N GLY A 173 -35.81 -17.05 2.65
CA GLY A 173 -35.39 -15.74 3.16
C GLY A 173 -33.90 -15.69 3.55
N ALA A 174 -33.08 -16.60 3.02
CA ALA A 174 -31.64 -16.54 3.20
C ALA A 174 -31.06 -15.36 2.38
N ALA A 175 -30.23 -14.54 3.02
CA ALA A 175 -29.58 -13.40 2.38
C ALA A 175 -28.06 -13.45 2.63
N PHE A 176 -27.29 -13.27 1.56
CA PHE A 176 -25.83 -13.20 1.59
C PHE A 176 -25.39 -11.93 0.89
N HIS A 177 -25.07 -10.88 1.65
CA HIS A 177 -24.95 -9.50 1.16
C HIS A 177 -23.66 -8.83 1.63
N GLY A 178 -22.95 -8.12 0.75
CA GLY A 178 -21.84 -7.24 1.14
C GLY A 178 -20.66 -7.98 1.79
N ASN A 179 -20.35 -9.20 1.33
CA ASN A 179 -19.24 -10.01 1.85
C ASN A 179 -18.10 -10.14 0.84
N TYR A 180 -16.87 -10.30 1.33
CA TYR A 180 -15.69 -10.67 0.55
C TYR A 180 -15.35 -12.14 0.78
N VAL A 181 -15.19 -12.92 -0.29
CA VAL A 181 -15.07 -14.39 -0.23
C VAL A 181 -13.87 -14.87 -1.02
N GLY A 182 -12.88 -15.40 -0.31
CA GLY A 182 -11.61 -15.90 -0.85
C GLY A 182 -10.58 -14.79 -1.15
N MET A 183 -10.87 -13.56 -0.71
CA MET A 183 -10.01 -12.38 -0.78
C MET A 183 -10.03 -11.65 0.58
N ASN A 184 -9.03 -10.79 0.85
CA ASN A 184 -8.92 -9.96 2.06
C ASN A 184 -9.46 -8.53 1.83
N SER A 185 -9.39 -7.66 2.84
CA SER A 185 -9.89 -6.28 2.84
C SER A 185 -9.17 -5.36 1.87
N THR A 186 -7.96 -5.72 1.42
CA THR A 186 -7.18 -5.04 0.38
C THR A 186 -7.30 -5.71 -0.99
N ASN A 187 -8.15 -6.74 -1.10
CA ASN A 187 -8.43 -7.47 -2.33
C ASN A 187 -7.18 -7.99 -3.06
N ASN A 188 -6.18 -8.46 -2.30
CA ASN A 188 -4.89 -8.93 -2.83
C ASN A 188 -4.45 -10.32 -2.28
N ALA A 189 -5.35 -11.09 -1.67
CA ALA A 189 -4.94 -12.27 -0.88
C ALA A 189 -4.61 -13.56 -1.64
N THR A 190 -3.66 -14.29 -1.06
CA THR A 190 -3.04 -15.59 -1.39
C THR A 190 -3.77 -16.82 -0.82
N LEU A 191 -4.98 -16.71 -0.24
CA LEU A 191 -5.68 -17.81 0.45
C LEU A 191 -7.18 -17.91 0.11
N GLY A 192 -7.48 -18.46 -1.07
CA GLY A 192 -8.84 -18.74 -1.51
C GLY A 192 -9.52 -19.92 -0.78
N ASN A 193 -10.79 -20.15 -1.09
CA ASN A 193 -11.55 -21.30 -0.55
C ASN A 193 -11.74 -22.39 -1.62
N ASN A 194 -12.07 -23.61 -1.21
CA ASN A 194 -12.54 -24.60 -2.17
C ASN A 194 -13.93 -24.23 -2.69
N SER A 195 -14.94 -24.11 -1.82
CA SER A 195 -16.20 -23.43 -2.17
C SER A 195 -16.38 -22.21 -1.29
N GLY A 196 -16.63 -21.04 -1.89
CA GLY A 196 -16.97 -19.83 -1.15
C GLY A 196 -18.34 -19.96 -0.49
N LEU A 197 -19.38 -20.03 -1.31
CA LEU A 197 -20.77 -20.22 -0.88
C LEU A 197 -21.37 -21.48 -1.50
N SER A 198 -21.97 -22.35 -0.68
CA SER A 198 -22.74 -23.51 -1.13
C SER A 198 -24.22 -23.35 -0.75
N LEU A 199 -25.10 -23.50 -1.73
CA LEU A 199 -26.55 -23.43 -1.58
C LEU A 199 -27.16 -24.80 -1.87
N ASP A 200 -27.71 -25.42 -0.83
CA ASP A 200 -28.40 -26.70 -0.91
C ASP A 200 -29.84 -26.50 -0.44
N ASN A 201 -30.87 -27.00 -1.16
CA ASN A 201 -32.27 -26.94 -0.71
C ASN A 201 -32.72 -25.56 -0.15
N THR A 202 -32.33 -24.46 -0.79
CA THR A 202 -32.44 -23.10 -0.26
C THR A 202 -32.98 -22.13 -1.32
N LEU A 203 -33.87 -21.21 -0.92
CA LEU A 203 -34.20 -20.00 -1.66
C LEU A 203 -33.35 -18.85 -1.08
N ALA A 204 -32.29 -18.45 -1.79
CA ALA A 204 -31.35 -17.42 -1.34
C ALA A 204 -31.31 -16.21 -2.28
N ASN A 205 -31.12 -15.03 -1.68
CA ASN A 205 -30.68 -13.83 -2.36
C ASN A 205 -29.19 -13.63 -2.10
N VAL A 206 -28.38 -13.74 -3.15
CA VAL A 206 -26.95 -13.47 -3.12
C VAL A 206 -26.72 -12.16 -3.88
N GLY A 207 -26.50 -11.10 -3.10
CA GLY A 207 -26.53 -9.73 -3.58
C GLY A 207 -27.95 -9.21 -3.86
N SER A 208 -28.01 -7.97 -4.33
CA SER A 208 -29.27 -7.29 -4.68
C SER A 208 -29.00 -6.13 -5.67
N THR A 209 -30.02 -5.29 -5.93
CA THR A 209 -29.83 -4.03 -6.66
C THR A 209 -29.17 -2.93 -5.83
N ALA A 210 -29.10 -3.08 -4.50
CA ALA A 210 -28.43 -2.12 -3.63
C ALA A 210 -26.92 -2.33 -3.67
N LEU A 211 -26.15 -1.24 -3.81
CA LEU A 211 -24.69 -1.31 -3.92
C LEU A 211 -24.03 -1.91 -2.68
N ALA A 212 -24.60 -1.65 -1.48
CA ALA A 212 -24.12 -2.19 -0.21
C ALA A 212 -24.26 -3.71 -0.09
N ASP A 213 -25.13 -4.35 -0.88
CA ASP A 213 -25.35 -5.80 -0.84
C ASP A 213 -24.40 -6.57 -1.77
N ARG A 214 -23.59 -5.88 -2.59
CA ARG A 214 -22.66 -6.48 -3.54
C ARG A 214 -21.61 -7.35 -2.84
N ASN A 215 -21.59 -8.64 -3.15
CA ASN A 215 -20.51 -9.52 -2.71
C ASN A 215 -19.39 -9.56 -3.75
N ALA A 216 -18.18 -9.88 -3.30
CA ALA A 216 -17.02 -10.14 -4.15
C ALA A 216 -16.45 -11.54 -3.88
N PHE A 217 -16.26 -12.34 -4.93
CA PHE A 217 -15.76 -13.71 -4.86
C PHE A 217 -14.47 -13.86 -5.69
N GLY A 218 -13.37 -14.28 -5.08
CA GLY A 218 -12.07 -14.42 -5.76
C GLY A 218 -11.19 -15.52 -5.16
N LYS A 219 -10.27 -16.04 -5.97
CA LYS A 219 -9.34 -17.14 -5.69
C LYS A 219 -10.00 -18.44 -5.21
N ASN A 220 -11.33 -18.59 -5.30
CA ASN A 220 -11.99 -19.82 -4.91
C ASN A 220 -11.86 -20.88 -6.00
N SER A 221 -11.86 -22.17 -5.65
CA SER A 221 -12.07 -23.22 -6.66
C SER A 221 -13.47 -23.10 -7.24
N ILE A 222 -14.48 -22.89 -6.39
CA ILE A 222 -15.84 -22.53 -6.77
C ILE A 222 -16.28 -21.30 -5.96
N GLY A 223 -16.63 -20.20 -6.61
CA GLY A 223 -17.14 -19.01 -5.94
C GLY A 223 -18.49 -19.30 -5.25
N ILE A 224 -19.49 -19.64 -6.06
CA ILE A 224 -20.82 -20.09 -5.61
C ILE A 224 -21.15 -21.44 -6.22
N GLN A 225 -21.57 -22.38 -5.38
CA GLN A 225 -22.07 -23.68 -5.77
C GLN A 225 -23.57 -23.79 -5.44
N VAL A 226 -24.40 -24.06 -6.45
CA VAL A 226 -25.85 -24.24 -6.31
C VAL A 226 -26.21 -25.69 -6.64
N ASN A 227 -26.54 -26.47 -5.61
CA ASN A 227 -26.78 -27.90 -5.73
C ASN A 227 -28.29 -28.24 -5.85
N ASN A 228 -28.59 -29.46 -6.29
CA ASN A 228 -29.95 -29.98 -6.46
C ASN A 228 -30.85 -29.66 -5.25
N ALA A 229 -32.10 -29.26 -5.54
CA ALA A 229 -33.15 -28.80 -4.61
C ALA A 229 -33.12 -27.30 -4.22
N ALA A 230 -32.08 -26.53 -4.56
CA ALA A 230 -32.21 -25.07 -4.55
C ALA A 230 -33.06 -24.64 -5.76
N VAL A 231 -34.16 -23.91 -5.53
CA VAL A 231 -35.01 -23.36 -6.59
C VAL A 231 -35.19 -21.87 -6.34
N ASN A 232 -35.51 -21.05 -7.36
CA ASN A 232 -35.78 -19.61 -7.19
C ASN A 232 -34.67 -18.85 -6.44
N THR A 233 -33.41 -19.18 -6.70
CA THR A 233 -32.24 -18.49 -6.14
C THR A 233 -31.85 -17.33 -7.04
N PHE A 234 -31.60 -16.16 -6.45
CA PHE A 234 -31.16 -14.96 -7.16
C PHE A 234 -29.71 -14.67 -6.83
N ILE A 235 -28.84 -14.68 -7.85
CA ILE A 235 -27.44 -14.27 -7.76
C ILE A 235 -27.32 -13.03 -8.63
N VAL A 236 -27.33 -11.85 -8.03
CA VAL A 236 -27.42 -10.57 -8.76
C VAL A 236 -26.52 -9.50 -8.14
N GLY A 237 -25.94 -8.63 -8.97
CA GLY A 237 -25.14 -7.50 -8.52
C GLY A 237 -23.83 -7.86 -7.82
N ASN A 238 -23.23 -9.02 -8.09
CA ASN A 238 -21.98 -9.47 -7.46
C ASN A 238 -20.76 -9.32 -8.41
N LEU A 239 -19.56 -9.36 -7.81
CA LEU A 239 -18.27 -9.37 -8.51
C LEU A 239 -17.61 -10.74 -8.38
N PHE A 240 -17.02 -11.23 -9.48
CA PHE A 240 -16.31 -12.50 -9.52
C PHE A 240 -14.96 -12.37 -10.20
N GLY A 241 -13.92 -12.80 -9.51
CA GLY A 241 -12.57 -13.00 -10.05
C GLY A 241 -11.72 -11.74 -10.15
N MET A 242 -12.16 -10.60 -9.62
CA MET A 242 -11.46 -9.32 -9.68
C MET A 242 -11.41 -8.63 -8.31
N SER A 243 -10.47 -7.69 -8.13
CA SER A 243 -10.41 -6.81 -6.95
C SER A 243 -11.46 -5.69 -6.97
N GLU A 244 -11.46 -4.86 -5.91
CA GLU A 244 -12.25 -3.63 -5.77
C GLU A 244 -12.12 -2.62 -6.90
N THR A 245 -10.99 -2.60 -7.61
CA THR A 245 -10.76 -1.70 -8.76
C THR A 245 -11.00 -2.39 -10.10
N GLY A 246 -11.29 -3.70 -10.09
CA GLY A 246 -11.35 -4.52 -11.29
C GLY A 246 -9.99 -4.84 -11.92
N ALA A 247 -8.88 -4.34 -11.37
CA ALA A 247 -7.57 -4.40 -12.00
C ALA A 247 -6.73 -5.64 -11.65
N VAL A 248 -6.98 -6.27 -10.49
CA VAL A 248 -6.19 -7.43 -10.03
C VAL A 248 -6.91 -8.73 -10.39
N ASP A 249 -6.17 -9.68 -10.95
CA ASP A 249 -6.62 -11.05 -11.20
C ASP A 249 -6.77 -11.84 -9.89
N LEU A 250 -8.02 -11.99 -9.47
CA LEU A 250 -8.44 -12.86 -8.38
C LEU A 250 -9.29 -14.03 -8.89
N GLY A 251 -9.01 -14.53 -10.10
CA GLY A 251 -9.81 -15.53 -10.79
C GLY A 251 -10.19 -16.72 -9.93
N ASN A 252 -11.48 -17.10 -9.96
CA ASN A 252 -11.93 -18.39 -9.45
C ASN A 252 -11.70 -19.47 -10.51
N THR A 253 -11.55 -20.74 -10.12
CA THR A 253 -11.57 -21.83 -11.12
C THR A 253 -12.96 -21.95 -11.75
N THR A 254 -14.01 -21.75 -10.98
CA THR A 254 -15.37 -21.57 -11.49
C THR A 254 -16.07 -20.52 -10.62
N ALA A 255 -16.57 -19.44 -11.21
CA ALA A 255 -17.22 -18.40 -10.42
C ALA A 255 -18.60 -18.86 -9.90
N VAL A 256 -19.47 -19.36 -10.77
CA VAL A 256 -20.77 -19.92 -10.40
C VAL A 256 -20.95 -21.31 -11.02
N SER A 257 -21.20 -22.32 -10.18
CA SER A 257 -21.49 -23.69 -10.60
C SER A 257 -22.92 -24.07 -10.20
N ILE A 258 -23.72 -24.50 -11.17
CA ILE A 258 -25.16 -24.79 -11.01
C ILE A 258 -25.44 -26.23 -11.39
N SER A 259 -26.10 -26.98 -10.51
CA SER A 259 -26.73 -28.26 -10.84
C SER A 259 -28.25 -28.27 -10.64
N ALA A 260 -28.81 -27.16 -10.15
CA ALA A 260 -30.21 -27.01 -9.82
C ALA A 260 -31.05 -26.39 -10.97
N SER A 261 -32.35 -26.26 -10.75
CA SER A 261 -33.30 -25.64 -11.68
C SER A 261 -33.80 -24.29 -11.15
N ASN A 262 -34.28 -23.41 -12.02
CA ASN A 262 -34.86 -22.11 -11.65
C ASN A 262 -33.88 -21.19 -10.89
N VAL A 263 -32.60 -21.17 -11.29
CA VAL A 263 -31.60 -20.25 -10.76
C VAL A 263 -31.48 -19.05 -11.68
N ARG A 264 -31.52 -17.84 -11.11
CA ARG A 264 -31.31 -16.60 -11.85
C ARG A 264 -29.96 -16.00 -11.53
N VAL A 265 -29.10 -15.91 -12.54
CA VAL A 265 -27.78 -15.27 -12.47
C VAL A 265 -27.82 -14.00 -13.31
N GLY A 266 -27.86 -12.86 -12.65
CA GLY A 266 -27.87 -11.55 -13.30
C GLY A 266 -29.26 -11.03 -13.64
N THR A 267 -29.36 -9.71 -13.72
CA THR A 267 -30.53 -8.98 -14.23
C THR A 267 -30.07 -7.68 -14.88
N THR A 268 -30.90 -7.05 -15.70
CA THR A 268 -30.58 -5.73 -16.28
C THR A 268 -30.41 -4.62 -15.24
N ALA A 269 -31.07 -4.73 -14.08
CA ALA A 269 -30.95 -3.76 -12.98
C ALA A 269 -29.75 -4.03 -12.06
N ALA A 270 -29.28 -5.27 -12.01
CA ALA A 270 -28.17 -5.72 -11.16
C ALA A 270 -27.38 -6.83 -11.87
N PRO A 271 -26.58 -6.49 -12.90
CA PRO A 271 -25.75 -7.46 -13.59
C PRO A 271 -24.63 -7.96 -12.66
N ASN A 272 -24.32 -9.26 -12.69
CA ASN A 272 -23.06 -9.72 -12.10
C ASN A 272 -21.92 -9.41 -13.08
N ARG A 273 -20.74 -9.16 -12.53
CA ARG A 273 -19.52 -8.92 -13.30
C ARG A 273 -18.54 -10.06 -13.04
N PHE A 274 -18.09 -10.70 -14.11
CA PHE A 274 -17.13 -11.79 -14.10
C PHE A 274 -15.89 -11.34 -14.87
N ARG A 275 -14.73 -11.47 -14.23
CA ARG A 275 -13.44 -11.19 -14.85
C ARG A 275 -12.37 -12.16 -14.35
N PHE A 276 -11.42 -12.54 -15.19
CA PHE A 276 -10.27 -13.40 -14.83
C PHE A 276 -10.59 -14.82 -14.34
N ASN A 277 -11.86 -15.23 -14.32
CA ASN A 277 -12.22 -16.58 -13.89
C ASN A 277 -11.84 -17.59 -14.98
N ASN A 278 -11.49 -18.82 -14.62
CA ASN A 278 -11.32 -19.85 -15.65
C ASN A 278 -12.66 -20.13 -16.35
N ILE A 279 -13.73 -20.29 -15.57
CA ILE A 279 -15.10 -20.42 -16.06
C ILE A 279 -15.99 -19.43 -15.29
N ALA A 280 -16.76 -18.59 -15.98
CA ALA A 280 -17.69 -17.67 -15.32
C ALA A 280 -18.92 -18.42 -14.79
N ILE A 281 -19.61 -19.18 -15.65
CA ILE A 281 -20.81 -19.94 -15.27
C ILE A 281 -20.72 -21.36 -15.82
N ARG A 282 -20.86 -22.35 -14.93
CA ARG A 282 -20.93 -23.77 -15.27
C ARG A 282 -22.28 -24.34 -14.90
N LEU A 283 -22.93 -25.00 -15.85
CA LEU A 283 -24.10 -25.84 -15.61
C LEU A 283 -23.70 -27.32 -15.66
N SER A 284 -24.34 -28.15 -14.83
CA SER A 284 -24.08 -29.59 -14.75
C SER A 284 -25.32 -30.37 -14.32
N GLY A 285 -25.43 -31.62 -14.72
CA GLY A 285 -26.55 -32.48 -14.30
C GLY A 285 -27.81 -32.25 -15.14
N SER A 286 -29.00 -32.20 -14.52
CA SER A 286 -30.28 -32.16 -15.24
C SER A 286 -31.15 -30.95 -14.86
N GLY A 287 -30.54 -29.90 -14.33
CA GLY A 287 -31.25 -28.67 -13.95
C GLY A 287 -31.68 -27.87 -15.17
N VAL A 288 -32.90 -27.33 -15.16
CA VAL A 288 -33.50 -26.58 -16.28
C VAL A 288 -34.08 -25.24 -15.81
N ASP A 289 -34.43 -24.37 -16.74
CA ASP A 289 -34.98 -23.02 -16.50
C ASP A 289 -34.02 -22.15 -15.68
N ASN A 290 -32.71 -22.27 -15.92
CA ASN A 290 -31.72 -21.37 -15.33
C ASN A 290 -31.49 -20.19 -16.27
N GLN A 291 -31.73 -18.99 -15.76
CA GLN A 291 -31.66 -17.72 -16.51
C GLN A 291 -30.32 -17.03 -16.25
N LEU A 292 -29.50 -16.86 -17.28
CA LEU A 292 -28.09 -16.43 -17.17
C LEU A 292 -27.78 -15.16 -17.98
N TYR A 293 -28.80 -14.48 -18.51
CA TYR A 293 -28.61 -13.29 -19.34
C TYR A 293 -28.33 -12.03 -18.51
N ALA A 294 -27.83 -10.97 -19.16
CA ALA A 294 -27.48 -9.68 -18.54
C ALA A 294 -26.35 -9.77 -17.51
N ASN A 295 -25.40 -10.69 -17.70
CA ASN A 295 -24.13 -10.68 -16.99
C ASN A 295 -23.05 -10.01 -17.86
N VAL A 296 -22.10 -9.35 -17.21
CA VAL A 296 -20.90 -8.81 -17.86
C VAL A 296 -19.79 -9.82 -17.64
N ILE A 297 -19.28 -10.43 -18.71
CA ILE A 297 -18.26 -11.47 -18.64
C ILE A 297 -17.08 -11.09 -19.54
N GLN A 298 -15.90 -11.04 -18.94
CA GLN A 298 -14.64 -10.60 -19.55
C GLN A 298 -13.50 -11.50 -19.10
N ASP A 299 -12.44 -11.57 -19.91
CA ASP A 299 -11.16 -12.19 -19.60
C ASP A 299 -11.29 -13.60 -18.96
N SER A 300 -12.11 -14.48 -19.54
CA SER A 300 -12.20 -15.87 -19.05
C SER A 300 -11.14 -16.74 -19.72
N ASN A 301 -10.46 -17.60 -18.95
CA ASN A 301 -9.40 -18.47 -19.51
C ASN A 301 -9.96 -19.69 -20.27
N GLN A 302 -11.24 -20.00 -20.06
CA GLN A 302 -12.00 -21.05 -20.76
C GLN A 302 -13.37 -20.50 -21.17
N ILE A 303 -14.18 -21.35 -21.81
CA ILE A 303 -15.52 -20.97 -22.29
C ILE A 303 -16.34 -20.32 -21.15
N PRO A 304 -16.80 -19.06 -21.32
CA PRO A 304 -17.51 -18.29 -20.29
C PRO A 304 -18.73 -18.99 -19.68
N ILE A 305 -19.59 -19.59 -20.51
CA ILE A 305 -20.79 -20.34 -20.11
C ILE A 305 -20.65 -21.76 -20.66
N THR A 306 -20.53 -22.75 -19.77
CA THR A 306 -20.28 -24.16 -20.15
C THR A 306 -21.28 -25.15 -19.54
N PHE A 307 -21.50 -26.27 -20.23
CA PHE A 307 -22.44 -27.34 -19.90
C PHE A 307 -21.69 -28.67 -19.66
N ASP A 308 -22.08 -29.39 -18.61
CA ASP A 308 -21.59 -30.71 -18.18
C ASP A 308 -20.07 -30.84 -17.98
N GLY A 309 -19.36 -29.71 -17.84
CA GLY A 309 -17.92 -29.68 -17.61
C GLY A 309 -17.07 -29.94 -18.85
N GLY A 310 -17.67 -29.89 -20.04
CA GLY A 310 -16.93 -29.86 -21.29
C GLY A 310 -16.18 -28.53 -21.47
N ILE A 311 -15.08 -28.58 -22.23
CA ILE A 311 -14.35 -27.38 -22.69
C ILE A 311 -14.77 -26.97 -24.11
N ALA A 312 -15.88 -27.52 -24.62
CA ALA A 312 -16.43 -27.24 -25.93
C ALA A 312 -17.84 -26.65 -25.80
N VAL A 313 -18.19 -25.74 -26.69
CA VAL A 313 -19.56 -25.24 -26.80
C VAL A 313 -20.45 -26.40 -27.26
N PRO A 314 -21.62 -26.65 -26.62
CA PRO A 314 -22.58 -27.62 -27.10
C PRO A 314 -22.88 -27.42 -28.59
N PRO A 315 -22.97 -28.48 -29.41
CA PRO A 315 -23.33 -28.34 -30.82
C PRO A 315 -24.70 -27.68 -30.99
N ASN A 316 -24.84 -26.84 -32.01
CA ASN A 316 -26.13 -26.30 -32.41
C ASN A 316 -26.87 -27.33 -33.29
N ASP A 317 -27.78 -28.12 -32.73
CA ASP A 317 -28.38 -29.28 -33.40
C ASP A 317 -29.83 -29.03 -33.90
N PRO A 318 -30.30 -29.77 -34.92
CA PRO A 318 -31.66 -29.58 -35.43
C PRO A 318 -32.77 -29.85 -34.41
N ASP A 319 -33.71 -28.92 -34.27
CA ASP A 319 -34.88 -28.96 -33.37
C ASP A 319 -34.56 -28.99 -31.86
N ASP A 320 -33.31 -28.76 -31.44
CA ASP A 320 -32.87 -28.71 -30.03
C ASP A 320 -33.34 -29.95 -29.24
N ALA A 321 -32.98 -31.13 -29.73
CA ALA A 321 -33.52 -32.40 -29.25
C ALA A 321 -32.77 -32.97 -28.04
N ASP A 322 -31.75 -32.24 -27.58
CA ASP A 322 -30.84 -32.67 -26.54
C ASP A 322 -31.47 -32.65 -25.14
N SER A 323 -30.82 -33.39 -24.23
CA SER A 323 -31.23 -33.45 -22.82
C SER A 323 -30.01 -33.22 -21.95
N GLY A 324 -30.14 -32.38 -20.93
CA GLY A 324 -29.03 -31.98 -20.06
C GLY A 324 -29.35 -30.69 -19.31
N PRO A 325 -28.33 -30.01 -18.76
CA PRO A 325 -28.53 -28.73 -18.10
C PRO A 325 -29.11 -27.71 -19.09
N ASN A 326 -30.15 -26.98 -18.69
CA ASN A 326 -31.00 -26.15 -19.57
C ASN A 326 -31.35 -26.78 -20.93
N GLY A 327 -31.52 -28.11 -20.99
CA GLY A 327 -31.80 -28.81 -22.25
C GLY A 327 -30.64 -28.81 -23.26
N LEU A 328 -29.45 -28.32 -22.89
CA LEU A 328 -28.36 -27.97 -23.82
C LEU A 328 -28.78 -26.94 -24.88
N ALA A 329 -29.67 -26.01 -24.51
CA ALA A 329 -30.30 -25.04 -25.39
C ALA A 329 -29.38 -24.48 -26.48
N ASN A 330 -29.85 -24.59 -27.72
CA ASN A 330 -29.22 -24.03 -28.90
C ASN A 330 -29.00 -22.52 -28.78
N TYR A 331 -27.87 -22.02 -29.27
CA TYR A 331 -27.58 -20.58 -29.31
C TYR A 331 -28.00 -19.95 -30.64
N PRO A 332 -28.28 -18.63 -30.68
CA PRO A 332 -28.60 -17.95 -31.94
C PRO A 332 -27.44 -17.99 -32.93
N GLU A 333 -27.75 -18.18 -34.21
CA GLU A 333 -26.79 -17.98 -35.29
C GLU A 333 -27.02 -16.62 -35.95
N ILE A 334 -26.02 -15.75 -35.89
CA ILE A 334 -26.10 -14.39 -36.41
C ILE A 334 -25.63 -14.42 -37.87
N SER A 335 -26.49 -14.01 -38.80
CA SER A 335 -26.16 -13.99 -40.24
C SER A 335 -25.63 -12.64 -40.71
N ALA A 336 -26.06 -11.55 -40.09
CA ALA A 336 -25.57 -10.21 -40.38
C ALA A 336 -25.76 -9.25 -39.19
N VAL A 337 -24.80 -8.34 -39.02
CA VAL A 337 -24.90 -7.19 -38.12
C VAL A 337 -24.43 -5.96 -38.90
N SER A 338 -25.17 -4.85 -38.77
CA SER A 338 -24.77 -3.58 -39.35
C SER A 338 -25.16 -2.42 -38.45
N ARG A 339 -24.32 -1.40 -38.37
CA ARG A 339 -24.70 -0.14 -37.72
C ARG A 339 -25.75 0.61 -38.54
N ILE A 340 -26.75 1.14 -37.86
CA ILE A 340 -27.76 2.03 -38.42
C ILE A 340 -27.80 3.33 -37.61
N SER A 341 -28.44 4.37 -38.13
CA SER A 341 -28.60 5.63 -37.40
C SER A 341 -29.30 5.39 -36.06
N GLY A 342 -28.55 5.56 -34.97
CA GLY A 342 -29.04 5.34 -33.60
C GLY A 342 -29.10 3.87 -33.13
N GLY A 343 -28.40 2.93 -33.76
CA GLY A 343 -28.44 1.53 -33.29
C GLY A 343 -27.72 0.50 -34.16
N LEU A 344 -28.10 -0.77 -33.99
CA LEU A 344 -27.70 -1.90 -34.84
C LEU A 344 -28.92 -2.51 -35.54
N HIS A 345 -28.75 -2.96 -36.77
CA HIS A 345 -29.63 -3.91 -37.44
C HIS A 345 -28.99 -5.30 -37.36
N ILE A 346 -29.75 -6.29 -36.89
CA ILE A 346 -29.28 -7.65 -36.64
C ILE A 346 -30.21 -8.63 -37.34
N GLU A 347 -29.63 -9.56 -38.09
CA GLU A 347 -30.30 -10.69 -38.73
C GLU A 347 -29.69 -12.01 -38.25
N GLY A 348 -30.52 -13.05 -38.11
CA GLY A 348 -30.05 -14.37 -37.70
C GLY A 348 -31.14 -15.44 -37.73
N ARG A 349 -30.84 -16.60 -37.16
CA ARG A 349 -31.77 -17.72 -36.98
C ARG A 349 -31.62 -18.39 -35.61
N ILE A 350 -32.66 -19.07 -35.17
CA ILE A 350 -32.68 -19.92 -33.97
C ILE A 350 -33.24 -21.28 -34.38
N ASP A 351 -32.57 -22.35 -33.98
CA ASP A 351 -33.09 -23.71 -34.11
C ASP A 351 -33.66 -24.16 -32.76
N ALA A 352 -34.94 -24.50 -32.72
CA ALA A 352 -35.68 -24.73 -31.48
C ALA A 352 -36.87 -25.69 -31.69
N PRO A 353 -37.38 -26.35 -30.63
CA PRO A 353 -38.38 -27.40 -30.77
C PRO A 353 -39.69 -26.89 -31.37
N VAL A 354 -40.25 -27.66 -32.32
CA VAL A 354 -41.52 -27.33 -32.99
C VAL A 354 -42.67 -27.20 -31.97
N SER A 355 -43.33 -26.04 -31.97
CA SER A 355 -44.46 -25.73 -31.10
C SER A 355 -45.69 -25.27 -31.91
N VAL A 356 -46.87 -25.76 -31.51
CA VAL A 356 -48.15 -25.37 -32.13
C VAL A 356 -48.56 -23.91 -31.84
N THR A 357 -47.92 -23.27 -30.87
CA THR A 357 -48.09 -21.86 -30.51
C THR A 357 -46.73 -21.15 -30.48
N PRO A 358 -46.61 -19.92 -31.02
CA PRO A 358 -45.36 -19.16 -30.92
C PRO A 358 -44.90 -19.02 -29.46
N GLN A 359 -43.68 -19.43 -29.18
CA GLN A 359 -43.00 -19.28 -27.90
C GLN A 359 -42.13 -18.01 -27.95
N LEU A 360 -42.04 -17.28 -26.85
CA LEU A 360 -41.17 -16.12 -26.74
C LEU A 360 -39.77 -16.58 -26.33
N TYR A 361 -38.78 -16.25 -27.15
CA TYR A 361 -37.37 -16.41 -26.86
C TYR A 361 -36.77 -15.03 -26.61
N ARG A 362 -36.02 -14.88 -25.53
CA ARG A 362 -35.37 -13.63 -25.16
C ARG A 362 -33.90 -13.67 -25.54
N LEU A 363 -33.48 -12.74 -26.37
CA LEU A 363 -32.11 -12.62 -26.83
C LEU A 363 -31.36 -11.63 -25.94
N GLY A 364 -30.30 -12.09 -25.29
CA GLY A 364 -29.32 -11.22 -24.64
C GLY A 364 -28.28 -10.78 -25.66
N LEU A 365 -28.09 -9.48 -25.84
CA LEU A 365 -27.16 -8.93 -26.82
C LEU A 365 -25.90 -8.43 -26.14
N TYR A 366 -24.74 -8.83 -26.66
CA TYR A 366 -23.45 -8.49 -26.08
C TYR A 366 -22.46 -8.06 -27.15
N ALA A 367 -21.56 -7.14 -26.78
CA ALA A 367 -20.41 -6.78 -27.58
C ALA A 367 -19.12 -7.01 -26.80
N SER A 368 -18.08 -7.47 -27.49
CA SER A 368 -16.73 -7.65 -26.92
C SER A 368 -15.66 -7.17 -27.89
N PHE A 369 -14.53 -6.69 -27.35
CA PHE A 369 -13.41 -6.18 -28.15
C PHE A 369 -12.76 -7.25 -29.04
N GLY A 370 -12.97 -8.53 -28.72
CA GLY A 370 -12.56 -9.65 -29.54
C GLY A 370 -13.27 -10.94 -29.13
N CYS A 371 -13.04 -12.01 -29.90
CA CYS A 371 -13.56 -13.33 -29.54
C CYS A 371 -12.71 -13.99 -28.47
N HIS A 372 -13.36 -14.79 -27.63
CA HIS A 372 -12.65 -15.80 -26.86
C HIS A 372 -12.06 -16.84 -27.84
N ILE A 373 -11.01 -17.55 -27.41
CA ILE A 373 -10.25 -18.49 -28.25
C ILE A 373 -11.09 -19.61 -28.86
N SER A 374 -12.28 -19.88 -28.32
CA SER A 374 -13.23 -20.85 -28.88
C SER A 374 -13.92 -20.38 -30.17
N GLY A 375 -13.85 -19.09 -30.53
CA GLY A 375 -14.59 -18.50 -31.66
C GLY A 375 -15.99 -17.98 -31.30
N ASN A 376 -16.50 -18.37 -30.14
CA ASN A 376 -17.63 -17.74 -29.48
C ASN A 376 -17.10 -16.59 -28.62
N GLY A 377 -17.84 -15.49 -28.54
CA GLY A 377 -17.40 -14.31 -27.80
C GLY A 377 -17.67 -14.40 -26.30
N GLU A 378 -17.12 -13.45 -25.57
CA GLU A 378 -17.50 -13.17 -24.18
C GLU A 378 -18.55 -12.05 -24.15
N GLY A 379 -19.10 -11.75 -22.97
CA GLY A 379 -20.14 -10.75 -22.79
C GLY A 379 -19.61 -9.45 -22.18
N GLU A 380 -18.61 -8.80 -22.78
CA GLU A 380 -17.88 -7.66 -22.18
C GLU A 380 -18.80 -6.45 -21.95
N LEU A 381 -19.67 -6.18 -22.90
CA LEU A 381 -20.66 -5.10 -22.86
C LEU A 381 -22.05 -5.69 -23.08
N PHE A 382 -22.93 -5.55 -22.09
CA PHE A 382 -24.33 -5.91 -22.26
C PHE A 382 -25.11 -4.77 -22.95
N LEU A 383 -25.61 -5.03 -24.15
CA LEU A 383 -26.24 -4.04 -25.02
C LEU A 383 -27.75 -3.91 -24.80
N GLY A 384 -28.37 -4.96 -24.26
CA GLY A 384 -29.81 -5.02 -24.01
C GLY A 384 -30.41 -6.40 -24.24
N ILE A 385 -31.74 -6.45 -24.20
CA ILE A 385 -32.54 -7.64 -24.50
C ILE A 385 -33.46 -7.37 -25.69
N GLN A 386 -33.73 -8.41 -26.48
CA GLN A 386 -34.75 -8.40 -27.53
C GLN A 386 -35.59 -9.68 -27.46
N ASP A 387 -36.92 -9.54 -27.36
CA ASP A 387 -37.82 -10.69 -27.39
C ASP A 387 -38.23 -10.99 -28.85
N VAL A 388 -38.19 -12.26 -29.24
CA VAL A 388 -38.64 -12.78 -30.55
C VAL A 388 -39.63 -13.92 -30.37
N ALA A 389 -40.65 -14.00 -31.22
CA ALA A 389 -41.63 -15.09 -31.18
C ALA A 389 -41.31 -16.14 -32.24
N ILE A 390 -41.01 -17.37 -31.79
CA ILE A 390 -40.54 -18.49 -32.62
C ILE A 390 -41.54 -19.64 -32.55
N ARG A 391 -41.90 -20.25 -33.68
CA ARG A 391 -42.81 -21.40 -33.78
C ARG A 391 -42.07 -22.75 -33.76
N GLY A 392 -40.77 -22.76 -34.01
CA GLY A 392 -39.91 -23.95 -34.02
C GLY A 392 -40.01 -24.69 -35.36
N ASN A 393 -38.93 -24.64 -36.12
CA ASN A 393 -38.54 -25.52 -37.22
C ASN A 393 -37.06 -25.25 -37.54
N THR A 394 -36.39 -26.20 -38.17
CA THR A 394 -35.02 -26.02 -38.70
C THR A 394 -34.99 -24.82 -39.67
N ASN A 395 -34.49 -23.65 -39.24
CA ASN A 395 -34.36 -22.35 -39.98
C ASN A 395 -35.38 -21.22 -39.70
N GLU A 396 -35.90 -21.05 -38.49
CA GLU A 396 -36.70 -19.85 -38.21
C GLU A 396 -35.79 -18.61 -38.05
N THR A 397 -35.92 -17.65 -38.97
CA THR A 397 -35.09 -16.43 -39.03
C THR A 397 -35.71 -15.26 -38.27
N PHE A 398 -34.88 -14.40 -37.70
CA PHE A 398 -35.27 -13.12 -37.10
C PHE A 398 -34.49 -11.96 -37.73
N ALA A 399 -35.10 -10.77 -37.73
CA ALA A 399 -34.45 -9.52 -38.09
C ALA A 399 -35.05 -8.37 -37.27
N PHE A 400 -34.21 -7.53 -36.66
CA PHE A 400 -34.67 -6.40 -35.86
C PHE A 400 -33.63 -5.29 -35.74
N ASN A 401 -34.09 -4.11 -35.32
CA ASN A 401 -33.25 -2.98 -34.97
C ASN A 401 -33.19 -2.84 -33.45
N VAL A 402 -31.99 -2.65 -32.91
CA VAL A 402 -31.77 -2.37 -31.49
C VAL A 402 -31.09 -1.02 -31.34
N THR A 403 -31.52 -0.24 -30.35
CA THR A 403 -30.83 0.99 -29.91
C THR A 403 -30.17 0.65 -28.57
N PRO A 404 -28.86 0.33 -28.56
CA PRO A 404 -28.16 0.00 -27.33
C PRO A 404 -28.17 1.18 -26.37
N SER A 405 -28.21 0.91 -25.06
CA SER A 405 -28.13 1.94 -24.01
C SER A 405 -26.73 2.56 -23.85
N ILE A 406 -25.75 2.02 -24.58
CA ILE A 406 -24.34 2.43 -24.57
C ILE A 406 -23.82 2.50 -26.01
N THR A 407 -22.95 3.46 -26.30
CA THR A 407 -22.26 3.51 -27.60
C THR A 407 -21.33 2.31 -27.70
N ILE A 408 -21.50 1.49 -28.74
CA ILE A 408 -20.65 0.33 -28.99
C ILE A 408 -19.38 0.83 -29.67
N PRO A 409 -18.18 0.63 -29.06
CA PRO A 409 -16.93 0.98 -29.71
C PRO A 409 -16.71 0.10 -30.96
N VAL A 410 -15.69 0.43 -31.75
CA VAL A 410 -15.49 -0.17 -33.07
C VAL A 410 -14.34 -1.13 -33.06
N GLY A 411 -14.44 -2.14 -33.92
CA GLY A 411 -13.68 -3.38 -33.79
C GLY A 411 -14.31 -4.38 -32.82
N TYR A 412 -15.44 -4.05 -32.19
CA TYR A 412 -16.17 -5.00 -31.34
C TYR A 412 -16.92 -6.04 -32.19
N VAL A 413 -16.94 -7.27 -31.69
CA VAL A 413 -17.76 -8.37 -32.18
C VAL A 413 -19.06 -8.44 -31.38
N LEU A 414 -20.16 -8.80 -32.04
CA LEU A 414 -21.44 -9.11 -31.45
C LEU A 414 -21.50 -10.60 -31.10
N THR A 415 -22.06 -10.90 -29.94
CA THR A 415 -22.57 -12.23 -29.60
C THR A 415 -23.95 -12.14 -28.98
N MET A 416 -24.67 -13.26 -29.00
CA MET A 416 -26.00 -13.37 -28.43
C MET A 416 -26.14 -14.65 -27.63
N THR A 417 -26.92 -14.58 -26.55
CA THR A 417 -27.47 -15.76 -25.86
C THR A 417 -28.98 -15.78 -26.10
N VAL A 418 -29.60 -16.96 -26.08
CA VAL A 418 -31.06 -17.07 -26.05
C VAL A 418 -31.52 -17.64 -24.71
N ASP A 419 -32.58 -17.06 -24.16
CA ASP A 419 -33.29 -17.54 -22.98
C ASP A 419 -34.68 -18.01 -23.42
N GLY A 420 -34.88 -19.33 -23.40
CA GLY A 420 -36.08 -20.03 -23.84
C GLY A 420 -36.78 -20.80 -22.70
N PRO A 421 -37.77 -21.66 -23.01
CA PRO A 421 -38.52 -22.43 -22.02
C PRO A 421 -37.67 -23.34 -21.13
N ASP A 422 -36.53 -23.82 -21.64
CA ASP A 422 -35.62 -24.72 -20.93
C ASP A 422 -34.44 -23.97 -20.26
N GLY A 423 -34.29 -22.66 -20.50
CA GLY A 423 -33.29 -21.78 -19.88
C GLY A 423 -32.40 -21.05 -20.89
N THR A 424 -31.29 -20.49 -20.41
CA THR A 424 -30.33 -19.72 -21.23
C THR A 424 -29.26 -20.59 -21.89
N SER A 425 -28.97 -20.33 -23.17
CA SER A 425 -27.92 -20.92 -24.00
C SER A 425 -26.51 -20.39 -23.68
N PRO A 426 -25.43 -21.02 -24.19
CA PRO A 426 -24.11 -20.39 -24.32
C PRO A 426 -24.14 -19.16 -25.25
N PHE A 427 -23.01 -18.44 -25.33
CA PHE A 427 -22.80 -17.38 -26.33
C PHE A 427 -22.72 -17.94 -27.76
N SER A 428 -23.34 -17.24 -28.70
CA SER A 428 -23.19 -17.47 -30.14
C SER A 428 -21.75 -17.33 -30.62
N GLU A 429 -21.48 -17.78 -31.84
CA GLU A 429 -20.27 -17.38 -32.56
C GLU A 429 -20.21 -15.85 -32.69
N CYS A 430 -18.99 -15.32 -32.70
CA CYS A 430 -18.77 -13.89 -32.89
C CYS A 430 -19.10 -13.46 -34.32
N VAL A 431 -19.80 -12.34 -34.45
CA VAL A 431 -19.94 -11.64 -35.73
C VAL A 431 -19.46 -10.20 -35.56
N ASN A 432 -18.56 -9.73 -36.42
CA ASN A 432 -18.15 -8.32 -36.36
C ASN A 432 -19.39 -7.42 -36.52
N ILE A 433 -19.57 -6.47 -35.58
CA ILE A 433 -20.70 -5.51 -35.60
C ILE A 433 -20.68 -4.66 -36.87
N ASP A 434 -19.47 -4.53 -37.41
CA ASP A 434 -19.19 -4.02 -38.72
C ASP A 434 -18.42 -5.14 -39.43
N SER A 435 -19.01 -5.82 -40.42
CA SER A 435 -18.16 -6.19 -41.56
C SER A 435 -17.65 -4.87 -42.11
N VAL A 436 -16.56 -4.34 -41.54
CA VAL A 436 -16.14 -2.96 -41.72
C VAL A 436 -16.09 -2.76 -43.23
N SER A 437 -16.79 -1.75 -43.72
CA SER A 437 -16.43 -1.15 -45.00
C SER A 437 -15.01 -0.60 -44.83
N GLY A 438 -14.00 -1.45 -44.78
CA GLY A 438 -12.64 -1.08 -44.45
C GLY A 438 -11.87 -0.74 -45.72
N PHE A 439 -10.96 0.20 -45.61
CA PHE A 439 -10.01 0.50 -46.68
C PHE A 439 -8.89 -0.53 -46.63
N ALA A 440 -8.68 -1.24 -47.74
CA ALA A 440 -7.68 -2.29 -47.84
C ALA A 440 -6.43 -1.75 -48.54
N VAL A 441 -5.40 -1.43 -47.76
CA VAL A 441 -4.11 -1.01 -48.28
C VAL A 441 -3.49 -2.15 -49.07
N ASN A 442 -3.38 -1.98 -50.37
CA ASN A 442 -2.90 -3.00 -51.30
C ASN A 442 -1.61 -2.58 -52.03
N SER A 443 -1.04 -1.43 -51.64
CA SER A 443 0.15 -0.84 -52.25
C SER A 443 1.12 -0.36 -51.17
N THR A 444 2.43 -0.51 -51.41
CA THR A 444 3.49 0.08 -50.58
C THR A 444 3.80 1.53 -50.94
N ASN A 445 3.23 2.04 -52.04
CA ASN A 445 3.48 3.41 -52.49
C ASN A 445 2.73 4.42 -51.59
N ASP A 446 3.38 5.52 -51.24
CA ASP A 446 2.78 6.66 -50.53
C ASP A 446 2.46 7.80 -51.50
N LEU A 447 1.62 7.54 -52.50
CA LEU A 447 1.18 8.55 -53.47
C LEU A 447 -0.32 8.83 -53.30
N THR A 448 -0.75 10.02 -53.71
CA THR A 448 -2.17 10.38 -53.85
C THR A 448 -2.66 10.00 -55.25
N ASP A 449 -3.60 9.07 -55.35
CA ASP A 449 -4.33 8.68 -56.57
C ASP A 449 -5.59 9.56 -56.72
N ALA A 450 -5.84 9.98 -57.96
CA ALA A 450 -7.03 10.74 -58.32
C ALA A 450 -8.33 9.88 -58.23
N ALA A 451 -8.21 8.55 -58.22
CA ALA A 451 -9.33 7.62 -58.12
C ALA A 451 -9.78 7.30 -56.67
N GLY A 452 -8.98 7.66 -55.66
CA GLY A 452 -9.20 7.27 -54.26
C GLY A 452 -8.82 5.81 -53.97
N CYS A 453 -9.09 5.33 -52.75
CA CYS A 453 -8.78 3.95 -52.35
C CYS A 453 -9.72 2.94 -53.04
N ASP A 454 -9.18 2.09 -53.92
CA ASP A 454 -9.92 1.02 -54.57
C ASP A 454 -9.16 -0.33 -54.60
N ASN A 455 -9.75 -1.34 -55.25
CA ASN A 455 -9.18 -2.69 -55.33
C ASN A 455 -7.93 -2.79 -56.22
N THR A 456 -7.60 -1.74 -56.96
CA THR A 456 -6.45 -1.67 -57.88
C THR A 456 -5.30 -0.85 -57.32
N HIS A 457 -5.62 0.20 -56.55
CA HIS A 457 -4.65 1.00 -55.82
C HIS A 457 -5.28 1.60 -54.56
N CYS A 458 -4.67 1.32 -53.42
CA CYS A 458 -4.98 1.95 -52.15
C CYS A 458 -3.72 2.01 -51.30
N SER A 459 -3.15 3.23 -51.19
CA SER A 459 -2.05 3.54 -50.27
C SER A 459 -2.56 3.72 -48.84
N LEU A 460 -1.66 3.65 -47.85
CA LEU A 460 -2.01 3.95 -46.46
C LEU A 460 -2.54 5.39 -46.31
N ARG A 461 -1.96 6.34 -47.05
CA ARG A 461 -2.42 7.73 -47.09
C ARG A 461 -3.85 7.84 -47.58
N GLU A 462 -4.18 7.20 -48.70
CA GLU A 462 -5.54 7.20 -49.26
C GLU A 462 -6.54 6.52 -48.33
N ALA A 463 -6.13 5.43 -47.70
CA ALA A 463 -6.97 4.71 -46.74
C ALA A 463 -7.33 5.59 -45.53
N ILE A 464 -6.37 6.35 -44.99
CA ILE A 464 -6.61 7.29 -43.89
C ILE A 464 -7.46 8.48 -44.36
N THR A 465 -7.17 9.06 -45.53
CA THR A 465 -7.99 10.16 -46.06
C THR A 465 -9.44 9.73 -46.28
N ALA A 466 -9.66 8.57 -46.88
CA ALA A 466 -11.00 8.06 -47.11
C ALA A 466 -11.73 7.69 -45.81
N ALA A 467 -11.00 7.28 -44.76
CA ALA A 467 -11.55 7.07 -43.44
C ALA A 467 -11.96 8.38 -42.76
N ASN A 468 -11.12 9.41 -42.84
CA ASN A 468 -11.46 10.74 -42.31
C ASN A 468 -12.69 11.37 -43.01
N ASP A 469 -12.88 11.07 -44.30
CA ASP A 469 -14.02 11.59 -45.08
C ASP A 469 -15.32 10.82 -44.82
N ARG A 470 -15.28 9.70 -44.09
CA ARG A 470 -16.45 8.89 -43.78
C ARG A 470 -16.82 9.02 -42.29
N PRO A 471 -17.98 9.62 -41.97
CA PRO A 471 -18.39 9.80 -40.58
C PRO A 471 -18.54 8.48 -39.85
N GLY A 472 -18.00 8.46 -38.64
CA GLY A 472 -18.09 7.30 -37.77
C GLY A 472 -16.91 6.34 -37.95
N PRO A 473 -16.98 5.21 -37.26
CA PRO A 473 -15.75 4.48 -37.02
C PRO A 473 -15.32 3.55 -38.15
N ASP A 474 -14.03 3.61 -38.47
CA ASP A 474 -13.48 3.01 -39.67
C ASP A 474 -12.31 2.06 -39.39
N GLY A 475 -11.98 1.25 -40.40
CA GLY A 475 -10.90 0.27 -40.34
C GLY A 475 -9.99 0.34 -41.55
N VAL A 476 -8.68 0.38 -41.29
CA VAL A 476 -7.62 0.25 -42.28
C VAL A 476 -6.94 -1.10 -42.08
N ARG A 477 -7.04 -1.95 -43.11
CA ARG A 477 -6.41 -3.27 -43.16
C ARG A 477 -5.37 -3.32 -44.27
N PHE A 478 -4.39 -4.20 -44.16
CA PHE A 478 -3.32 -4.39 -45.13
C PHE A 478 -3.54 -5.71 -45.89
N ALA A 479 -3.52 -5.62 -47.21
CA ALA A 479 -3.67 -6.72 -48.16
C ALA A 479 -2.73 -6.53 -49.36
N ILE A 480 -1.47 -6.18 -49.08
CA ILE A 480 -0.47 -5.89 -50.11
C ILE A 480 -0.14 -7.20 -50.86
N PRO A 481 -0.33 -7.28 -52.19
CA PRO A 481 -0.12 -8.50 -52.97
C PRO A 481 1.37 -8.83 -53.11
N VAL A 482 1.85 -9.85 -52.40
CA VAL A 482 3.21 -10.39 -52.56
C VAL A 482 3.26 -11.92 -52.39
N ALA A 483 4.23 -12.54 -53.07
CA ALA A 483 4.55 -13.96 -52.91
C ALA A 483 5.58 -14.16 -51.77
N GLY A 484 5.11 -14.34 -50.53
CA GLY A 484 5.95 -14.79 -49.41
C GLY A 484 5.86 -13.96 -48.13
N THR A 485 6.73 -14.27 -47.17
CA THR A 485 6.76 -13.78 -45.78
C THR A 485 7.70 -12.58 -45.58
N SER A 486 7.94 -11.73 -46.59
CA SER A 486 8.90 -10.62 -46.50
C SER A 486 8.28 -9.34 -45.92
N GLU A 487 9.11 -8.50 -45.30
CA GLU A 487 8.74 -7.14 -44.87
C GLU A 487 8.12 -6.33 -46.02
N GLN A 488 7.04 -5.59 -45.73
CA GLN A 488 6.41 -4.62 -46.61
C GLN A 488 6.76 -3.21 -46.11
N LEU A 489 7.66 -2.54 -46.82
CA LEU A 489 8.14 -1.21 -46.47
C LEU A 489 7.32 -0.11 -47.16
N ILE A 490 6.64 0.70 -46.38
CA ILE A 490 5.98 1.94 -46.82
C ILE A 490 6.91 3.10 -46.47
N THR A 491 7.42 3.79 -47.50
CA THR A 491 8.32 4.93 -47.33
C THR A 491 7.56 6.23 -47.51
N LEU A 492 7.57 7.08 -46.49
CA LEU A 492 6.91 8.37 -46.45
C LEU A 492 7.92 9.48 -46.80
N THR A 493 7.53 10.35 -47.73
CA THR A 493 8.25 11.61 -48.03
C THR A 493 7.55 12.84 -47.44
N ALA A 494 6.34 12.66 -46.90
CA ALA A 494 5.59 13.65 -46.14
C ALA A 494 4.80 12.91 -45.03
N PRO A 495 4.47 13.56 -43.90
CA PRO A 495 3.63 12.94 -42.86
C PRO A 495 2.33 12.38 -43.43
N LEU A 496 1.82 11.28 -42.86
CA LEU A 496 0.49 10.75 -43.20
C LEU A 496 -0.60 11.77 -42.83
N PRO A 497 -1.79 11.71 -43.45
CA PRO A 497 -2.90 12.55 -43.06
C PRO A 497 -3.22 12.39 -41.56
N GLU A 498 -3.56 13.48 -40.89
CA GLU A 498 -3.98 13.45 -39.49
C GLU A 498 -5.26 12.60 -39.35
N ILE A 499 -5.36 11.74 -38.35
CA ILE A 499 -6.58 10.97 -38.09
C ILE A 499 -7.60 11.88 -37.41
N THR A 500 -8.73 12.15 -38.06
CA THR A 500 -9.77 13.05 -37.55
C THR A 500 -11.08 12.35 -37.20
N GLU A 501 -11.21 11.06 -37.54
CA GLU A 501 -12.34 10.20 -37.18
C GLU A 501 -11.87 8.96 -36.40
N THR A 502 -12.79 8.30 -35.70
CA THR A 502 -12.49 7.04 -35.00
C THR A 502 -11.94 6.00 -35.98
N LEU A 503 -10.75 5.47 -35.72
CA LEU A 503 -10.03 4.65 -36.68
C LEU A 503 -9.26 3.50 -36.02
N THR A 504 -9.41 2.30 -36.57
CA THR A 504 -8.52 1.17 -36.29
C THR A 504 -7.56 0.93 -37.46
N ILE A 505 -6.26 0.97 -37.19
CA ILE A 505 -5.21 0.57 -38.15
C ILE A 505 -4.65 -0.78 -37.69
N ASP A 506 -4.91 -1.83 -38.47
CA ASP A 506 -4.53 -3.20 -38.10
C ASP A 506 -3.46 -3.78 -39.04
N GLY A 507 -2.19 -3.66 -38.66
CA GLY A 507 -1.06 -4.28 -39.35
C GLY A 507 -1.09 -5.82 -39.34
N TYR A 508 -1.76 -6.45 -38.35
CA TYR A 508 -1.91 -7.90 -38.25
C TYR A 508 -2.91 -8.49 -39.25
N SER A 509 -3.58 -7.63 -40.03
CA SER A 509 -4.43 -8.09 -41.14
C SER A 509 -3.63 -8.51 -42.39
N GLN A 510 -2.35 -8.12 -42.49
CA GLN A 510 -1.47 -8.54 -43.59
C GLN A 510 -1.17 -10.04 -43.51
N ALA A 511 -1.21 -10.73 -44.64
CA ALA A 511 -0.88 -12.15 -44.68
C ALA A 511 0.55 -12.43 -44.14
N GLY A 512 0.68 -13.47 -43.30
CA GLY A 512 1.96 -13.91 -42.74
C GLY A 512 2.41 -13.18 -41.47
N THR A 513 1.51 -12.44 -40.81
CA THR A 513 1.70 -11.85 -39.48
C THR A 513 1.20 -12.76 -38.35
N SER A 514 1.67 -12.53 -37.13
CA SER A 514 1.12 -13.15 -35.91
C SER A 514 1.28 -12.22 -34.71
N VAL A 515 0.27 -12.18 -33.83
CA VAL A 515 0.32 -11.42 -32.58
C VAL A 515 1.27 -12.08 -31.57
N ASN A 516 1.73 -11.32 -30.58
CA ASN A 516 2.51 -11.90 -29.48
C ASN A 516 1.64 -12.82 -28.62
N THR A 517 2.22 -13.94 -28.18
CA THR A 517 1.61 -14.90 -27.25
C THR A 517 2.50 -15.18 -26.05
N ASP A 518 3.75 -14.70 -26.05
CA ASP A 518 4.72 -14.95 -24.98
C ASP A 518 4.56 -13.91 -23.86
N PRO A 519 4.42 -14.34 -22.58
CA PRO A 519 4.19 -13.42 -21.47
C PRO A 519 5.44 -12.64 -21.04
N VAL A 520 6.65 -13.03 -21.45
CA VAL A 520 7.91 -12.38 -21.02
C VAL A 520 8.56 -11.61 -22.16
N VAL A 521 8.65 -12.22 -23.34
CA VAL A 521 9.27 -11.62 -24.53
C VAL A 521 8.23 -11.30 -25.59
N SER A 522 8.64 -10.80 -26.76
CA SER A 522 7.75 -10.65 -27.91
C SER A 522 8.09 -11.64 -29.02
N ASN A 523 7.18 -12.58 -29.26
CA ASN A 523 7.18 -13.46 -30.43
C ASN A 523 6.27 -12.96 -31.56
N ALA A 524 5.82 -11.70 -31.49
CA ALA A 524 5.05 -11.06 -32.55
C ALA A 524 5.83 -11.02 -33.87
N VAL A 525 5.08 -11.14 -34.98
CA VAL A 525 5.59 -11.05 -36.33
C VAL A 525 4.77 -9.99 -37.09
N PRO A 526 5.10 -8.70 -36.95
CA PRO A 526 4.57 -7.67 -37.83
C PRO A 526 5.16 -7.85 -39.24
N ARG A 527 4.46 -7.34 -40.27
CA ARG A 527 4.93 -7.38 -41.67
C ARG A 527 4.93 -6.03 -42.35
N ILE A 528 4.29 -5.04 -41.76
CA ILE A 528 4.22 -3.69 -42.30
C ILE A 528 5.21 -2.80 -41.54
N ARG A 529 6.14 -2.20 -42.28
CA ARG A 529 7.03 -1.16 -41.75
C ARG A 529 6.69 0.19 -42.36
N ILE A 530 6.46 1.19 -41.52
CA ILE A 530 6.28 2.58 -41.91
C ILE A 530 7.59 3.31 -41.64
N HIS A 531 8.13 3.95 -42.67
CA HIS A 531 9.43 4.62 -42.62
C HIS A 531 9.36 6.05 -43.15
N GLY A 532 9.77 7.05 -42.37
CA GLY A 532 9.86 8.44 -42.84
C GLY A 532 11.26 8.80 -43.34
N GLN A 533 11.32 9.59 -44.41
CA GLN A 533 12.56 10.15 -44.95
C GLN A 533 12.52 11.69 -44.89
N ALA A 534 13.15 12.26 -43.86
CA ALA A 534 13.30 13.70 -43.66
C ALA A 534 11.97 14.48 -43.73
N LEU A 535 11.03 14.13 -42.86
CA LEU A 535 9.68 14.71 -42.86
C LEU A 535 9.65 16.14 -42.29
N SER A 536 8.69 16.94 -42.76
CA SER A 536 8.36 18.26 -42.20
C SER A 536 6.84 18.48 -42.28
N PRO A 537 6.14 18.67 -41.15
CA PRO A 537 6.60 18.57 -39.76
C PRO A 537 7.12 17.17 -39.38
N GLU A 538 7.85 17.06 -38.27
CA GLU A 538 8.68 15.89 -37.91
C GLU A 538 7.90 14.75 -37.22
N TYR A 539 6.81 14.26 -37.82
CA TYR A 539 6.09 13.07 -37.33
C TYR A 539 5.65 12.14 -38.46
N LEU A 540 5.45 10.84 -38.19
CA LEU A 540 4.90 9.91 -39.19
C LEU A 540 3.38 10.04 -39.29
N LEU A 541 2.71 10.00 -38.14
CA LEU A 541 1.27 10.01 -38.02
C LEU A 541 0.85 10.84 -36.80
N ARG A 542 -0.15 11.70 -37.00
CA ARG A 542 -0.77 12.47 -35.94
C ARG A 542 -2.22 12.03 -35.75
N VAL A 543 -2.65 11.98 -34.50
CA VAL A 543 -4.02 11.56 -34.14
C VAL A 543 -4.76 12.68 -33.43
N CYS A 544 -5.90 13.05 -34.00
CA CYS A 544 -6.80 14.11 -33.53
C CYS A 544 -8.21 13.57 -33.19
N ALA A 545 -8.40 12.25 -33.14
CA ALA A 545 -9.69 11.62 -32.91
C ALA A 545 -9.71 10.72 -31.66
N ASP A 546 -10.92 10.42 -31.19
CA ASP A 546 -11.18 9.50 -30.07
C ASP A 546 -11.27 8.06 -30.57
N ASP A 547 -11.06 7.09 -29.66
CA ASP A 547 -11.21 5.65 -29.93
C ASP A 547 -10.29 5.12 -31.05
N VAL A 548 -9.08 5.64 -31.15
CA VAL A 548 -8.09 5.20 -32.15
C VAL A 548 -7.29 4.01 -31.66
N VAL A 549 -7.14 2.99 -32.51
CA VAL A 549 -6.35 1.78 -32.23
C VAL A 549 -5.29 1.61 -33.31
N ILE A 550 -4.02 1.52 -32.90
CA ILE A 550 -2.89 1.29 -33.81
C ILE A 550 -2.16 0.03 -33.35
N ARG A 551 -2.11 -1.00 -34.22
CA ARG A 551 -1.48 -2.28 -33.87
C ARG A 551 -0.76 -2.98 -35.02
N GLY A 552 0.24 -3.80 -34.66
CA GLY A 552 0.90 -4.72 -35.59
C GLY A 552 1.81 -4.07 -36.63
N LEU A 553 2.34 -2.88 -36.33
CA LEU A 553 3.20 -2.10 -37.21
C LEU A 553 4.62 -1.98 -36.66
N ALA A 554 5.59 -1.84 -37.56
CA ALA A 554 6.94 -1.39 -37.24
C ALA A 554 7.12 0.07 -37.69
N PHE A 555 7.57 0.95 -36.82
CA PHE A 555 7.80 2.37 -37.10
C PHE A 555 9.30 2.70 -37.08
N THR A 556 9.77 3.36 -38.14
CA THR A 556 11.18 3.73 -38.28
C THR A 556 11.34 5.15 -38.84
N GLY A 557 11.84 6.10 -38.03
CA GLY A 557 12.39 7.39 -38.48
C GLY A 557 11.40 8.46 -38.96
N ALA A 558 11.15 9.51 -38.17
CA ALA A 558 10.50 10.75 -38.62
C ALA A 558 11.49 11.80 -39.19
N ASN A 559 12.71 11.91 -38.63
CA ASN A 559 13.88 12.68 -39.11
C ASN A 559 15.07 12.35 -38.17
N PRO A 560 16.36 12.42 -38.56
CA PRO A 560 17.53 12.39 -37.66
C PRO A 560 17.55 13.40 -36.50
N VAL A 561 16.59 14.34 -36.39
CA VAL A 561 16.62 15.46 -35.42
C VAL A 561 15.60 15.33 -34.27
N GLY A 562 14.88 14.20 -34.14
CA GLY A 562 14.22 13.85 -32.86
C GLY A 562 12.70 14.01 -32.74
N GLY A 563 11.95 14.19 -33.83
CA GLY A 563 10.48 14.20 -33.78
C GLY A 563 9.82 12.81 -33.55
N PRO A 564 8.60 12.74 -32.97
CA PRO A 564 7.94 11.49 -32.61
C PRO A 564 7.45 10.67 -33.82
N ASN A 565 7.39 9.34 -33.70
CA ASN A 565 6.75 8.52 -34.74
C ASN A 565 5.23 8.71 -34.72
N LEU A 566 4.64 8.66 -33.52
CA LEU A 566 3.22 8.90 -33.29
C LEU A 566 3.07 10.15 -32.42
N ASP A 567 2.42 11.18 -32.95
CA ASP A 567 2.26 12.48 -32.30
C ASP A 567 0.80 12.76 -31.92
N PHE A 568 0.57 13.15 -30.67
CA PHE A 568 -0.76 13.36 -30.12
C PHE A 568 -0.81 14.73 -29.43
N VAL A 569 -1.03 15.83 -30.17
CA VAL A 569 -0.85 17.22 -29.69
C VAL A 569 -2.15 17.95 -29.36
N THR A 570 -2.16 18.83 -28.36
CA THR A 570 -3.31 19.67 -27.91
C THR A 570 -3.83 20.68 -28.92
N THR A 571 -3.15 20.88 -30.05
CA THR A 571 -3.50 21.89 -31.08
C THR A 571 -4.49 21.40 -32.15
N CYS A 572 -5.01 20.17 -32.05
CA CYS A 572 -6.02 19.65 -32.99
C CYS A 572 -7.35 20.45 -32.89
N PRO A 573 -7.99 20.84 -34.01
CA PRO A 573 -9.22 21.67 -34.01
C PRO A 573 -10.50 20.96 -33.54
N ILE A 574 -10.47 19.64 -33.31
CA ILE A 574 -11.64 18.77 -33.13
C ILE A 574 -11.29 17.72 -32.04
N GLY A 575 -12.11 17.59 -30.99
CA GLY A 575 -12.18 16.37 -30.17
C GLY A 575 -11.35 16.26 -28.88
N ASN A 576 -11.93 15.60 -27.87
CA ASN A 576 -11.35 15.28 -26.56
C ASN A 576 -10.73 13.86 -26.59
N LYS A 577 -9.44 13.77 -26.89
CA LYS A 577 -8.62 12.55 -27.14
C LYS A 577 -8.72 11.43 -26.09
N ALA A 578 -9.84 10.73 -26.04
CA ALA A 578 -10.07 9.67 -25.08
C ALA A 578 -9.93 8.28 -25.74
N ARG A 579 -9.37 7.33 -24.98
CA ARG A 579 -9.35 5.88 -25.30
C ARG A 579 -8.46 5.49 -26.49
N LEU A 580 -7.26 6.08 -26.56
CA LEU A 580 -6.23 5.65 -27.50
C LEU A 580 -5.61 4.31 -27.08
N LYS A 581 -5.36 3.41 -28.05
CA LYS A 581 -4.57 2.18 -27.82
C LYS A 581 -3.43 2.04 -28.83
N VAL A 582 -2.20 1.94 -28.32
CA VAL A 582 -1.01 1.62 -29.10
C VAL A 582 -0.48 0.28 -28.62
N ILE A 583 -0.72 -0.78 -29.38
CA ILE A 583 -0.53 -2.16 -28.91
C ILE A 583 0.17 -3.05 -29.95
N GLY A 584 1.10 -3.90 -29.50
CA GLY A 584 1.75 -4.89 -30.35
C GLY A 584 2.56 -4.30 -31.51
N ASN A 585 3.15 -3.11 -31.33
CA ASN A 585 3.96 -2.41 -32.33
C ASN A 585 5.46 -2.44 -31.99
N PHE A 586 6.30 -2.28 -33.01
CA PHE A 586 7.76 -2.10 -32.84
C PHE A 586 8.19 -0.69 -33.22
N PHE A 587 8.99 -0.04 -32.37
CA PHE A 587 9.54 1.30 -32.59
C PHE A 587 11.07 1.24 -32.67
N GLY A 588 11.64 1.79 -33.73
CA GLY A 588 13.08 1.79 -33.97
C GLY A 588 13.65 0.46 -34.49
N LEU A 589 12.79 -0.53 -34.80
CA LEU A 589 13.16 -1.85 -35.32
C LEU A 589 12.55 -2.11 -36.70
N GLN A 590 13.20 -2.95 -37.49
CA GLN A 590 12.57 -3.62 -38.62
C GLN A 590 11.49 -4.62 -38.14
N THR A 591 10.70 -5.14 -39.07
CA THR A 591 9.66 -6.15 -38.77
C THR A 591 10.19 -7.47 -38.22
N ASP A 592 11.50 -7.72 -38.31
CA ASP A 592 12.15 -8.86 -37.65
C ASP A 592 12.20 -8.72 -36.12
N GLY A 593 12.03 -7.50 -35.60
CA GLY A 593 12.10 -7.13 -34.18
C GLY A 593 13.51 -7.24 -33.58
N VAL A 594 14.56 -7.26 -34.39
CA VAL A 594 15.97 -7.40 -33.95
C VAL A 594 16.87 -6.34 -34.60
N THR A 595 16.66 -6.06 -35.89
CA THR A 595 17.47 -5.11 -36.65
C THR A 595 17.04 -3.68 -36.35
N ALA A 596 17.90 -2.93 -35.65
CA ALA A 596 17.67 -1.53 -35.36
C ALA A 596 17.82 -0.65 -36.60
N VAL A 597 16.97 0.36 -36.71
CA VAL A 597 17.08 1.42 -37.71
C VAL A 597 17.22 2.73 -36.95
N ALA A 598 18.26 3.51 -37.26
CA ALA A 598 18.53 4.79 -36.61
C ALA A 598 17.28 5.67 -36.64
N SER A 599 16.68 5.88 -35.47
CA SER A 599 15.46 6.63 -35.25
C SER A 599 15.51 7.16 -33.82
N GLN A 600 14.95 8.33 -33.54
CA GLN A 600 14.79 8.84 -32.18
C GLN A 600 13.32 9.08 -31.81
N GLY A 601 12.40 8.75 -32.72
CA GLY A 601 10.97 9.05 -32.57
C GLY A 601 10.22 7.89 -31.95
N GLY A 602 9.47 8.15 -30.89
CA GLY A 602 8.61 7.18 -30.20
C GLY A 602 7.15 7.59 -30.23
N VAL A 603 6.52 7.61 -29.06
CA VAL A 603 5.12 8.04 -28.87
C VAL A 603 5.11 9.31 -28.03
N ASN A 604 4.49 10.38 -28.51
CA ASN A 604 4.40 11.66 -27.80
C ASN A 604 2.95 12.03 -27.47
N LEU A 605 2.61 12.08 -26.18
CA LEU A 605 1.24 12.18 -25.68
C LEU A 605 1.01 13.52 -24.98
N SER A 606 0.10 14.34 -25.50
CA SER A 606 -0.31 15.61 -24.89
C SER A 606 -1.84 15.61 -24.73
N GLY A 607 -2.32 15.45 -23.50
CA GLY A 607 -3.73 15.58 -23.12
C GLY A 607 -4.67 14.48 -23.64
N ALA A 608 -4.24 13.22 -23.65
CA ALA A 608 -5.03 12.08 -24.13
C ALA A 608 -5.08 10.94 -23.11
N ASP A 609 -6.23 10.29 -22.91
CA ASP A 609 -6.30 9.02 -22.17
C ASP A 609 -5.86 7.89 -23.11
N ALA A 610 -4.75 7.22 -22.77
CA ALA A 610 -4.12 6.24 -23.64
C ALA A 610 -3.62 5.01 -22.88
N VAL A 611 -3.68 3.87 -23.57
CA VAL A 611 -3.05 2.62 -23.19
C VAL A 611 -1.92 2.33 -24.19
N ILE A 612 -0.68 2.36 -23.71
CA ILE A 612 0.51 1.96 -24.44
C ILE A 612 0.90 0.57 -23.94
N GLY A 613 0.65 -0.43 -24.75
CA GLY A 613 0.79 -1.84 -24.37
C GLY A 613 -0.49 -2.38 -23.75
N GLY A 614 -0.39 -3.25 -22.76
CA GLY A 614 -1.55 -3.86 -22.13
C GLY A 614 -1.18 -5.01 -21.20
N THR A 615 -2.19 -5.60 -20.56
CA THR A 615 -2.01 -6.75 -19.68
C THR A 615 -1.90 -8.07 -20.45
N ASP A 616 -2.44 -8.11 -21.66
CA ASP A 616 -2.31 -9.29 -22.52
C ASP A 616 -0.95 -9.31 -23.22
N PRO A 617 -0.31 -10.48 -23.36
CA PRO A 617 0.92 -10.63 -24.13
C PRO A 617 0.85 -10.01 -25.52
N LYS A 618 -0.30 -10.12 -26.19
CA LYS A 618 -0.53 -9.62 -27.56
C LYS A 618 -0.37 -8.10 -27.70
N ASP A 619 -0.50 -7.36 -26.59
CA ASP A 619 -0.47 -5.91 -26.58
C ASP A 619 0.94 -5.33 -26.42
N ARG A 620 1.93 -6.15 -26.02
CA ARG A 620 3.34 -5.74 -25.77
C ARG A 620 3.96 -5.00 -26.96
N ASN A 621 4.29 -3.72 -26.77
CA ASN A 621 5.15 -3.00 -27.71
C ASN A 621 6.63 -3.21 -27.39
N VAL A 622 7.48 -2.98 -28.39
CA VAL A 622 8.94 -3.02 -28.27
C VAL A 622 9.52 -1.69 -28.74
N PHE A 623 10.24 -1.01 -27.85
CA PHE A 623 10.87 0.30 -28.09
C PHE A 623 12.40 0.15 -28.06
N ALA A 624 13.01 0.05 -29.24
CA ALA A 624 14.46 0.01 -29.39
C ALA A 624 15.06 1.40 -29.65
N ALA A 625 14.22 2.39 -29.97
CA ALA A 625 14.61 3.79 -30.04
C ALA A 625 13.36 4.68 -30.05
N GLY A 626 13.43 5.82 -29.35
CA GLY A 626 12.30 6.72 -29.16
C GLY A 626 11.28 6.14 -28.17
N GLY A 627 11.33 6.62 -26.93
CA GLY A 627 10.48 6.17 -25.83
C GLY A 627 9.05 6.72 -25.86
N VAL A 628 8.39 6.71 -24.70
CA VAL A 628 7.09 7.38 -24.50
C VAL A 628 7.33 8.71 -23.81
N ARG A 629 6.84 9.79 -24.39
CA ARG A 629 6.85 11.14 -23.80
C ARG A 629 5.43 11.58 -23.48
N VAL A 630 5.21 12.17 -22.31
CA VAL A 630 3.90 12.65 -21.83
C VAL A 630 4.03 14.13 -21.45
N ASP A 631 3.30 15.05 -22.09
CA ASP A 631 3.53 16.50 -21.97
C ASP A 631 2.40 17.30 -21.27
N ASP A 632 1.15 16.80 -21.21
CA ASP A 632 -0.03 17.53 -20.71
C ASP A 632 -1.06 16.64 -19.98
N LEU A 633 -1.97 17.25 -19.19
CA LEU A 633 -3.07 16.63 -18.42
C LEU A 633 -3.83 15.51 -19.14
N ALA A 634 -3.65 14.27 -18.69
CA ALA A 634 -4.54 13.14 -18.96
C ALA A 634 -5.20 12.64 -17.66
N LEU A 635 -6.42 12.10 -17.73
CA LEU A 635 -7.20 11.66 -16.57
C LEU A 635 -6.90 10.20 -16.18
N SER A 636 -6.45 9.38 -17.14
CA SER A 636 -6.08 7.97 -16.91
C SER A 636 -5.12 7.47 -17.99
N MET A 637 -3.85 7.29 -17.63
CA MET A 637 -2.79 6.86 -18.54
C MET A 637 -2.15 5.55 -18.09
N GLN A 638 -1.97 4.62 -19.03
CA GLN A 638 -1.39 3.31 -18.75
C GLN A 638 -0.29 2.95 -19.74
N ILE A 639 0.90 2.66 -19.22
CA ILE A 639 2.03 2.12 -19.98
C ILE A 639 2.34 0.74 -19.40
N LEU A 640 1.87 -0.33 -20.04
CA LEU A 640 1.86 -1.68 -19.44
C LEU A 640 2.53 -2.71 -20.35
N GLY A 641 3.32 -3.61 -19.77
CA GLY A 641 3.83 -4.80 -20.47
C GLY A 641 4.72 -4.51 -21.68
N ASN A 642 5.40 -3.37 -21.78
CA ASN A 642 6.28 -3.04 -22.91
C ASN A 642 7.75 -3.43 -22.65
N LEU A 643 8.54 -3.52 -23.72
CA LEU A 643 10.00 -3.67 -23.66
C LEU A 643 10.67 -2.36 -24.12
N PHE A 644 11.55 -1.78 -23.29
CA PHE A 644 12.26 -0.52 -23.57
C PHE A 644 13.77 -0.69 -23.58
N GLY A 645 14.42 -0.14 -24.60
CA GLY A 645 15.88 -0.13 -24.77
C GLY A 645 16.44 -1.48 -25.24
N THR A 646 15.60 -2.34 -25.79
CA THR A 646 16.00 -3.70 -26.21
C THR A 646 15.27 -4.15 -27.47
N ASP A 647 15.63 -5.33 -27.98
CA ASP A 647 14.95 -6.00 -29.08
C ASP A 647 13.76 -6.83 -28.59
N LYS A 648 13.06 -7.52 -29.50
CA LYS A 648 11.89 -8.34 -29.14
C LYS A 648 12.20 -9.47 -28.15
N SER A 649 13.46 -9.85 -28.00
CA SER A 649 13.90 -10.88 -27.04
C SER A 649 14.13 -10.35 -25.62
N GLY A 650 14.25 -9.03 -25.45
CA GLY A 650 14.57 -8.43 -24.15
C GLY A 650 16.05 -8.51 -23.76
N THR A 651 16.93 -8.93 -24.67
CA THR A 651 18.33 -9.24 -24.35
C THR A 651 19.36 -8.44 -25.11
N LEU A 652 19.03 -7.94 -26.30
CA LEU A 652 20.00 -7.19 -27.11
C LEU A 652 19.96 -5.72 -26.74
N ASP A 653 21.13 -5.12 -26.57
CA ASP A 653 21.27 -3.70 -26.30
C ASP A 653 20.80 -2.86 -27.49
N ARG A 654 19.76 -2.08 -27.22
CA ARG A 654 19.14 -1.07 -28.07
C ARG A 654 18.81 0.17 -27.25
N GLY A 655 19.69 0.52 -26.32
CA GLY A 655 19.51 1.62 -25.39
C GLY A 655 19.11 2.95 -26.03
N GLN A 656 18.35 3.74 -25.28
CA GLN A 656 18.02 5.13 -25.64
C GLN A 656 18.27 6.07 -24.45
N SER A 657 18.19 7.38 -24.67
CA SER A 657 18.46 8.35 -23.60
C SER A 657 17.44 8.25 -22.45
N THR A 658 16.15 8.18 -22.76
CA THR A 658 15.08 8.07 -21.76
C THR A 658 13.96 7.21 -22.32
N ALA A 659 13.54 6.17 -21.60
CA ALA A 659 12.51 5.25 -22.06
C ALA A 659 11.09 5.77 -21.83
N VAL A 660 10.80 6.29 -20.64
CA VAL A 660 9.55 6.99 -20.36
C VAL A 660 9.88 8.35 -19.75
N GLN A 661 9.39 9.41 -20.39
CA GLN A 661 9.55 10.77 -19.93
C GLN A 661 8.17 11.39 -19.71
N PHE A 662 7.98 12.08 -18.60
CA PHE A 662 6.80 12.91 -18.38
C PHE A 662 7.18 14.33 -17.97
N ASP A 663 6.55 15.28 -18.63
CA ASP A 663 6.70 16.72 -18.51
C ASP A 663 5.32 17.30 -18.09
N GLY A 664 5.33 18.41 -17.36
CA GLY A 664 4.13 19.04 -16.81
C GLY A 664 3.97 20.40 -17.43
N GLY A 665 2.99 20.54 -18.34
CA GLY A 665 2.63 21.83 -18.91
C GLY A 665 2.03 22.81 -17.88
N LEU A 666 1.74 24.04 -18.33
CA LEU A 666 1.16 25.16 -17.55
C LEU A 666 -0.21 24.86 -16.91
N ASN A 667 -0.83 23.70 -17.17
CA ASN A 667 -2.17 23.34 -16.72
C ASN A 667 -2.17 22.23 -15.64
N GLY A 668 -1.01 21.79 -15.15
CA GLY A 668 -0.90 20.66 -14.20
C GLY A 668 -0.59 19.34 -14.90
N GLY A 669 -0.10 18.36 -14.14
CA GLY A 669 0.31 17.05 -14.63
C GLY A 669 -0.75 15.96 -14.66
N PRO A 670 -0.46 14.80 -15.28
CA PRO A 670 -1.42 13.70 -15.38
C PRO A 670 -1.92 13.26 -13.99
N LEU A 671 -3.24 13.07 -13.86
CA LEU A 671 -3.84 12.47 -12.68
C LEU A 671 -3.80 10.94 -12.89
N ASN A 672 -3.00 10.22 -12.10
CA ASN A 672 -2.89 8.75 -12.14
C ASN A 672 -2.19 8.17 -13.38
N LEU A 673 -0.91 8.51 -13.59
CA LEU A 673 -0.07 7.81 -14.57
C LEU A 673 0.38 6.46 -14.01
N GLN A 674 -0.08 5.36 -14.59
CA GLN A 674 0.37 4.02 -14.24
C GLN A 674 1.41 3.52 -15.24
N ILE A 675 2.61 3.19 -14.77
CA ILE A 675 3.66 2.56 -15.58
C ILE A 675 3.90 1.19 -14.97
N GLY A 676 3.48 0.14 -15.66
CA GLY A 676 3.57 -1.25 -15.22
C GLY A 676 2.49 -1.67 -14.23
N SER A 677 2.30 -2.98 -14.13
CA SER A 677 1.47 -3.63 -13.13
C SER A 677 2.12 -4.96 -12.71
N GLU A 678 1.62 -5.59 -11.64
CA GLU A 678 2.10 -6.90 -11.20
C GLU A 678 2.01 -7.97 -12.31
N THR A 679 0.94 -7.94 -13.11
CA THR A 679 0.69 -8.89 -14.20
C THR A 679 1.33 -8.48 -15.52
N ALA A 680 1.68 -7.22 -15.68
CA ALA A 680 2.27 -6.67 -16.90
C ALA A 680 3.33 -5.60 -16.60
N PRO A 681 4.44 -6.00 -15.96
CA PRO A 681 5.55 -5.09 -15.72
C PRO A 681 6.21 -4.71 -17.04
N ASN A 682 6.62 -3.44 -17.17
CA ASN A 682 7.50 -3.07 -18.28
C ASN A 682 8.92 -3.54 -17.96
N LEU A 683 9.66 -3.91 -19.00
CA LEU A 683 11.09 -4.14 -18.92
C LEU A 683 11.82 -2.91 -19.43
N PHE A 684 12.58 -2.26 -18.55
CA PHE A 684 13.53 -1.21 -18.89
C PHE A 684 14.93 -1.81 -18.89
N ARG A 685 15.63 -1.74 -20.04
CA ARG A 685 16.99 -2.25 -20.17
C ARG A 685 17.88 -1.36 -21.02
N PHE A 686 19.15 -1.18 -20.67
CA PHE A 686 20.16 -0.45 -21.47
C PHE A 686 19.87 1.02 -21.75
N ASN A 687 18.87 1.63 -21.11
CA ASN A 687 18.60 3.06 -21.31
C ASN A 687 19.55 3.88 -20.42
N SER A 688 19.87 5.11 -20.82
CA SER A 688 20.60 6.02 -19.92
C SER A 688 19.75 6.42 -18.71
N VAL A 689 18.43 6.55 -18.91
CA VAL A 689 17.43 6.68 -17.85
C VAL A 689 16.21 5.84 -18.19
N GLY A 690 15.71 5.05 -17.25
CA GLY A 690 14.46 4.29 -17.41
C GLY A 690 13.25 5.24 -17.42
N ILE A 691 12.95 5.83 -16.27
CA ILE A 691 11.84 6.78 -16.08
C ILE A 691 12.38 8.14 -15.65
N ARG A 692 11.91 9.22 -16.29
CA ARG A 692 12.32 10.59 -15.97
C ARG A 692 11.17 11.56 -15.85
N ALA A 693 11.29 12.49 -14.91
CA ALA A 693 10.49 13.71 -14.85
C ALA A 693 11.36 14.97 -15.02
N ARG A 694 10.93 15.95 -15.82
CA ARG A 694 11.65 17.24 -15.95
C ARG A 694 11.10 18.28 -14.97
N ALA A 695 11.96 19.08 -14.34
CA ALA A 695 11.59 19.89 -13.17
C ALA A 695 11.07 21.33 -13.45
N ASP A 696 10.53 21.59 -14.64
CA ASP A 696 9.50 22.62 -14.86
C ASP A 696 8.07 22.04 -14.74
N ALA A 697 7.96 20.72 -14.59
CA ALA A 697 6.72 20.01 -14.43
C ALA A 697 6.28 20.00 -12.96
N ASN A 698 5.00 20.26 -12.71
CA ASN A 698 4.29 19.68 -11.57
C ASN A 698 3.50 18.47 -12.10
N PRO A 699 4.19 17.37 -12.50
CA PRO A 699 3.50 16.21 -13.00
C PRO A 699 2.77 15.61 -11.79
N GLY A 700 1.47 15.32 -11.88
CA GLY A 700 0.78 14.63 -10.80
C GLY A 700 1.43 13.26 -10.50
N PRO A 701 0.96 12.55 -9.46
CA PRO A 701 1.59 11.32 -9.02
C PRO A 701 1.62 10.25 -10.11
N ALA A 702 2.80 9.67 -10.34
CA ALA A 702 3.05 8.53 -11.20
C ALA A 702 3.36 7.27 -10.36
N PHE A 703 2.75 6.15 -10.74
CA PHE A 703 2.78 4.89 -10.01
C PHE A 703 3.49 3.81 -10.83
N PHE A 704 4.61 3.29 -10.32
CA PHE A 704 5.42 2.31 -11.06
C PHE A 704 6.13 1.22 -10.23
N PRO A 705 5.51 0.68 -9.15
CA PRO A 705 6.17 -0.23 -8.20
C PRO A 705 6.55 -1.61 -8.74
N PHE A 706 6.13 -1.99 -9.96
CA PHE A 706 6.25 -3.36 -10.47
C PHE A 706 7.26 -3.54 -11.61
N ASN A 707 7.80 -2.46 -12.17
CA ASN A 707 8.63 -2.58 -13.37
C ASN A 707 9.98 -3.21 -13.07
N ARG A 708 10.56 -3.81 -14.11
CA ARG A 708 11.90 -4.36 -14.06
C ARG A 708 12.88 -3.39 -14.69
N PHE A 709 13.91 -3.02 -13.95
CA PHE A 709 15.03 -2.19 -14.39
C PHE A 709 16.30 -3.01 -14.28
N LEU A 710 16.95 -3.26 -15.42
CA LEU A 710 18.16 -4.06 -15.49
C LEU A 710 19.17 -3.41 -16.46
N ASP A 711 20.46 -3.46 -16.15
CA ASP A 711 21.55 -2.99 -17.01
C ASP A 711 21.30 -1.62 -17.65
N GLN A 712 20.78 -0.63 -16.91
CA GLN A 712 20.74 0.76 -17.35
C GLN A 712 22.17 1.32 -17.44
N ASP A 713 22.37 2.22 -18.40
CA ASP A 713 23.63 2.95 -18.56
C ASP A 713 23.77 4.10 -17.53
N GLY A 714 22.69 4.41 -16.80
CA GLY A 714 22.61 5.47 -15.79
C GLY A 714 21.55 5.15 -14.72
N LEU A 715 20.80 6.16 -14.25
CA LEU A 715 19.79 5.96 -13.20
C LEU A 715 18.55 5.25 -13.75
N ALA A 716 18.00 4.28 -13.01
CA ALA A 716 16.73 3.66 -13.35
C ALA A 716 15.56 4.65 -13.32
N VAL A 717 15.54 5.54 -12.32
CA VAL A 717 14.55 6.60 -12.13
C VAL A 717 15.28 7.88 -11.73
N ASP A 718 14.91 9.02 -12.32
CA ASP A 718 15.53 10.34 -12.07
C ASP A 718 14.45 11.44 -12.00
N PHE A 719 14.24 12.00 -10.79
CA PHE A 719 13.36 13.13 -10.54
C PHE A 719 14.16 14.38 -10.16
N GLY A 720 14.53 15.20 -11.14
CA GLY A 720 15.24 16.44 -10.86
C GLY A 720 15.70 17.23 -12.09
N ASN A 721 16.07 18.49 -11.84
CA ASN A 721 16.71 19.38 -12.84
C ASN A 721 18.21 19.09 -13.03
N SER A 722 18.80 18.32 -12.12
CA SER A 722 20.22 17.94 -12.12
C SER A 722 20.31 16.41 -12.07
N PRO A 723 21.26 15.78 -12.80
CA PRO A 723 21.45 14.33 -12.72
C PRO A 723 21.77 13.89 -11.28
N GLY A 724 20.99 12.97 -10.73
CA GLY A 724 21.16 12.43 -9.38
C GLY A 724 19.84 11.95 -8.81
N VAL A 725 19.87 11.23 -7.69
CA VAL A 725 18.65 10.98 -6.91
C VAL A 725 18.24 12.25 -6.17
N SER A 726 16.93 12.43 -5.99
CA SER A 726 16.36 13.41 -5.07
C SER A 726 16.99 13.30 -3.66
N PRO A 727 17.11 14.41 -2.90
CA PRO A 727 17.46 14.34 -1.49
C PRO A 727 16.46 13.47 -0.72
N ASN A 728 16.96 12.77 0.31
CA ASN A 728 16.10 12.03 1.24
C ASN A 728 16.05 12.81 2.56
N ASP A 729 15.05 13.66 2.72
CA ASP A 729 14.99 14.66 3.79
C ASP A 729 13.97 14.35 4.89
N SER A 730 14.12 14.96 6.06
CA SER A 730 13.19 14.73 7.17
C SER A 730 11.82 15.34 6.89
N ASN A 731 10.75 14.57 7.08
CA ASN A 731 9.34 14.95 6.83
C ASN A 731 8.96 15.17 5.36
N ASP A 732 9.84 14.87 4.40
CA ASP A 732 9.54 14.91 2.96
C ASP A 732 9.02 16.30 2.54
N VAL A 733 9.82 17.34 2.78
CA VAL A 733 9.38 18.75 2.60
C VAL A 733 9.57 19.26 1.17
N ASP A 734 10.03 18.39 0.27
CA ASP A 734 10.35 18.70 -1.10
C ASP A 734 9.10 18.91 -1.97
N PHE A 735 9.31 19.54 -3.13
CA PHE A 735 8.27 19.80 -4.13
C PHE A 735 8.80 19.40 -5.51
N GLY A 736 7.96 18.79 -6.34
CA GLY A 736 8.37 18.39 -7.68
C GLY A 736 7.56 17.20 -8.19
N ALA A 737 8.15 16.45 -9.12
CA ALA A 737 7.54 15.21 -9.60
C ALA A 737 7.34 14.22 -8.46
N ASN A 738 6.18 13.56 -8.43
CA ASN A 738 5.76 12.70 -7.33
C ASN A 738 5.86 13.36 -5.95
N SER A 739 5.60 14.68 -5.89
CA SER A 739 5.73 15.51 -4.70
C SER A 739 7.10 15.46 -4.01
N GLY A 740 8.17 15.01 -4.68
CA GLY A 740 9.48 14.84 -4.04
C GLY A 740 9.60 13.60 -3.14
N GLN A 741 8.67 12.64 -3.26
CA GLN A 741 8.52 11.54 -2.31
C GLN A 741 9.85 10.84 -1.98
N ASN A 742 10.16 10.76 -0.70
CA ASN A 742 11.35 10.08 -0.22
C ASN A 742 11.39 8.58 -0.58
N PHE A 743 12.59 8.07 -0.83
CA PHE A 743 12.84 6.65 -1.02
C PHE A 743 13.16 5.93 0.30
N PRO A 744 12.87 4.63 0.42
CA PRO A 744 13.20 3.88 1.63
C PRO A 744 14.71 3.89 1.89
N VAL A 745 15.12 4.02 3.16
CA VAL A 745 16.52 3.85 3.57
C VAL A 745 16.69 2.44 4.13
N ILE A 746 17.35 1.55 3.38
CA ILE A 746 17.58 0.18 3.82
C ILE A 746 18.77 0.12 4.79
N SER A 747 18.46 -0.14 6.06
CA SER A 747 19.45 -0.24 7.13
C SER A 747 20.11 -1.63 7.16
N GLU A 748 19.38 -2.69 6.81
CA GLU A 748 19.85 -4.08 6.92
C GLU A 748 19.23 -5.00 5.85
N ALA A 749 20.01 -5.98 5.40
CA ALA A 749 19.56 -7.07 4.54
C ALA A 749 20.35 -8.36 4.85
N PHE A 750 19.66 -9.43 5.26
CA PHE A 750 20.27 -10.71 5.64
C PHE A 750 19.60 -11.87 4.93
N GLU A 751 20.37 -12.85 4.47
CA GLU A 751 19.80 -14.10 3.99
C GLU A 751 19.05 -14.81 5.14
N THR A 752 17.92 -15.44 4.82
CA THR A 752 17.19 -16.34 5.73
C THR A 752 17.14 -17.73 5.11
N PRO A 753 16.80 -18.81 5.86
CA PRO A 753 16.72 -20.16 5.29
C PRO A 753 15.76 -20.29 4.09
N THR A 754 14.83 -19.36 3.93
CA THR A 754 13.76 -19.36 2.92
C THR A 754 13.74 -18.10 2.05
N GLY A 755 14.67 -17.15 2.22
CA GLY A 755 14.69 -15.90 1.44
C GLY A 755 15.58 -14.81 2.05
N VAL A 756 15.01 -13.64 2.35
CA VAL A 756 15.77 -12.47 2.85
C VAL A 756 14.98 -11.69 3.91
N ARG A 757 15.65 -11.23 4.96
CA ARG A 757 15.15 -10.25 5.93
C ARG A 757 15.66 -8.88 5.53
N VAL A 758 14.77 -7.90 5.41
CA VAL A 758 15.09 -6.52 5.03
C VAL A 758 14.50 -5.58 6.07
N ALA A 759 15.32 -4.67 6.61
CA ALA A 759 14.87 -3.62 7.51
C ALA A 759 15.32 -2.25 7.01
N GLY A 760 14.56 -1.22 7.35
CA GLY A 760 14.83 0.14 6.92
C GLY A 760 13.90 1.15 7.57
N SER A 761 13.95 2.38 7.07
CA SER A 761 13.03 3.44 7.44
C SER A 761 12.50 4.19 6.22
N LEU A 762 11.38 4.87 6.39
CA LEU A 762 10.81 5.76 5.39
C LEU A 762 10.28 7.02 6.08
N ASP A 763 10.65 8.18 5.54
CA ASP A 763 10.19 9.49 5.97
C ASP A 763 9.08 9.94 5.02
N VAL A 764 8.03 10.57 5.55
CA VAL A 764 6.85 10.98 4.77
C VAL A 764 6.24 12.29 5.26
N THR A 765 5.42 12.89 4.43
CA THR A 765 4.73 14.14 4.72
C THR A 765 3.67 13.99 5.81
N THR A 766 3.46 15.07 6.59
CA THR A 766 2.36 15.14 7.59
C THR A 766 0.97 14.91 7.00
N THR A 767 0.79 15.20 5.71
CA THR A 767 -0.46 14.99 4.98
C THR A 767 -0.73 13.53 4.62
N THR A 768 0.29 12.67 4.66
CA THR A 768 0.19 11.24 4.29
C THR A 768 0.47 10.27 5.43
N ILE A 769 0.60 10.77 6.66
CA ILE A 769 0.64 9.94 7.87
C ILE A 769 -0.63 9.08 7.99
N ASN A 770 -0.49 7.84 8.47
CA ASN A 770 -1.53 6.80 8.54
C ASN A 770 -2.12 6.37 7.19
N VAL A 771 -1.42 6.65 6.09
CA VAL A 771 -1.73 6.11 4.77
C VAL A 771 -0.83 4.89 4.51
N PRO A 772 -1.36 3.81 3.88
CA PRO A 772 -0.53 2.70 3.44
C PRO A 772 0.44 3.14 2.34
N TYR A 773 1.74 2.96 2.61
CA TYR A 773 2.80 3.02 1.61
C TYR A 773 3.15 1.60 1.17
N GLN A 774 3.36 1.41 -0.13
CA GLN A 774 3.88 0.18 -0.69
C GLN A 774 5.40 0.28 -0.82
N ILE A 775 6.12 -0.62 -0.17
CA ILE A 775 7.56 -0.78 -0.28
C ILE A 775 7.84 -1.94 -1.23
N SER A 776 8.35 -1.61 -2.42
CA SER A 776 8.69 -2.59 -3.45
C SER A 776 10.16 -2.96 -3.30
N ILE A 777 10.45 -4.21 -2.94
CA ILE A 777 11.80 -4.71 -2.64
C ILE A 777 12.32 -5.50 -3.84
N TYR A 778 13.52 -5.17 -4.30
CA TYR A 778 14.17 -5.78 -5.45
C TYR A 778 15.50 -6.43 -5.07
N ALA A 779 15.81 -7.56 -5.72
CA ALA A 779 17.14 -8.15 -5.72
C ALA A 779 17.87 -7.79 -7.01
N ASN A 780 19.16 -7.47 -6.88
CA ASN A 780 20.05 -7.09 -7.96
C ASN A 780 21.35 -7.89 -7.89
N SER A 781 21.91 -8.24 -9.06
CA SER A 781 23.22 -8.90 -9.16
C SER A 781 24.39 -7.94 -8.95
N SER A 782 24.16 -6.65 -9.15
CA SER A 782 25.15 -5.58 -9.05
C SER A 782 24.46 -4.25 -8.79
N CYS A 783 25.20 -3.30 -8.26
CA CYS A 783 24.78 -1.90 -8.21
C CYS A 783 25.34 -1.14 -9.39
N ASP A 784 24.56 -0.21 -9.93
CA ASP A 784 25.07 0.74 -10.90
C ASP A 784 26.02 1.76 -10.23
N SER A 785 26.68 2.56 -11.07
CA SER A 785 27.72 3.50 -10.65
C SER A 785 27.24 4.63 -9.71
N SER A 786 25.93 4.88 -9.62
CA SER A 786 25.38 5.90 -8.72
C SER A 786 25.35 5.44 -7.26
N GLY A 787 25.40 4.13 -7.01
CA GLY A 787 25.19 3.55 -5.67
C GLY A 787 23.73 3.41 -5.26
N ASN A 788 22.78 3.97 -6.03
CA ASN A 788 21.35 3.81 -5.86
C ASN A 788 20.87 2.85 -6.94
N GLY A 789 20.78 1.58 -6.57
CA GLY A 789 20.71 0.48 -7.53
C GLY A 789 19.40 0.41 -8.30
N GLU A 790 19.42 -0.41 -9.35
CA GLU A 790 18.24 -0.72 -10.15
C GLU A 790 17.27 -1.67 -9.44
N GLY A 791 16.25 -2.15 -10.15
CA GLY A 791 15.29 -3.12 -9.67
C GLY A 791 15.11 -4.27 -10.66
N ASP A 792 16.05 -5.22 -10.68
CA ASP A 792 16.03 -6.34 -11.64
C ASP A 792 14.94 -7.37 -11.30
N ARG A 793 14.98 -7.93 -10.09
CA ARG A 793 14.01 -8.95 -9.66
C ARG A 793 13.19 -8.45 -8.49
N LEU A 794 11.94 -8.07 -8.75
CA LEU A 794 10.97 -7.77 -7.70
C LEU A 794 10.76 -9.02 -6.82
N LEU A 795 11.06 -8.89 -5.53
CA LEU A 795 10.89 -9.97 -4.55
C LEU A 795 9.50 -9.89 -3.90
N ALA A 796 9.11 -8.68 -3.51
CA ALA A 796 7.82 -8.43 -2.86
C ALA A 796 7.43 -6.95 -2.98
N VAL A 797 6.13 -6.70 -2.94
CA VAL A 797 5.55 -5.37 -2.68
C VAL A 797 4.80 -5.48 -1.36
N LEU A 798 5.29 -4.79 -0.34
CA LEU A 798 4.83 -4.93 1.04
C LEU A 798 4.21 -3.62 1.49
N THR A 799 3.15 -3.69 2.28
CA THR A 799 2.47 -2.48 2.76
C THR A 799 2.96 -2.11 4.15
N GLN A 800 3.47 -0.89 4.30
CA GLN A 800 3.77 -0.27 5.58
C GLN A 800 2.79 0.88 5.81
N ASN A 801 2.06 0.84 6.93
CA ASN A 801 1.31 2.01 7.40
C ASN A 801 2.26 2.85 8.25
N LEU A 802 2.54 4.07 7.81
CA LEU A 802 3.47 4.95 8.52
C LEU A 802 2.71 5.76 9.55
N THR A 803 3.13 5.73 10.80
CA THR A 803 2.43 6.37 11.92
C THR A 803 3.07 7.67 12.40
N GLN A 804 4.24 8.00 11.84
CA GLN A 804 5.01 9.22 12.05
C GLN A 804 5.63 9.68 10.72
N THR A 805 6.07 10.93 10.67
CA THR A 805 6.61 11.56 9.45
C THR A 805 8.12 11.42 9.29
N THR A 806 8.84 11.07 10.36
CA THR A 806 10.30 10.92 10.33
C THR A 806 10.73 9.58 10.89
N GLY A 807 11.68 8.92 10.22
CA GLY A 807 12.37 7.74 10.68
C GLY A 807 11.49 6.53 11.00
N GLU A 808 10.31 6.43 10.38
CA GLU A 808 9.41 5.31 10.66
C GLU A 808 10.04 4.02 10.14
N SER A 809 10.33 3.10 11.06
CA SER A 809 11.01 1.85 10.75
C SER A 809 10.05 0.81 10.17
N PHE A 810 10.53 0.04 9.21
CA PHE A 810 9.88 -1.18 8.75
C PHE A 810 10.84 -2.36 8.78
N GLU A 811 10.29 -3.56 8.95
CA GLU A 811 11.02 -4.81 8.88
C GLU A 811 10.16 -5.85 8.15
N PHE A 812 10.77 -6.54 7.21
CA PHE A 812 10.13 -7.56 6.39
C PHE A 812 10.97 -8.82 6.31
N VAL A 813 10.34 -9.97 6.53
CA VAL A 813 10.91 -11.28 6.19
C VAL A 813 10.22 -11.75 4.92
N ILE A 814 11.00 -11.88 3.85
CA ILE A 814 10.50 -12.20 2.51
C ILE A 814 10.92 -13.63 2.19
N ASP A 815 9.95 -14.53 2.21
CA ASP A 815 10.14 -15.90 1.72
C ASP A 815 10.15 -15.89 0.19
N THR A 816 11.26 -16.29 -0.41
CA THR A 816 11.43 -16.32 -1.86
C THR A 816 11.57 -17.76 -2.35
N LYS A 817 10.90 -18.11 -3.45
CA LYS A 817 11.06 -19.43 -4.09
C LYS A 817 12.47 -19.61 -4.68
N ASP A 818 13.07 -18.50 -5.11
CA ASP A 818 14.45 -18.43 -5.56
C ASP A 818 15.26 -17.64 -4.53
N PRO A 819 16.26 -18.24 -3.88
CA PRO A 819 17.00 -17.58 -2.80
C PRO A 819 17.69 -16.29 -3.29
N VAL A 820 17.85 -15.34 -2.36
CA VAL A 820 18.74 -14.19 -2.54
C VAL A 820 20.01 -14.51 -1.77
N ASN A 821 21.10 -14.72 -2.50
CA ASN A 821 22.35 -15.20 -1.92
C ASN A 821 23.14 -14.05 -1.31
N VAL A 822 23.96 -14.38 -0.32
CA VAL A 822 24.97 -13.48 0.23
C VAL A 822 25.83 -12.87 -0.88
N GLY A 823 26.05 -11.56 -0.81
CA GLY A 823 26.78 -10.78 -1.82
C GLY A 823 25.93 -10.23 -2.97
N GLN A 824 24.65 -10.61 -3.08
CA GLN A 824 23.68 -9.88 -3.92
C GLN A 824 23.24 -8.58 -3.24
N PHE A 825 22.52 -7.72 -3.95
CA PHE A 825 22.10 -6.42 -3.45
C PHE A 825 20.58 -6.30 -3.38
N ILE A 826 20.09 -5.58 -2.38
CA ILE A 826 18.70 -5.17 -2.21
C ILE A 826 18.57 -3.68 -2.48
N THR A 827 17.51 -3.31 -3.19
CA THR A 827 17.04 -1.92 -3.36
C THR A 827 15.54 -1.86 -3.14
N ALA A 828 15.01 -0.66 -2.92
CA ALA A 828 13.59 -0.45 -2.68
C ALA A 828 13.04 0.82 -3.30
N LEU A 829 11.76 0.79 -3.64
CA LEU A 829 10.93 1.96 -3.99
C LEU A 829 9.84 2.12 -2.93
N ALA A 830 9.42 3.35 -2.65
CA ALA A 830 8.21 3.64 -1.88
C ALA A 830 7.11 4.15 -2.82
N THR A 831 5.89 3.66 -2.68
CA THR A 831 4.73 4.15 -3.43
C THR A 831 3.62 4.56 -2.46
N GLY A 832 3.24 5.83 -2.48
CA GLY A 832 2.18 6.42 -1.64
C GLY A 832 1.19 7.24 -2.47
N PRO A 833 0.32 8.04 -1.83
CA PRO A 833 -0.59 8.96 -2.54
C PRO A 833 0.11 9.94 -3.47
N ASP A 834 1.35 10.28 -3.12
CA ASP A 834 2.19 11.25 -3.82
C ASP A 834 2.93 10.65 -5.04
N GLY A 835 2.82 9.34 -5.28
CA GLY A 835 3.43 8.67 -6.43
C GLY A 835 4.41 7.59 -6.00
N THR A 836 5.45 7.35 -6.79
CA THR A 836 6.52 6.39 -6.47
C THR A 836 7.86 7.13 -6.42
N SER A 837 8.67 6.88 -5.40
CA SER A 837 10.00 7.49 -5.27
C SER A 837 11.05 6.91 -6.22
N GLU A 838 12.26 7.47 -6.25
CA GLU A 838 13.42 6.81 -6.85
C GLU A 838 13.89 5.59 -6.03
N PHE A 839 14.89 4.85 -6.54
CA PHE A 839 15.45 3.70 -5.83
C PHE A 839 16.30 4.11 -4.62
N SER A 840 16.19 3.30 -3.56
CA SER A 840 17.10 3.36 -2.41
C SER A 840 18.55 3.11 -2.80
N ALA A 841 19.46 3.53 -1.93
CA ALA A 841 20.83 3.03 -1.95
C ALA A 841 20.86 1.49 -1.92
N CYS A 842 21.83 0.93 -2.62
CA CYS A 842 22.08 -0.50 -2.63
C CYS A 842 22.51 -1.01 -1.25
N ARG A 843 21.86 -2.08 -0.78
CA ARG A 843 22.29 -2.81 0.43
C ARG A 843 22.76 -4.21 0.07
N VAL A 844 24.00 -4.56 0.38
CA VAL A 844 24.48 -5.94 0.19
C VAL A 844 23.76 -6.88 1.17
N VAL A 845 23.34 -8.03 0.69
CA VAL A 845 22.82 -9.12 1.51
C VAL A 845 23.98 -9.78 2.22
N ALA A 846 23.95 -9.74 3.55
CA ALA A 846 24.97 -10.38 4.39
C ALA A 846 24.53 -11.79 4.84
N ASP A 847 25.46 -12.51 5.46
CA ASP A 847 25.22 -13.84 6.04
C ASP A 847 24.04 -13.82 7.05
N PRO A 848 23.32 -14.95 7.22
CA PRO A 848 22.24 -15.07 8.20
C PRO A 848 22.72 -14.77 9.63
N ILE A 849 21.88 -14.09 10.41
CA ILE A 849 22.17 -13.78 11.82
C ILE A 849 22.15 -15.07 12.64
N GLU A 850 23.26 -15.40 13.30
CA GLU A 850 23.32 -16.53 14.24
C GLU A 850 22.77 -16.12 15.61
N GLN A 851 21.84 -16.92 16.15
CA GLN A 851 21.14 -16.65 17.40
C GLN A 851 21.65 -17.51 18.57
N PHE A 852 21.88 -16.89 19.72
CA PHE A 852 22.22 -17.57 20.98
C PHE A 852 21.17 -17.31 22.06
N THR A 853 20.58 -18.36 22.62
CA THR A 853 19.50 -18.25 23.62
C THR A 853 20.02 -18.37 25.04
N VAL A 854 19.97 -17.29 25.80
CA VAL A 854 20.22 -17.28 27.25
C VAL A 854 19.03 -17.93 27.97
N ASN A 855 19.28 -18.97 28.75
CA ASN A 855 18.23 -19.77 29.39
C ASN A 855 18.44 -20.00 30.90
N THR A 856 19.41 -19.30 31.50
CA THR A 856 19.69 -19.37 32.94
C THR A 856 20.07 -18.01 33.49
N THR A 857 19.79 -17.78 34.77
CA THR A 857 20.20 -16.59 35.50
C THR A 857 21.61 -16.66 36.08
N THR A 858 22.28 -17.81 36.00
CA THR A 858 23.61 -18.00 36.57
C THR A 858 24.69 -17.31 35.74
N ASP A 859 25.59 -16.53 36.37
CA ASP A 859 26.81 -15.98 35.75
C ASP A 859 27.99 -17.00 35.75
N THR A 860 27.69 -18.27 35.57
CA THR A 860 28.70 -19.33 35.43
C THR A 860 28.90 -19.66 33.96
N SER A 861 30.11 -20.14 33.61
CA SER A 861 30.39 -20.70 32.30
C SER A 861 30.81 -22.16 32.45
N ASP A 862 30.08 -23.07 31.81
CA ASP A 862 30.45 -24.47 31.59
C ASP A 862 31.21 -24.67 30.26
N GLY A 863 31.26 -23.62 29.44
CA GLY A 863 32.00 -23.56 28.18
C GLY A 863 31.16 -23.86 26.94
N THR A 864 29.85 -24.07 27.10
CA THR A 864 28.91 -24.33 26.00
C THR A 864 27.59 -23.59 26.19
N CYS A 865 27.08 -22.92 25.16
CA CYS A 865 25.71 -22.41 25.14
C CYS A 865 24.82 -23.44 24.43
N ASN A 866 23.93 -24.10 25.16
CA ASN A 866 22.98 -25.05 24.59
C ASN A 866 21.65 -25.05 25.38
N GLY A 867 20.69 -25.88 24.96
CA GLY A 867 19.37 -25.96 25.60
C GLY A 867 19.35 -26.43 27.07
N THR A 868 20.48 -26.90 27.61
CA THR A 868 20.63 -27.28 29.04
C THR A 868 21.11 -26.11 29.89
N HIS A 869 22.09 -25.37 29.37
CA HIS A 869 22.68 -24.22 30.03
C HIS A 869 23.26 -23.29 28.97
N CYS A 870 22.89 -22.02 29.06
CA CYS A 870 23.51 -20.93 28.34
C CYS A 870 23.36 -19.65 29.15
N SER A 871 24.43 -19.22 29.81
CA SER A 871 24.47 -17.93 30.49
C SER A 871 24.73 -16.78 29.51
N LEU A 872 24.39 -15.55 29.90
CA LEU A 872 24.71 -14.35 29.10
C LEU A 872 26.21 -14.26 28.77
N ARG A 873 27.07 -14.68 29.70
CA ARG A 873 28.52 -14.77 29.50
C ARG A 873 28.89 -15.72 28.36
N GLU A 874 28.28 -16.89 28.30
CA GLU A 874 28.53 -17.88 27.25
C GLU A 874 28.02 -17.40 25.90
N ALA A 875 26.82 -16.81 25.87
CA ALA A 875 26.24 -16.25 24.67
C ALA A 875 27.13 -15.14 24.06
N ILE A 876 27.63 -14.20 24.88
CA ILE A 876 28.58 -13.18 24.42
C ILE A 876 29.89 -13.79 23.93
N THR A 877 30.41 -14.82 24.63
CA THR A 877 31.65 -15.49 24.23
C THR A 877 31.52 -16.14 22.86
N LEU A 878 30.37 -16.78 22.58
CA LEU A 878 30.09 -17.40 21.28
C LEU A 878 29.88 -16.37 20.18
N ALA A 879 29.13 -15.30 20.46
CA ALA A 879 28.95 -14.19 19.53
C ALA A 879 30.31 -13.63 19.08
N ASN A 880 31.21 -13.34 20.03
CA ASN A 880 32.56 -12.87 19.73
C ASN A 880 33.44 -13.84 18.92
N SER A 881 33.10 -15.14 18.90
CA SER A 881 33.83 -16.16 18.15
C SER A 881 33.21 -16.48 16.80
N THR A 882 32.09 -15.83 16.46
CA THR A 882 31.31 -16.04 15.26
C THR A 882 31.49 -14.83 14.34
N ALA A 883 31.77 -15.07 13.05
CA ALA A 883 31.90 -13.98 12.09
C ALA A 883 30.51 -13.48 11.64
N GLY A 884 30.40 -12.19 11.35
CA GLY A 884 29.14 -11.55 10.92
C GLY A 884 28.38 -10.90 12.09
N PRO A 885 27.12 -10.50 11.89
CA PRO A 885 26.25 -10.05 12.97
C PRO A 885 25.57 -11.22 13.70
N GLN A 886 25.50 -11.14 15.02
CA GLN A 886 24.81 -12.12 15.87
C GLN A 886 23.69 -11.49 16.69
N GLU A 887 22.81 -12.34 17.21
CA GLU A 887 21.73 -11.93 18.12
C GLU A 887 21.68 -12.82 19.37
N ILE A 888 21.58 -12.19 20.53
CA ILE A 888 21.34 -12.86 21.80
C ILE A 888 19.88 -12.66 22.19
N ILE A 889 19.17 -13.76 22.36
CA ILE A 889 17.77 -13.82 22.80
C ILE A 889 17.67 -14.49 24.17
N PHE A 890 16.54 -14.36 24.85
CA PHE A 890 16.30 -14.84 26.21
C PHE A 890 15.09 -15.79 26.24
N SER A 891 15.25 -16.90 26.98
CA SER A 891 14.18 -17.86 27.27
C SER A 891 14.48 -18.54 28.61
N ILE A 892 14.49 -17.72 29.68
CA ILE A 892 14.81 -18.17 31.03
C ILE A 892 13.55 -18.81 31.66
N PRO A 893 13.60 -20.06 32.12
CA PRO A 893 12.41 -20.73 32.65
C PRO A 893 11.80 -20.03 33.87
N GLY A 894 10.49 -19.78 33.82
CA GLY A 894 9.68 -19.19 34.90
C GLY A 894 9.02 -17.86 34.48
N ASP A 895 8.04 -17.38 35.26
CA ASP A 895 7.26 -16.19 34.90
C ASP A 895 8.03 -14.86 35.05
N GLY A 896 9.25 -14.87 35.62
CA GLY A 896 10.07 -13.69 35.87
C GLY A 896 9.49 -12.73 36.95
N PRO A 897 10.12 -11.55 37.18
CA PRO A 897 11.35 -11.08 36.56
C PRO A 897 12.57 -11.91 36.99
N HIS A 898 13.53 -12.05 36.07
CA HIS A 898 14.75 -12.81 36.23
C HIS A 898 15.93 -11.86 36.42
N THR A 899 16.64 -12.00 37.52
CA THR A 899 17.86 -11.22 37.79
C THR A 899 19.10 -12.09 37.58
N ILE A 900 20.03 -11.62 36.77
CA ILE A 900 21.34 -12.23 36.52
C ILE A 900 22.38 -11.52 37.41
N PRO A 901 22.80 -12.11 38.54
CA PRO A 901 23.81 -11.52 39.40
C PRO A 901 25.21 -11.75 38.84
N LEU A 902 25.95 -10.67 38.56
CA LEU A 902 27.32 -10.79 38.12
C LEU A 902 28.27 -11.16 39.26
N THR A 903 29.07 -12.19 39.03
CA THR A 903 30.16 -12.61 39.93
C THR A 903 31.51 -12.13 39.44
N SER A 904 31.62 -11.77 38.15
CA SER A 904 32.79 -11.17 37.51
C SER A 904 32.38 -10.38 36.26
N LEU A 905 33.27 -9.56 35.70
CA LEU A 905 33.01 -8.82 34.45
C LEU A 905 32.62 -9.75 33.30
N LEU A 906 31.58 -9.40 32.53
CA LEU A 906 31.23 -10.10 31.29
C LEU A 906 32.35 -9.95 30.24
N PRO A 907 32.43 -10.87 29.26
CA PRO A 907 33.38 -10.74 28.16
C PRO A 907 33.15 -9.43 27.39
N ILE A 908 34.23 -8.84 26.87
CA ILE A 908 34.13 -7.64 26.03
C ILE A 908 33.52 -8.05 24.69
N ILE A 909 32.52 -7.32 24.22
CA ILE A 909 31.90 -7.55 22.92
C ILE A 909 32.81 -7.02 21.81
N THR A 910 33.19 -7.89 20.88
CA THR A 910 34.15 -7.62 19.81
C THR A 910 33.56 -7.72 18.40
N GLU A 911 32.41 -8.38 18.25
CA GLU A 911 31.69 -8.57 16.98
C GLU A 911 30.34 -7.84 17.01
N ASN A 912 29.75 -7.63 15.82
CA ASN A 912 28.45 -6.96 15.70
C ASN A 912 27.36 -7.78 16.39
N LEU A 913 26.68 -7.19 17.37
CA LEU A 913 25.80 -7.93 18.28
C LEU A 913 24.55 -7.14 18.65
N THR A 914 23.40 -7.78 18.49
CA THR A 914 22.13 -7.36 19.08
C THR A 914 21.84 -8.20 20.33
N ILE A 915 21.49 -7.55 21.43
CA ILE A 915 21.01 -8.20 22.66
C ILE A 915 19.56 -7.80 22.87
N ASP A 916 18.64 -8.75 22.68
CA ASP A 916 17.21 -8.51 22.76
C ASP A 916 16.53 -9.27 23.90
N ALA A 917 16.33 -8.59 25.03
CA ALA A 917 15.62 -9.14 26.17
C ALA A 917 14.10 -9.07 26.07
N TYR A 918 13.52 -8.42 25.04
CA TYR A 918 12.08 -8.52 24.78
C TYR A 918 11.66 -9.89 24.24
N THR A 919 12.61 -10.72 23.84
CA THR A 919 12.37 -12.12 23.47
C THR A 919 12.01 -13.01 24.67
N GLU A 920 12.29 -12.57 25.91
CA GLU A 920 11.91 -13.30 27.12
C GLU A 920 10.38 -13.41 27.22
N PRO A 921 9.82 -14.61 27.43
CA PRO A 921 8.38 -14.79 27.53
C PRO A 921 7.69 -13.84 28.52
N GLY A 922 6.72 -13.08 28.00
CA GLY A 922 5.94 -12.12 28.79
C GLY A 922 6.59 -10.75 28.96
N ALA A 923 7.73 -10.48 28.30
CA ALA A 923 8.24 -9.12 28.12
C ALA A 923 7.47 -8.40 27.00
N SER A 924 7.41 -7.07 27.06
CA SER A 924 6.81 -6.26 26.01
C SER A 924 7.40 -4.85 25.97
N PRO A 925 7.67 -4.28 24.78
CA PRO A 925 8.10 -2.89 24.66
C PRO A 925 7.07 -1.89 25.15
N ASN A 926 7.52 -0.65 25.37
CA ASN A 926 6.64 0.45 25.76
C ASN A 926 5.68 0.82 24.62
N SER A 927 4.44 1.15 25.00
CA SER A 927 3.42 1.73 24.13
C SER A 927 2.76 2.97 24.74
N ALA A 928 3.18 3.37 25.95
CA ALA A 928 2.58 4.49 26.68
C ALA A 928 3.27 5.81 26.34
N ALA A 929 2.49 6.79 25.88
CA ALA A 929 2.97 8.15 25.58
C ALA A 929 3.49 8.89 26.83
N LEU A 930 2.89 8.63 27.99
CA LEU A 930 3.31 9.15 29.29
C LEU A 930 4.01 8.03 30.07
N GLY A 931 5.27 8.23 30.45
CA GLY A 931 6.04 7.22 31.20
C GLY A 931 6.50 6.04 30.34
N SER A 932 6.66 4.87 30.93
CA SER A 932 7.00 3.61 30.27
C SER A 932 6.17 2.48 30.85
N ASN A 933 5.29 1.88 30.05
CA ASN A 933 4.58 0.64 30.39
C ASN A 933 5.30 -0.62 29.89
N ALA A 934 6.58 -0.50 29.51
CA ALA A 934 7.39 -1.64 29.12
C ALA A 934 7.39 -2.70 30.23
N VAL A 935 7.18 -3.96 29.87
CA VAL A 935 7.32 -5.08 30.79
C VAL A 935 8.73 -5.63 30.62
N ILE A 936 9.63 -5.19 31.48
CA ILE A 936 10.99 -5.73 31.55
C ILE A 936 10.96 -7.05 32.31
N LYS A 937 11.53 -8.11 31.74
CA LYS A 937 11.61 -9.43 32.40
C LYS A 937 13.01 -9.83 32.82
N VAL A 938 14.05 -9.21 32.25
CA VAL A 938 15.44 -9.56 32.53
C VAL A 938 16.18 -8.36 33.11
N ALA A 939 16.77 -8.55 34.27
CA ALA A 939 17.66 -7.58 34.92
C ALA A 939 19.08 -8.14 35.05
N ILE A 940 20.08 -7.30 34.84
CA ILE A 940 21.48 -7.61 35.13
C ILE A 940 21.88 -6.78 36.36
N ASP A 941 22.24 -7.49 37.43
CA ASP A 941 22.73 -6.87 38.66
C ASP A 941 24.26 -6.87 38.67
N GLY A 942 24.84 -5.67 38.62
CA GLY A 942 26.28 -5.45 38.60
C GLY A 942 26.97 -5.83 39.92
N GLY A 943 26.26 -5.89 41.04
CA GLY A 943 26.83 -6.19 42.36
C GLY A 943 27.97 -5.26 42.75
N SER A 944 29.22 -5.75 42.67
CA SER A 944 30.44 -4.97 42.93
C SER A 944 31.26 -4.68 41.67
N GLN A 945 30.66 -4.91 40.49
CA GLN A 945 31.31 -4.73 39.20
C GLN A 945 30.97 -3.35 38.62
N ALA A 946 31.98 -2.73 38.01
CA ALA A 946 31.80 -1.61 37.08
C ALA A 946 31.83 -2.14 35.63
N ASN A 947 31.15 -1.47 34.70
CA ASN A 947 31.11 -1.82 33.27
C ASN A 947 30.52 -3.22 33.03
N ILE A 948 29.23 -3.38 33.35
CA ILE A 948 28.46 -4.62 33.13
C ILE A 948 28.64 -5.12 31.68
N LEU A 949 28.36 -4.27 30.69
CA LEU A 949 28.65 -4.53 29.27
C LEU A 949 29.77 -3.62 28.78
N ARG A 950 30.71 -4.23 28.04
CA ARG A 950 31.89 -3.57 27.49
C ARG A 950 31.99 -3.86 26.00
N THR A 951 32.27 -2.85 25.19
CA THR A 951 32.42 -3.00 23.73
C THR A 951 33.79 -2.49 23.26
N CYS A 952 34.32 -3.02 22.16
CA CYS A 952 35.66 -2.66 21.67
C CYS A 952 35.83 -2.61 20.13
N THR A 953 35.47 -3.66 19.37
CA THR A 953 35.79 -3.69 17.91
C THR A 953 34.56 -3.83 17.01
N ALA A 954 33.38 -4.00 17.58
CA ALA A 954 32.14 -4.13 16.82
C ALA A 954 31.77 -2.81 16.12
N GLU A 955 31.37 -2.89 14.86
CA GLU A 955 30.85 -1.75 14.09
C GLU A 955 29.48 -1.30 14.62
N ARG A 956 28.65 -2.24 15.08
CA ARG A 956 27.31 -1.96 15.64
C ARG A 956 26.97 -2.87 16.82
N ILE A 957 26.56 -2.26 17.93
CA ILE A 957 26.00 -2.93 19.11
C ILE A 957 24.62 -2.36 19.40
N GLU A 958 23.61 -3.23 19.47
CA GLU A 958 22.26 -2.86 19.88
C GLU A 958 21.88 -3.60 21.18
N VAL A 959 21.32 -2.87 22.14
CA VAL A 959 20.82 -3.45 23.40
C VAL A 959 19.39 -2.98 23.61
N ARG A 960 18.47 -3.92 23.87
CA ARG A 960 17.07 -3.60 24.14
C ARG A 960 16.40 -4.49 25.18
N GLY A 961 15.46 -3.90 25.92
CA GLY A 961 14.57 -4.58 26.87
C GLY A 961 15.21 -5.07 28.17
N LEU A 962 16.41 -4.57 28.53
CA LEU A 962 17.12 -4.95 29.76
C LEU A 962 16.96 -3.90 30.87
N ALA A 963 16.94 -4.36 32.12
CA ALA A 963 17.20 -3.54 33.29
C ALA A 963 18.64 -3.70 33.79
N PHE A 964 19.37 -2.61 34.00
CA PHE A 964 20.72 -2.59 34.58
C PHE A 964 20.68 -1.95 35.97
N VAL A 965 21.08 -2.69 37.00
CA VAL A 965 21.02 -2.24 38.40
C VAL A 965 22.30 -2.57 39.17
N GLY A 966 22.57 -1.84 40.25
CA GLY A 966 23.64 -2.17 41.20
C GLY A 966 25.08 -2.04 40.67
N ALA A 967 25.34 -1.35 39.55
CA ALA A 967 26.71 -1.20 39.04
C ALA A 967 27.54 -0.20 39.85
N GLU A 968 28.78 -0.55 40.21
CA GLU A 968 29.75 0.35 40.90
C GLU A 968 30.47 1.33 39.94
N GLY A 969 30.12 1.31 38.66
CA GLY A 969 30.56 2.26 37.63
C GLY A 969 29.49 2.37 36.53
N PRO A 970 29.83 2.76 35.29
CA PRO A 970 28.89 2.68 34.17
C PRO A 970 28.34 1.27 34.01
N ALA A 971 27.04 1.10 33.79
CA ALA A 971 26.48 -0.20 33.41
C ALA A 971 26.94 -0.59 32.00
N ILE A 972 26.91 0.33 31.04
CA ILE A 972 27.44 0.13 29.69
C ILE A 972 28.61 1.08 29.46
N ALA A 973 29.75 0.56 29.00
CA ALA A 973 30.91 1.36 28.65
C ALA A 973 31.54 0.94 27.32
N THR A 974 31.85 1.94 26.49
CA THR A 974 32.65 1.76 25.27
C THR A 974 34.06 2.33 25.50
N ASN A 975 35.10 1.67 24.96
CA ASN A 975 36.51 2.11 24.94
C ASN A 975 37.06 2.73 26.24
N GLN A 976 37.28 1.94 27.30
CA GLN A 976 37.88 2.44 28.55
C GLN A 976 39.42 2.61 28.45
N ASP A 977 39.98 3.59 29.18
CA ASP A 977 41.40 4.07 29.26
C ASP A 977 42.56 3.05 29.21
N THR A 978 42.29 1.75 29.31
CA THR A 978 43.32 0.69 29.28
C THR A 978 43.25 -0.22 28.05
N ILE A 979 42.20 -0.10 27.22
CA ILE A 979 42.03 -0.88 25.99
C ILE A 979 41.88 0.10 24.83
N ASN A 980 42.97 0.28 24.09
CA ASN A 980 43.02 1.18 22.95
C ASN A 980 42.36 0.48 21.74
N CYS A 981 41.03 0.50 21.67
CA CYS A 981 40.29 -0.10 20.57
C CYS A 981 40.15 0.91 19.42
N ALA A 982 40.88 0.70 18.33
CA ALA A 982 40.76 1.52 17.12
C ALA A 982 39.68 0.91 16.20
N GLY A 983 38.55 1.60 16.01
CA GLY A 983 37.48 1.19 15.10
C GLY A 983 36.26 2.13 15.15
N GLN A 984 35.47 2.21 14.07
CA GLN A 984 34.19 2.92 14.06
C GLN A 984 33.16 2.10 14.83
N GLN A 985 32.45 2.69 15.80
CA GLN A 985 31.47 1.98 16.63
C GLN A 985 30.16 2.76 16.65
N SER A 986 29.05 2.05 16.42
CA SER A 986 27.68 2.52 16.64
C SER A 986 27.09 1.80 17.85
N LEU A 987 26.74 2.55 18.90
CA LEU A 987 26.00 2.04 20.06
C LEU A 987 24.54 2.47 19.96
N VAL A 988 23.62 1.51 20.00
CA VAL A 988 22.18 1.73 19.95
C VAL A 988 21.51 1.18 21.20
N LEU A 989 20.79 2.03 21.93
CA LEU A 989 20.07 1.68 23.16
C LEU A 989 18.58 1.96 22.99
N ARG A 990 17.74 0.93 23.14
CA ARG A 990 16.29 1.02 22.95
C ARG A 990 15.51 0.35 24.08
N GLY A 991 14.62 1.07 24.75
CA GLY A 991 13.69 0.48 25.71
C GLY A 991 14.35 -0.17 26.94
N ASN A 992 15.54 0.28 27.35
CA ASN A 992 16.25 -0.24 28.52
C ASN A 992 15.97 0.60 29.76
N TRP A 993 16.07 -0.01 30.94
CA TRP A 993 15.97 0.66 32.23
C TRP A 993 17.32 0.66 32.96
N PHE A 994 17.73 1.79 33.52
CA PHE A 994 18.98 1.95 34.24
C PHE A 994 18.71 2.50 35.64
N GLY A 995 19.21 1.81 36.66
CA GLY A 995 19.06 2.17 38.08
C GLY A 995 17.65 1.94 38.64
N ILE A 996 16.81 1.25 37.86
CA ILE A 996 15.42 0.91 38.19
C ILE A 996 15.23 -0.57 37.88
N ALA A 997 14.76 -1.33 38.88
CA ALA A 997 14.50 -2.75 38.73
C ALA A 997 13.20 -3.02 37.93
N PRO A 998 12.99 -4.24 37.40
CA PRO A 998 11.80 -4.58 36.61
C PRO A 998 10.45 -4.35 37.29
N ASP A 999 10.41 -4.31 38.63
CA ASP A 999 9.22 -4.00 39.43
C ASP A 999 9.00 -2.49 39.64
N GLY A 1000 9.85 -1.65 39.03
CA GLY A 1000 9.85 -0.20 39.16
C GLY A 1000 10.57 0.30 40.42
N SER A 1001 11.11 -0.57 41.28
CA SER A 1001 11.82 -0.13 42.48
C SER A 1001 13.20 0.45 42.17
N ALA A 1002 13.66 1.40 43.00
CA ALA A 1002 14.96 2.01 42.87
C ALA A 1002 16.10 1.05 43.24
N ASN A 1003 17.03 0.83 42.33
CA ASN A 1003 18.28 0.10 42.57
C ASN A 1003 19.40 0.73 41.73
N GLY A 1004 19.88 1.87 42.21
CA GLY A 1004 20.74 2.79 41.47
C GLY A 1004 22.08 2.21 41.01
N ASN A 1005 22.59 2.78 39.93
CA ASN A 1005 23.97 2.56 39.47
C ASN A 1005 24.84 3.75 39.92
N VAL A 1006 26.16 3.58 39.93
CA VAL A 1006 27.05 4.75 40.03
C VAL A 1006 26.90 5.60 38.77
N ASN A 1007 27.02 5.00 37.58
CA ASN A 1007 26.70 5.66 36.31
C ASN A 1007 25.90 4.69 35.41
N ALA A 1008 25.08 5.17 34.48
CA ALA A 1008 24.35 4.27 33.57
C ALA A 1008 25.15 3.94 32.30
N VAL A 1009 25.50 4.94 31.48
CA VAL A 1009 26.15 4.74 30.18
C VAL A 1009 27.33 5.70 30.02
N SER A 1010 28.49 5.19 29.60
CA SER A 1010 29.64 5.98 29.20
C SER A 1010 30.09 5.56 27.79
N ALA A 1011 29.81 6.40 26.79
CA ALA A 1011 30.12 6.14 25.39
C ALA A 1011 31.26 7.03 24.89
N LEU A 1012 32.32 6.40 24.39
CA LEU A 1012 33.48 6.96 23.71
C LEU A 1012 33.52 6.41 22.26
N SER A 1013 32.40 6.55 21.55
CA SER A 1013 32.13 5.92 20.24
C SER A 1013 31.85 6.97 19.16
N GLN A 1014 32.01 6.61 17.88
CA GLN A 1014 31.82 7.53 16.75
C GLN A 1014 30.35 7.83 16.45
N LYS A 1015 29.43 6.92 16.79
CA LYS A 1015 27.98 7.14 16.65
C LYS A 1015 27.22 6.56 17.84
N VAL A 1016 26.33 7.33 18.43
CA VAL A 1016 25.49 6.91 19.57
C VAL A 1016 24.03 7.25 19.28
N GLU A 1017 23.15 6.25 19.36
CA GLU A 1017 21.70 6.39 19.23
C GLU A 1017 21.05 5.89 20.52
N ILE A 1018 20.43 6.79 21.29
CA ILE A 1018 19.74 6.45 22.53
C ILE A 1018 18.27 6.85 22.39
N GLY A 1019 17.41 5.84 22.30
CA GLY A 1019 16.01 6.00 21.93
C GLY A 1019 15.82 6.35 20.46
N SER A 1020 14.59 6.68 20.09
CA SER A 1020 14.20 7.08 18.73
C SER A 1020 12.87 7.86 18.78
N GLY A 1021 12.25 8.17 17.64
CA GLY A 1021 10.88 8.70 17.61
C GLY A 1021 9.81 7.72 18.10
N ASN A 1022 10.11 6.43 18.18
CA ASN A 1022 9.15 5.39 18.56
C ASN A 1022 9.05 5.24 20.09
N LEU A 1023 7.84 5.14 20.61
CA LEU A 1023 7.54 4.88 22.02
C LEU A 1023 8.21 3.62 22.57
N ALA A 1024 8.35 2.57 21.74
CA ALA A 1024 8.96 1.30 22.13
C ALA A 1024 10.45 1.44 22.52
N ASP A 1025 11.13 2.45 21.98
CA ASP A 1025 12.56 2.65 22.15
C ASP A 1025 12.91 3.51 23.37
N ARG A 1026 11.92 4.00 24.11
CA ARG A 1026 12.08 4.89 25.26
C ARG A 1026 12.89 4.24 26.39
N ASN A 1027 14.10 4.74 26.62
CA ASN A 1027 14.91 4.32 27.75
C ASN A 1027 14.56 5.12 29.02
N LEU A 1028 14.76 4.49 30.18
CA LEU A 1028 14.51 5.07 31.50
C LEU A 1028 15.82 5.10 32.30
N PHE A 1029 16.24 6.29 32.73
CA PHE A 1029 17.48 6.51 33.48
C PHE A 1029 17.19 7.16 34.84
N GLY A 1030 17.28 6.40 35.92
CA GLY A 1030 17.02 6.93 37.27
C GLY A 1030 18.04 6.45 38.30
N ASN A 1031 18.06 7.12 39.46
CA ASN A 1031 18.85 6.75 40.63
C ASN A 1031 20.37 6.60 40.37
N SER A 1032 20.93 7.26 39.36
CA SER A 1032 22.38 7.27 39.14
C SER A 1032 23.07 8.20 40.14
N ALA A 1033 24.16 7.74 40.77
CA ALA A 1033 24.88 8.54 41.77
C ALA A 1033 25.79 9.62 41.15
N GLY A 1034 26.33 9.36 39.96
CA GLY A 1034 27.13 10.28 39.16
C GLY A 1034 26.34 10.77 37.95
N PHE A 1035 26.76 10.38 36.74
CA PHE A 1035 26.02 10.70 35.51
C PHE A 1035 25.13 9.55 35.05
N ALA A 1036 23.96 9.86 34.48
CA ALA A 1036 23.18 8.83 33.79
C ALA A 1036 23.87 8.49 32.45
N VAL A 1037 23.93 9.43 31.50
CA VAL A 1037 24.59 9.20 30.21
C VAL A 1037 25.76 10.17 30.05
N ARG A 1038 26.91 9.65 29.62
CA ARG A 1038 28.06 10.45 29.19
C ARG A 1038 28.50 10.08 27.78
N ILE A 1039 28.70 11.07 26.93
CA ILE A 1039 29.29 10.91 25.58
C ILE A 1039 30.53 11.79 25.48
N ALA A 1040 31.67 11.22 25.07
CA ALA A 1040 32.90 12.00 24.95
C ALA A 1040 33.87 11.60 23.81
N GLU A 1041 34.77 12.53 23.49
CA GLU A 1041 36.05 12.35 22.76
C GLU A 1041 36.03 12.01 21.26
N PHE A 1042 34.88 12.02 20.58
CA PHE A 1042 34.80 11.79 19.12
C PHE A 1042 33.75 12.67 18.42
N SER A 1043 34.00 12.94 17.12
CA SER A 1043 33.05 13.60 16.20
C SER A 1043 31.79 12.73 16.05
N ALA A 1044 30.75 13.08 16.81
CA ALA A 1044 29.46 12.42 16.88
C ALA A 1044 28.58 12.77 15.66
N ASN A 1045 29.12 12.67 14.44
CA ASN A 1045 28.37 12.98 13.23
C ASN A 1045 27.12 12.08 13.17
N SER A 1046 25.93 12.70 13.20
CA SER A 1046 24.63 12.02 13.12
C SER A 1046 24.31 11.10 14.31
N SER A 1047 24.77 11.44 15.52
CA SER A 1047 24.28 10.81 16.75
C SER A 1047 22.98 11.47 17.24
N ALA A 1048 22.13 10.71 17.92
CA ALA A 1048 20.82 11.20 18.36
C ALA A 1048 20.43 10.64 19.73
N ILE A 1049 19.87 11.49 20.60
CA ILE A 1049 19.28 11.09 21.89
C ILE A 1049 17.86 11.64 21.93
N ASN A 1050 16.87 10.77 21.76
CA ASN A 1050 15.46 11.15 21.62
C ASN A 1050 14.55 10.23 22.41
N ASN A 1051 13.41 10.75 22.88
CA ASN A 1051 12.38 10.01 23.60
C ASN A 1051 12.88 9.22 24.83
N ASN A 1052 13.71 9.82 25.68
CA ASN A 1052 14.18 9.18 26.91
C ASN A 1052 13.65 9.88 28.16
N LEU A 1053 13.53 9.11 29.24
CA LEU A 1053 13.09 9.60 30.54
C LEU A 1053 14.26 9.59 31.53
N PHE A 1054 14.64 10.76 32.03
CA PHE A 1054 15.73 10.95 32.99
C PHE A 1054 15.20 11.43 34.34
N GLY A 1055 15.36 10.61 35.37
CA GLY A 1055 15.09 10.94 36.77
C GLY A 1055 13.63 10.73 37.21
N VAL A 1056 12.81 10.09 36.38
CA VAL A 1056 11.46 9.64 36.74
C VAL A 1056 11.37 8.11 36.80
N GLY A 1057 10.35 7.57 37.46
CA GLY A 1057 10.01 6.15 37.38
C GLY A 1057 9.17 5.80 36.15
N PRO A 1058 8.77 4.52 36.03
CA PRO A 1058 8.00 4.02 34.88
C PRO A 1058 6.62 4.69 34.69
N ASP A 1059 6.05 5.30 35.72
CA ASP A 1059 4.80 6.08 35.60
C ASP A 1059 5.01 7.47 34.96
N GLY A 1060 6.27 7.86 34.71
CA GLY A 1060 6.65 9.17 34.16
C GLY A 1060 6.56 10.33 35.16
N VAL A 1061 6.23 10.07 36.44
CA VAL A 1061 5.96 11.11 37.45
C VAL A 1061 6.62 10.86 38.80
N SER A 1062 6.86 9.61 39.19
CA SER A 1062 7.53 9.30 40.45
C SER A 1062 8.98 9.77 40.42
N ASP A 1063 9.48 10.25 41.56
CA ASP A 1063 10.84 10.75 41.70
C ASP A 1063 11.85 9.60 41.75
N HIS A 1064 12.68 9.50 40.71
CA HIS A 1064 13.83 8.61 40.63
C HIS A 1064 15.06 9.43 40.22
N GLY A 1065 15.17 10.66 40.71
CA GLY A 1065 16.16 11.64 40.30
C GLY A 1065 17.59 11.11 40.34
N ASN A 1066 18.37 11.45 39.32
CA ASN A 1066 19.81 11.18 39.34
C ASN A 1066 20.49 12.19 40.28
N SER A 1067 21.36 11.71 41.17
CA SER A 1067 22.07 12.55 42.14
C SER A 1067 23.22 13.35 41.53
N GLY A 1068 23.44 13.25 40.22
CA GLY A 1068 24.36 14.09 39.45
C GLY A 1068 23.77 14.48 38.09
N THR A 1069 24.59 14.56 37.04
CA THR A 1069 24.18 15.03 35.71
C THR A 1069 23.39 13.97 34.94
N ALA A 1070 22.21 14.31 34.40
CA ALA A 1070 21.45 13.37 33.58
C ALA A 1070 22.16 13.05 32.25
N LEU A 1071 22.62 14.08 31.54
CA LEU A 1071 23.36 13.92 30.29
C LEU A 1071 24.61 14.80 30.27
N GLU A 1072 25.78 14.18 30.25
CA GLU A 1072 27.08 14.84 30.15
C GLU A 1072 27.68 14.65 28.74
N LEU A 1073 28.10 15.75 28.12
CA LEU A 1073 28.64 15.78 26.77
C LEU A 1073 30.01 16.46 26.78
N SER A 1074 31.03 15.86 26.18
CA SER A 1074 32.39 16.42 26.18
C SER A 1074 33.17 16.18 24.89
N SER A 1075 33.56 17.24 24.19
CA SER A 1075 34.21 17.19 22.87
C SER A 1075 33.39 16.41 21.82
N VAL A 1076 32.10 16.71 21.73
CA VAL A 1076 31.15 16.13 20.74
C VAL A 1076 30.59 17.23 19.84
N ASP A 1077 30.49 16.98 18.54
CA ASP A 1077 29.95 17.96 17.58
C ASP A 1077 28.74 17.36 16.86
N LEU A 1078 27.81 18.21 16.42
CA LEU A 1078 26.65 17.83 15.59
C LEU A 1078 25.76 16.74 16.21
N LEU A 1079 25.65 16.71 17.54
CA LEU A 1079 24.71 15.85 18.26
C LEU A 1079 23.33 16.50 18.34
N ASP A 1080 22.29 15.72 18.02
CA ASP A 1080 20.90 16.10 18.25
C ASP A 1080 20.38 15.44 19.55
N VAL A 1081 20.00 16.27 20.52
CA VAL A 1081 19.33 15.86 21.76
C VAL A 1081 17.96 16.51 21.78
N GLY A 1082 16.93 15.74 21.43
CA GLY A 1082 15.60 16.27 21.15
C GLY A 1082 15.50 16.93 19.76
N GLY A 1083 14.34 17.52 19.45
CA GLY A 1083 14.12 18.28 18.21
C GLY A 1083 12.64 18.46 17.84
N PRO A 1084 12.30 19.37 16.91
CA PRO A 1084 10.95 19.50 16.40
C PRO A 1084 10.60 18.29 15.52
N GLY A 1085 9.79 17.36 16.04
CA GLY A 1085 9.33 16.17 15.31
C GLY A 1085 9.55 14.83 16.01
N PHE A 1086 10.22 14.81 17.17
CA PHE A 1086 10.35 13.64 18.03
C PHE A 1086 9.65 13.88 19.37
N GLU A 1087 9.33 12.81 20.11
CA GLU A 1087 8.95 12.97 21.52
C GLU A 1087 10.16 13.51 22.31
N ALA A 1088 9.92 14.57 23.08
CA ALA A 1088 10.94 15.24 23.89
C ALA A 1088 11.61 14.26 24.86
N ASN A 1089 12.92 14.42 25.08
CA ASN A 1089 13.49 13.81 26.29
C ASN A 1089 12.94 14.57 27.50
N VAL A 1090 12.56 13.81 28.53
CA VAL A 1090 11.98 14.36 29.76
C VAL A 1090 13.02 14.24 30.86
N PHE A 1091 13.49 15.38 31.35
CA PHE A 1091 14.40 15.47 32.48
C PHE A 1091 13.63 15.95 33.70
N ARG A 1092 13.58 15.14 34.77
CA ARG A 1092 13.00 15.57 36.05
C ARG A 1092 13.82 15.14 37.25
N PHE A 1093 13.77 15.95 38.31
CA PHE A 1093 14.33 15.63 39.65
C PHE A 1093 15.84 15.33 39.70
N ASN A 1094 16.57 15.55 38.60
CA ASN A 1094 18.02 15.35 38.56
C ASN A 1094 18.75 16.50 39.26
N GLU A 1095 19.98 16.26 39.71
CA GLU A 1095 20.84 17.35 40.19
C GLU A 1095 20.99 18.39 39.07
N ARG A 1096 21.29 17.93 37.85
CA ARG A 1096 21.43 18.75 36.63
C ARG A 1096 20.85 18.03 35.41
N GLY A 1097 20.40 18.80 34.42
CA GLY A 1097 19.89 18.28 33.16
C GLY A 1097 21.03 17.86 32.22
N ILE A 1098 21.30 18.70 31.22
CA ILE A 1098 22.34 18.51 30.22
C ILE A 1098 23.53 19.43 30.54
N VAL A 1099 24.74 18.87 30.56
CA VAL A 1099 25.99 19.64 30.72
C VAL A 1099 26.88 19.37 29.51
N LEU A 1100 27.25 20.42 28.78
CA LEU A 1100 28.18 20.37 27.66
C LEU A 1100 29.50 21.02 28.07
N LYS A 1101 30.60 20.26 28.01
CA LYS A 1101 31.94 20.65 28.48
C LYS A 1101 32.93 20.68 27.32
N GLN A 1102 33.95 21.51 27.44
CA GLN A 1102 35.12 21.42 26.57
C GLN A 1102 36.05 20.31 27.11
N GLY A 1103 36.28 19.27 26.30
CA GLY A 1103 37.22 18.19 26.64
C GLY A 1103 38.66 18.50 26.23
N THR A 1104 39.52 17.47 26.18
CA THR A 1104 40.94 17.62 25.81
C THR A 1104 41.18 17.68 24.29
N ALA A 1105 40.18 17.29 23.49
CA ALA A 1105 40.17 17.37 22.03
C ALA A 1105 39.40 18.62 21.54
N PRO A 1106 39.79 19.24 20.41
CA PRO A 1106 38.99 20.31 19.80
C PRO A 1106 37.61 19.78 19.42
N GLY A 1107 36.54 20.49 19.82
CA GLY A 1107 35.15 20.08 19.62
C GLY A 1107 34.20 20.67 20.68
N SER A 1108 32.97 20.17 20.75
CA SER A 1108 31.81 20.69 21.49
C SER A 1108 31.02 21.79 20.79
N GLN A 1109 30.92 21.81 19.45
CA GLN A 1109 30.20 22.87 18.70
C GLN A 1109 28.98 22.32 17.95
N ALA A 1110 28.02 23.21 17.66
CA ALA A 1110 26.86 22.90 16.82
C ALA A 1110 25.98 21.75 17.34
N ASN A 1111 25.95 21.53 18.65
CA ASN A 1111 25.06 20.53 19.26
C ASN A 1111 23.67 21.15 19.50
N SER A 1112 22.64 20.50 18.96
CA SER A 1112 21.25 20.89 19.16
C SER A 1112 20.72 20.22 20.43
N LEU A 1113 20.42 21.00 21.46
CA LEU A 1113 19.85 20.52 22.74
C LEU A 1113 18.37 20.87 22.85
N PHE A 1114 17.72 21.01 21.70
CA PHE A 1114 16.46 21.69 21.51
C PHE A 1114 15.25 20.77 21.74
N GLY A 1115 14.15 21.31 22.27
CA GLY A 1115 12.87 20.60 22.37
C GLY A 1115 12.77 19.56 23.49
N ASN A 1116 13.55 19.71 24.56
CA ASN A 1116 13.51 18.83 25.74
C ASN A 1116 12.67 19.44 26.88
N GLU A 1117 12.07 18.60 27.74
CA GLU A 1117 11.32 19.04 28.91
C GLU A 1117 12.20 18.97 30.18
N PHE A 1118 12.14 20.01 31.01
CA PHE A 1118 12.90 20.11 32.25
C PHE A 1118 12.02 20.56 33.41
N VAL A 1119 11.82 19.68 34.41
CA VAL A 1119 11.05 19.99 35.62
C VAL A 1119 11.80 19.57 36.90
N GLY A 1120 11.90 20.46 37.89
CA GLY A 1120 12.36 20.10 39.24
C GLY A 1120 13.85 19.80 39.41
N GLN A 1121 14.72 20.29 38.52
CA GLN A 1121 16.18 20.21 38.65
C GLN A 1121 16.66 21.08 39.82
N THR A 1122 17.66 20.60 40.57
CA THR A 1122 18.28 21.41 41.64
C THR A 1122 19.36 22.37 41.15
N GLY A 1123 19.93 22.12 39.96
CA GLY A 1123 20.92 22.93 39.26
C GLY A 1123 20.43 23.42 37.90
N LEU A 1124 21.34 23.71 36.97
CA LEU A 1124 21.00 24.15 35.60
C LEU A 1124 20.42 22.99 34.76
N SER A 1125 19.45 23.32 33.90
CA SER A 1125 18.82 22.37 32.98
C SER A 1125 19.64 22.15 31.71
N ILE A 1126 20.25 23.22 31.19
CA ILE A 1126 21.31 23.19 30.19
C ILE A 1126 22.44 24.06 30.75
N ASP A 1127 23.67 23.54 30.69
CA ASP A 1127 24.88 24.21 31.18
C ASP A 1127 25.99 24.11 30.11
N LEU A 1128 26.41 25.25 29.56
CA LEU A 1128 27.53 25.35 28.63
C LEU A 1128 28.82 25.67 29.42
N SER A 1129 29.44 24.64 30.02
CA SER A 1129 30.54 24.84 30.97
C SER A 1129 31.85 25.21 30.27
N ALA A 1130 32.22 26.50 30.35
CA ALA A 1130 33.38 27.09 29.70
C ALA A 1130 34.72 26.65 30.34
N ASN A 1131 34.73 26.39 31.65
CA ASN A 1131 35.96 26.03 32.39
C ASN A 1131 36.06 24.54 32.74
N GLY A 1132 35.11 23.72 32.29
CA GLY A 1132 35.01 22.30 32.67
C GLY A 1132 34.68 22.08 34.15
N THR A 1133 34.29 23.15 34.86
CA THR A 1133 33.83 23.12 36.25
C THR A 1133 32.41 23.68 36.29
N ASP A 1134 31.49 22.95 36.90
CA ASP A 1134 30.05 23.16 36.76
C ASP A 1134 29.48 24.32 37.62
N THR A 1135 30.18 25.45 37.68
CA THR A 1135 29.86 26.57 38.60
C THR A 1135 29.87 27.96 37.96
N ASP A 1136 30.05 28.06 36.64
CA ASP A 1136 30.14 29.32 35.89
C ASP A 1136 28.78 30.01 35.68
N GLY A 1137 27.66 29.28 35.79
CA GLY A 1137 26.32 29.84 35.64
C GLY A 1137 25.93 30.05 34.18
N VAL A 1138 24.75 30.61 33.93
CA VAL A 1138 24.22 30.83 32.57
C VAL A 1138 25.09 31.82 31.81
N THR A 1139 25.43 31.46 30.57
CA THR A 1139 26.19 32.33 29.66
C THR A 1139 25.52 33.71 29.49
N PRO A 1140 26.23 34.83 29.74
CA PRO A 1140 25.67 36.18 29.62
C PRO A 1140 25.26 36.49 28.19
N ASN A 1141 24.22 37.30 27.97
CA ASN A 1141 23.87 37.83 26.65
C ASN A 1141 24.68 39.09 26.34
N ASP A 1142 25.88 38.94 25.77
CA ASP A 1142 26.81 40.05 25.50
C ASP A 1142 26.94 40.40 24.01
N VAL A 1143 27.47 41.60 23.72
CA VAL A 1143 27.44 42.17 22.36
C VAL A 1143 28.44 41.45 21.46
N ASP A 1144 28.00 41.12 20.24
CA ASP A 1144 28.78 40.47 19.16
C ASP A 1144 29.24 39.03 19.44
N ASP A 1145 28.85 38.41 20.57
CA ASP A 1145 29.03 36.98 20.91
C ASP A 1145 30.41 36.43 20.48
N LEU A 1146 31.48 36.98 21.07
CA LEU A 1146 32.87 36.65 20.74
C LEU A 1146 33.43 35.51 21.59
N ASP A 1147 32.59 34.88 22.40
CA ASP A 1147 33.00 33.86 23.33
C ASP A 1147 33.37 32.55 22.61
N SER A 1148 34.17 31.74 23.29
CA SER A 1148 34.70 30.50 22.73
C SER A 1148 34.58 29.40 23.76
N GLY A 1149 33.99 28.28 23.36
CA GLY A 1149 33.75 27.14 24.23
C GLY A 1149 32.68 26.22 23.66
N PRO A 1150 32.06 25.38 24.50
CA PRO A 1150 30.92 24.55 24.12
C PRO A 1150 29.78 25.34 23.48
N ASN A 1151 29.29 24.92 22.31
CA ASN A 1151 28.33 25.62 21.45
C ASN A 1151 28.70 27.10 21.25
N SER A 1152 30.00 27.38 21.16
CA SER A 1152 30.56 28.74 21.10
C SER A 1152 30.15 29.63 22.27
N LEU A 1153 29.68 29.05 23.38
CA LEU A 1153 29.04 29.77 24.50
C LEU A 1153 27.94 30.69 23.99
N GLN A 1154 27.05 30.16 23.16
CA GLN A 1154 25.98 30.93 22.55
C GLN A 1154 25.16 31.68 23.61
N ASN A 1155 25.00 32.99 23.40
CA ASN A 1155 24.23 33.86 24.28
C ASN A 1155 22.85 33.32 24.65
N ALA A 1156 22.55 33.26 25.95
CA ALA A 1156 21.22 32.90 26.44
C ALA A 1156 20.26 34.10 26.33
N PRO A 1157 19.03 33.94 25.79
CA PRO A 1157 18.12 35.06 25.60
C PRO A 1157 17.69 35.67 26.94
N VAL A 1158 17.42 36.97 26.96
CA VAL A 1158 16.95 37.67 28.17
C VAL A 1158 15.50 38.10 28.01
N LEU A 1159 14.61 37.57 28.85
CA LEU A 1159 13.18 37.90 28.83
C LEU A 1159 12.91 39.09 29.75
N THR A 1160 12.24 40.11 29.22
CA THR A 1160 11.97 41.37 29.93
C THR A 1160 10.50 41.53 30.31
N ILE A 1161 9.58 41.05 29.46
CA ILE A 1161 8.14 41.21 29.62
C ILE A 1161 7.43 39.89 29.27
N ALA A 1162 6.48 39.48 30.11
CA ALA A 1162 5.52 38.41 29.83
C ALA A 1162 4.12 38.87 30.29
N ILE A 1163 3.26 39.22 29.33
CA ILE A 1163 1.91 39.76 29.59
C ILE A 1163 0.87 38.77 29.07
N PRO A 1164 0.05 38.16 29.93
CA PRO A 1164 -1.05 37.32 29.49
C PRO A 1164 -2.16 38.16 28.86
N ASP A 1165 -2.73 37.67 27.75
CA ASP A 1165 -3.93 38.15 27.08
C ASP A 1165 -5.02 37.06 27.14
N PRO A 1166 -5.82 37.02 28.23
CA PRO A 1166 -6.85 36.01 28.42
C PRO A 1166 -7.95 36.06 27.34
N GLY A 1167 -8.12 37.19 26.65
CA GLY A 1167 -9.12 37.34 25.59
C GLY A 1167 -8.77 36.55 24.34
N ASN A 1168 -7.48 36.37 24.08
CA ASN A 1168 -6.95 35.62 22.95
C ASN A 1168 -6.30 34.29 23.34
N GLY A 1169 -6.18 33.99 24.64
CA GLY A 1169 -5.57 32.76 25.15
C GLY A 1169 -4.06 32.68 24.91
N THR A 1170 -3.36 33.82 24.94
CA THR A 1170 -1.92 33.92 24.64
C THR A 1170 -1.16 34.71 25.71
N ILE A 1171 0.16 34.62 25.70
CA ILE A 1171 1.09 35.43 26.48
C ILE A 1171 1.99 36.18 25.50
N THR A 1172 1.99 37.51 25.56
CA THR A 1172 2.96 38.32 24.81
C THR A 1172 4.26 38.36 25.57
N VAL A 1173 5.32 37.84 24.96
CA VAL A 1173 6.66 37.73 25.53
C VAL A 1173 7.60 38.64 24.75
N SER A 1174 8.36 39.48 25.45
CA SER A 1174 9.37 40.35 24.84
C SER A 1174 10.73 40.20 25.53
N GLY A 1175 11.79 40.31 24.75
CA GLY A 1175 13.16 40.15 25.22
C GLY A 1175 14.18 40.67 24.22
N ASN A 1176 15.44 40.42 24.51
CA ASN A 1176 16.56 40.68 23.61
C ASN A 1176 17.48 39.45 23.52
N LEU A 1177 18.11 39.33 22.35
CA LEU A 1177 19.18 38.38 22.10
C LEU A 1177 20.26 39.11 21.29
N ASP A 1178 21.51 38.95 21.72
CA ASP A 1178 22.70 39.37 21.00
C ASP A 1178 23.30 38.16 20.28
N VAL A 1179 23.76 38.32 19.03
CA VAL A 1179 24.30 37.24 18.18
C VAL A 1179 25.61 37.63 17.49
N GLY A 1180 26.45 36.64 17.16
CA GLY A 1180 27.76 36.82 16.55
C GLY A 1180 27.77 37.39 15.12
N ASN A 1181 28.85 38.06 14.74
CA ASN A 1181 29.09 38.63 13.39
C ASN A 1181 29.91 37.65 12.51
N PRO A 1182 29.50 37.33 11.26
CA PRO A 1182 28.43 37.96 10.47
C PRO A 1182 27.01 37.49 10.81
N VAL A 1183 26.11 38.48 10.90
CA VAL A 1183 24.70 38.39 11.34
C VAL A 1183 23.77 37.65 10.33
N THR A 1184 24.29 36.91 9.35
CA THR A 1184 23.48 36.39 8.22
C THR A 1184 22.83 35.03 8.47
N GLN A 1185 22.71 34.59 9.71
CA GLN A 1185 22.21 33.24 10.02
C GLN A 1185 20.91 33.31 10.82
N ALA A 1186 19.88 32.61 10.33
CA ALA A 1186 18.63 32.43 11.06
C ALA A 1186 18.88 31.71 12.40
N ARG A 1187 18.12 32.08 13.44
CA ARG A 1187 18.09 31.37 14.73
C ARG A 1187 16.65 31.05 15.10
N ASN A 1188 16.45 29.97 15.84
CA ASN A 1188 15.14 29.57 16.34
C ASN A 1188 15.10 29.79 17.86
N LEU A 1189 14.21 30.68 18.31
CA LEU A 1189 13.91 30.85 19.74
C LEU A 1189 12.77 29.92 20.14
N ALA A 1190 13.00 29.05 21.12
CA ALA A 1190 11.99 28.21 21.72
C ALA A 1190 11.50 28.80 23.04
N PHE A 1191 10.19 28.87 23.20
CA PHE A 1191 9.52 29.40 24.41
C PHE A 1191 8.83 28.27 25.15
N TYR A 1192 9.09 28.21 26.45
CA TYR A 1192 8.55 27.19 27.34
C TYR A 1192 7.68 27.83 28.41
N LEU A 1193 6.60 27.12 28.78
CA LEU A 1193 5.79 27.45 29.94
C LEU A 1193 6.08 26.48 31.09
N SER A 1194 6.04 27.02 32.31
CA SER A 1194 6.23 26.25 33.53
C SER A 1194 5.28 26.72 34.63
N ARG A 1195 4.86 25.79 35.51
CA ARG A 1195 4.00 26.11 36.66
C ARG A 1195 4.75 26.72 37.85
N SER A 1196 6.08 26.57 37.85
CA SER A 1196 6.97 27.15 38.86
C SER A 1196 8.33 27.45 38.26
N CYS A 1197 9.10 28.31 38.91
CA CYS A 1197 10.54 28.39 38.69
C CYS A 1197 11.26 27.57 39.76
N ASN A 1198 12.44 27.04 39.44
CA ASN A 1198 13.31 26.43 40.42
C ASN A 1198 13.88 27.49 41.40
N ASN A 1199 14.63 27.02 42.40
CA ASN A 1199 15.29 27.84 43.42
C ASN A 1199 16.31 28.87 42.87
N THR A 1200 16.77 28.71 41.63
CA THR A 1200 17.67 29.66 40.94
C THR A 1200 16.92 30.74 40.15
N LEU A 1201 15.58 30.69 40.10
CA LEU A 1201 14.70 31.55 39.29
C LEU A 1201 15.01 31.49 37.77
N ARG A 1202 15.60 30.38 37.31
CA ARG A 1202 16.03 30.14 35.93
C ARG A 1202 15.74 28.68 35.56
N ASN A 1203 15.69 28.37 34.26
CA ASN A 1203 15.85 27.01 33.74
C ASN A 1203 14.71 25.98 33.92
N GLU A 1204 13.52 26.36 34.41
CA GLU A 1204 12.35 25.48 34.31
C GLU A 1204 11.74 25.59 32.90
N ALA A 1205 11.47 24.45 32.27
CA ALA A 1205 11.00 24.36 30.89
C ALA A 1205 10.06 23.15 30.76
N GLU A 1206 8.89 23.23 31.42
CA GLU A 1206 7.97 22.10 31.52
C GLU A 1206 7.31 21.74 30.17
N GLN A 1207 6.93 22.74 29.38
CA GLN A 1207 6.24 22.52 28.11
C GLN A 1207 6.75 23.49 27.04
N LEU A 1208 7.26 22.97 25.93
CA LEU A 1208 7.54 23.76 24.73
C LEU A 1208 6.20 24.19 24.10
N VAL A 1209 5.97 25.49 23.94
CA VAL A 1209 4.69 26.02 23.42
C VAL A 1209 4.82 26.76 22.09
N HIS A 1210 5.99 27.27 21.76
CA HIS A 1210 6.21 28.03 20.53
C HIS A 1210 7.68 28.03 20.12
N VAL A 1211 7.93 28.00 18.81
CA VAL A 1211 9.25 28.19 18.21
C VAL A 1211 9.15 29.30 17.18
N GLN A 1212 10.02 30.31 17.31
CA GLN A 1212 10.05 31.46 16.41
C GLN A 1212 11.40 31.52 15.69
N GLY A 1213 11.37 31.41 14.37
CA GLY A 1213 12.51 31.77 13.53
C GLY A 1213 12.70 33.29 13.52
N VAL A 1214 13.91 33.75 13.83
CA VAL A 1214 14.29 35.16 13.83
C VAL A 1214 15.54 35.32 12.95
N ASN A 1215 15.43 36.23 11.98
CA ASN A 1215 16.55 36.64 11.15
C ASN A 1215 17.12 37.93 11.73
N PHE A 1216 18.32 37.84 12.29
CA PHE A 1216 18.95 39.00 12.91
C PHE A 1216 19.57 39.90 11.83
N SER A 1217 19.30 41.20 11.91
CA SER A 1217 19.86 42.19 10.96
C SER A 1217 21.00 43.03 11.56
N THR A 1218 21.13 43.01 12.88
CA THR A 1218 22.19 43.61 13.70
C THR A 1218 22.61 42.64 14.81
N SER A 1219 23.79 42.82 15.39
CA SER A 1219 24.29 41.94 16.46
C SER A 1219 23.49 42.01 17.76
N GLN A 1220 22.61 43.00 17.91
CA GLN A 1220 21.64 43.11 19.01
C GLN A 1220 20.24 43.32 18.44
N GLU A 1221 19.24 42.50 18.81
CA GLU A 1221 17.86 42.69 18.36
C GLU A 1221 16.86 42.35 19.46
N SER A 1222 15.82 43.19 19.62
CA SER A 1222 14.71 42.89 20.52
C SER A 1222 13.63 42.12 19.77
N PHE A 1223 13.09 41.08 20.40
CA PHE A 1223 11.98 40.32 19.87
C PHE A 1223 10.72 40.51 20.72
N SER A 1224 9.57 40.35 20.08
CA SER A 1224 8.27 40.31 20.72
C SER A 1224 7.41 39.26 20.02
N VAL A 1225 6.88 38.31 20.78
CA VAL A 1225 6.15 37.15 20.27
C VAL A 1225 4.92 36.87 21.12
N SER A 1226 3.86 36.40 20.50
CA SER A 1226 2.68 35.90 21.23
C SER A 1226 2.74 34.38 21.26
N VAL A 1227 2.85 33.80 22.45
CA VAL A 1227 2.85 32.34 22.66
C VAL A 1227 1.51 31.87 23.21
N PRO A 1228 1.03 30.66 22.88
CA PRO A 1228 -0.20 30.11 23.46
C PRO A 1228 -0.08 29.91 24.98
N ASP A 1229 -1.11 30.25 25.76
CA ASP A 1229 -1.21 29.90 27.19
C ASP A 1229 -1.87 28.52 27.37
N SER A 1230 -1.08 27.46 27.18
CA SER A 1230 -1.56 26.07 27.23
C SER A 1230 -1.71 25.51 28.64
N LEU A 1231 -1.08 26.11 29.67
CA LEU A 1231 -1.09 25.56 31.03
C LEU A 1231 -2.35 25.95 31.82
N GLY A 1232 -2.95 27.11 31.53
CA GLY A 1232 -4.19 27.59 32.16
C GLY A 1232 -4.13 27.74 33.69
N SER A 1233 -2.95 27.62 34.30
CA SER A 1233 -2.70 27.77 35.74
C SER A 1233 -2.37 29.21 36.08
N ASN A 1234 -2.48 29.63 37.35
CA ASN A 1234 -1.97 30.94 37.80
C ASN A 1234 -1.24 30.74 39.14
N PRO A 1235 0.07 31.04 39.23
CA PRO A 1235 0.93 31.70 38.22
C PRO A 1235 1.39 30.79 37.06
N VAL A 1236 1.73 31.40 35.91
CA VAL A 1236 2.47 30.81 34.78
C VAL A 1236 3.82 31.51 34.66
N PHE A 1237 4.87 30.77 34.33
CA PHE A 1237 6.20 31.31 34.07
C PHE A 1237 6.64 30.97 32.65
N VAL A 1238 7.44 31.85 32.05
CA VAL A 1238 7.99 31.71 30.69
C VAL A 1238 9.50 31.68 30.75
N SER A 1239 10.12 30.75 30.03
CA SER A 1239 11.55 30.69 29.76
C SER A 1239 11.80 30.49 28.27
N ALA A 1240 13.01 30.79 27.80
CA ALA A 1240 13.38 30.61 26.40
C ALA A 1240 14.84 30.14 26.23
N THR A 1241 15.12 29.42 25.15
CA THR A 1241 16.48 29.09 24.66
C THR A 1241 16.54 29.37 23.16
N VAL A 1242 17.73 29.56 22.61
CA VAL A 1242 17.95 29.75 21.18
C VAL A 1242 18.79 28.62 20.59
N THR A 1243 18.45 28.18 19.38
CA THR A 1243 19.28 27.25 18.60
C THR A 1243 19.63 27.81 17.21
N GLY A 1244 20.82 27.49 16.71
CA GLY A 1244 21.34 27.89 15.41
C GLY A 1244 22.39 26.90 14.89
N SER A 1245 23.11 27.27 13.83
CA SER A 1245 24.23 26.45 13.33
C SER A 1245 25.36 26.29 14.34
N ASP A 1246 25.41 27.15 15.35
CA ASP A 1246 26.48 27.16 16.36
C ASP A 1246 26.09 26.31 17.60
N GLY A 1247 24.84 25.84 17.66
CA GLY A 1247 24.30 24.98 18.70
C GLY A 1247 23.10 25.58 19.42
N THR A 1248 22.80 25.06 20.62
CA THR A 1248 21.74 25.56 21.52
C THR A 1248 22.34 26.24 22.76
N SER A 1249 21.75 27.37 23.18
CA SER A 1249 22.12 28.13 24.39
C SER A 1249 21.51 27.54 25.67
N GLU A 1250 21.96 28.00 26.84
CA GLU A 1250 21.20 27.80 28.08
C GLU A 1250 19.87 28.58 28.07
N PHE A 1251 19.07 28.35 29.12
CA PHE A 1251 17.77 29.01 29.28
C PHE A 1251 17.88 30.43 29.84
N SER A 1252 16.92 31.27 29.44
CA SER A 1252 16.68 32.60 29.97
C SER A 1252 16.33 32.61 31.46
N ASN A 1253 16.17 33.82 32.01
CA ASN A 1253 15.44 34.00 33.25
C ASN A 1253 14.01 33.43 33.16
N CYS A 1254 13.54 32.82 34.24
CA CYS A 1254 12.18 32.31 34.37
C CYS A 1254 11.26 33.48 34.77
N LEU A 1255 10.50 34.01 33.81
CA LEU A 1255 9.73 35.23 33.96
C LEU A 1255 8.25 34.94 34.22
N GLN A 1256 7.71 35.44 35.34
CA GLN A 1256 6.29 35.26 35.65
C GLN A 1256 5.42 36.08 34.69
N ALA A 1257 4.39 35.46 34.11
CA ALA A 1257 3.37 36.15 33.35
C ALA A 1257 2.42 36.89 34.31
N VAL A 1258 2.40 38.23 34.24
CA VAL A 1258 1.61 39.07 35.15
C VAL A 1258 0.79 40.06 34.33
N LEU A 1259 -0.51 40.18 34.64
CA LEU A 1259 -1.36 41.20 34.04
C LEU A 1259 -0.83 42.60 34.44
N PRO A 1260 -0.79 43.58 33.50
CA PRO A 1260 -0.40 44.93 33.83
C PRO A 1260 -1.32 45.47 34.93
N ASP A 1261 -0.74 46.12 35.93
CA ASP A 1261 -1.51 46.70 37.03
C ASP A 1261 -2.47 47.77 36.48
N THR A 1262 -3.77 47.45 36.46
CA THR A 1262 -4.83 48.31 35.90
C THR A 1262 -4.97 49.66 36.61
N LEU A 1263 -4.25 49.88 37.71
CA LEU A 1263 -4.19 51.18 38.39
C LEU A 1263 -3.37 52.25 37.65
N PHE A 1264 -2.53 51.90 36.66
CA PHE A 1264 -1.63 52.87 36.00
C PHE A 1264 -1.68 52.87 34.45
N ALA A 1265 -2.67 52.21 33.82
CA ALA A 1265 -2.74 52.06 32.35
C ALA A 1265 -3.10 53.33 31.54
N ASN A 1266 -3.28 54.48 32.20
CA ASN A 1266 -3.60 55.75 31.55
C ASN A 1266 -2.53 56.79 31.89
N SER A 1267 -1.37 56.65 31.24
CA SER A 1267 -0.43 57.72 30.85
C SER A 1267 -0.57 59.06 31.60
N PHE A 1268 -0.13 59.09 32.86
CA PHE A 1268 0.36 60.30 33.51
C PHE A 1268 1.82 60.06 33.90
N GLU A 1269 2.70 60.10 32.89
CA GLU A 1269 3.91 60.93 32.82
C GLU A 1269 4.27 61.20 31.36
#